data_AF-Q0CPM9-F1
#
_entry.id   AF-Q0CPM9-F1
#
_cell.length_a   1.000
_cell.length_b   1.000
_cell.length_c   1.000
_cell.angle_alpha   90.00
_cell.angle_beta   90.00
_cell.angle_gamma   90.00
#
_symmetry.space_group_name_H-M   'P 1'
#
loop_
_entity.id
_entity.type
_entity.pdbx_description
1 polymer ?
#
loop_
_entity_poly.entity_id
_entity_poly.type
_entity_poly.pdbx_seq_one_letter_code
_entity_poly.pdbx_strand_id
1 'polypeptide(L)'
;MLISTLLTALCAVRAVNALAQESTIAFHGGKDSVRLGGKGTSGVILLDSDDWPGVIRAAGDLAADFGRVTGTNLTRHLLNDKTSNSYHAKTAIIAGTIGHSKLLDSLIQSGKIDVNSTEGKWEAFQTEIVKNPIDGVANALVIAGSDKRGAIYGLYDISEQIGVSPWYWFADSAPAQHPQIYALKKKKIQGPPSVKYRGIFINDEQPAITNWINANYPEAKYGPGFNADFYSHVFELLLRLRANYLWPASWNNIFHLDDPRNSPTADEYGIVMGTSHTEPMMRWTKEQGLLLNGDWNWDTNRENVTVFFREGAERTKNFESLYTLGMRGLGDVASPTITAKSLGDIVNTQQQVLSDVFNVSDVSSIPQMWCLYKEVGGYFQDGLRVPDDITLLWSDDNWGNIQRLPVDNETSREAGAGVYYHFDYVGDPRDYKWINTISLQKTWEQMHLAYERDARQIWIVNMGDLKGLVRVLSCLDGVTFSLINYNEADNVLQEWADLVKDAQKVYDSLRPAARPAFFEMVLHPCMAGYVVTDIHITAGKNNLYAGQRRTSANALAQKALELFKEDHELTQRYHNLLDGKWTHIMDQTHLGYDYWQQPMRNTLPPLAYTQLLEESLAGNMGVSVEGSNASVPGDDRWHSLSSNTLTLPPIDPYGPDRWIEVYSRGTEGFQFTVSPHDSWVKATPSSGMISPSGANTDIRVQLSVDWDKAPAGSSMALINVTVASDDYGNFQMPTVQLPVNKTSAPASFHGFVESDGTVSIEAEHTSRNTSAGNTSYAVVPGYGRTLSGVTLLPALAETQQPPSSPRLEYDMYIFSNVTTAKTTVYLGPSLNTNPSRPLKYAIAFNDAEPKIVQFVPSTPLGTLPSNWAQTVSNAVWTNTTSHEISGGGNKNTLKLWAVEPGVVFQKVVVDLGGVRDSYLGPPESQINLLRSRAPLLRYQQKRWAQVHDVRFLATHHDPNQVLDRYRSKLHQKAKEEGHESVESLKEAYKDKISEFRRKATTPITPEPSSPAPSQPQGTTPPPPPKPQADAFTPQARAAAAIPESSSTGIKPLSAYLDVEKILSLPPKEIEALWRLRHANSATSICAAIPVDTYQRIADAARQNPQFILPLPRQQQQQQPEGDGAAAAAADADAGTGADIHFLQWAFHPAAPTVTSGPLATSHTSTIIFTNLAAYKLHGAFAQPHTVITHHLDLADEKGLVLMHGQVMPDAGVSTSEATWLVSCVQRFYDFGGQASGRKGELLRMFTRGDVEGFKIEDLMAEAEKL
;
A
#
# COMPACT_ATOMS: atom_id res chain seq x y z
N MET A 1 -52.64 -8.87 -18.03
CA MET A 1 -52.30 -10.28 -18.35
C MET A 1 -51.05 -10.43 -19.25
N LEU A 2 -50.72 -9.49 -20.15
CA LEU A 2 -49.47 -9.52 -20.93
C LEU A 2 -48.17 -9.20 -20.15
N ILE A 3 -48.25 -8.50 -19.01
CA ILE A 3 -47.07 -8.15 -18.19
C ILE A 3 -46.58 -9.37 -17.36
N SER A 4 -47.48 -10.28 -17.01
CA SER A 4 -47.12 -11.47 -16.22
C SER A 4 -46.39 -12.54 -17.04
N THR A 5 -46.63 -12.59 -18.36
CA THR A 5 -45.97 -13.51 -19.30
C THR A 5 -44.60 -13.01 -19.75
N LEU A 6 -44.36 -11.69 -19.76
CA LEU A 6 -43.03 -11.13 -20.05
C LEU A 6 -42.07 -11.30 -18.86
N LEU A 7 -42.55 -11.19 -17.61
CA LEU A 7 -41.72 -11.44 -16.42
C LEU A 7 -41.35 -12.91 -16.24
N THR A 8 -42.17 -13.85 -16.71
CA THR A 8 -41.83 -15.29 -16.66
C THR A 8 -40.81 -15.70 -17.75
N ALA A 9 -40.78 -15.00 -18.89
CA ALA A 9 -39.77 -15.23 -19.92
C ALA A 9 -38.38 -14.68 -19.53
N LEU A 10 -38.31 -13.57 -18.79
CA LEU A 10 -37.03 -13.03 -18.28
C LEU A 10 -36.44 -13.84 -17.11
N CYS A 11 -37.22 -14.67 -16.43
CA CYS A 11 -36.69 -15.60 -15.43
C CYS A 11 -36.17 -16.92 -16.02
N ALA A 12 -36.43 -17.22 -17.30
CA ALA A 12 -36.11 -18.50 -17.93
C ALA A 12 -34.78 -18.51 -18.73
N VAL A 13 -34.09 -17.39 -18.84
CA VAL A 13 -32.72 -17.33 -19.40
C VAL A 13 -31.79 -16.73 -18.35
N ARG A 14 -31.54 -17.51 -17.28
CA ARG A 14 -30.30 -17.34 -16.52
C ARG A 14 -29.16 -17.93 -17.34
N ALA A 15 -28.75 -17.20 -18.38
CA ALA A 15 -27.38 -17.33 -18.84
C ALA A 15 -26.52 -16.92 -17.64
N VAL A 16 -25.74 -17.87 -17.12
CA VAL A 16 -24.67 -17.53 -16.18
C VAL A 16 -23.71 -16.66 -16.97
N ASN A 17 -23.77 -15.35 -16.77
CA ASN A 17 -22.72 -14.45 -17.23
C ASN A 17 -21.51 -14.70 -16.32
N ALA A 18 -20.81 -15.81 -16.53
CA ALA A 18 -19.45 -15.95 -16.04
C ALA A 18 -18.58 -14.98 -16.84
N LEU A 19 -17.97 -14.02 -16.15
CA LEU A 19 -16.72 -13.32 -16.50
C LEU A 19 -16.43 -13.14 -18.00
N ALA A 20 -17.26 -12.39 -18.73
CA ALA A 20 -17.01 -11.92 -20.11
C ALA A 20 -16.43 -12.92 -21.13
N GLN A 21 -16.58 -14.23 -20.91
CA GLN A 21 -16.06 -15.27 -21.78
C GLN A 21 -17.18 -15.93 -22.57
N GLU A 22 -16.85 -16.39 -23.78
CA GLU A 22 -17.82 -17.09 -24.61
C GLU A 22 -18.28 -18.39 -23.92
N SER A 23 -19.58 -18.49 -23.66
CA SER A 23 -20.19 -19.70 -23.09
C SER A 23 -20.08 -20.88 -24.06
N THR A 24 -19.40 -21.94 -23.62
CA THR A 24 -19.31 -23.25 -24.29
C THR A 24 -20.01 -24.37 -23.50
N ILE A 25 -20.51 -24.07 -22.29
CA ILE A 25 -21.26 -24.99 -21.43
C ILE A 25 -22.66 -24.46 -21.10
N ALA A 26 -23.63 -25.37 -20.94
CA ALA A 26 -25.00 -25.07 -20.51
C ALA A 26 -25.54 -26.13 -19.52
N PHE A 27 -26.58 -25.77 -18.77
CA PHE A 27 -27.26 -26.66 -17.81
C PHE A 27 -28.58 -27.24 -18.33
N HIS A 28 -28.95 -26.92 -19.57
CA HIS A 28 -30.15 -27.40 -20.24
C HIS A 28 -29.82 -27.87 -21.65
N GLY A 29 -30.46 -28.96 -22.08
CA GLY A 29 -30.27 -29.51 -23.43
C GLY A 29 -30.92 -28.62 -24.50
N GLY A 30 -30.24 -28.46 -25.62
CA GLY A 30 -30.72 -27.83 -26.85
C GLY A 30 -30.38 -28.66 -28.10
N LYS A 31 -30.91 -28.25 -29.27
CA LYS A 31 -30.69 -28.93 -30.56
C LYS A 31 -29.22 -29.08 -30.94
N ASP A 32 -28.36 -28.16 -30.49
CA ASP A 32 -26.93 -28.11 -30.79
C ASP A 32 -26.07 -28.23 -29.51
N SER A 33 -26.39 -29.22 -28.68
CA SER A 33 -25.65 -29.50 -27.45
C SER A 33 -25.46 -30.99 -27.20
N VAL A 34 -24.40 -31.36 -26.48
CA VAL A 34 -24.11 -32.75 -26.12
C VAL A 34 -24.02 -32.85 -24.60
N ARG A 35 -24.79 -33.77 -24.01
CA ARG A 35 -24.80 -33.98 -22.56
C ARG A 35 -23.50 -34.63 -22.10
N LEU A 36 -22.74 -33.93 -21.25
CA LEU A 36 -21.47 -34.41 -20.70
C LEU A 36 -21.65 -35.26 -19.44
N GLY A 37 -22.61 -34.91 -18.56
CA GLY A 37 -22.78 -35.61 -17.28
C GLY A 37 -24.05 -35.23 -16.50
N GLY A 38 -24.16 -35.73 -15.28
CA GLY A 38 -25.24 -35.48 -14.32
C GLY A 38 -26.29 -36.59 -14.20
N LYS A 39 -27.37 -36.35 -13.47
CA LYS A 39 -28.36 -37.36 -13.03
C LYS A 39 -28.87 -38.27 -14.16
N GLY A 40 -28.56 -39.57 -14.10
CA GLY A 40 -28.96 -40.57 -15.11
C GLY A 40 -28.01 -40.68 -16.30
N THR A 41 -26.80 -40.11 -16.24
CA THR A 41 -25.74 -40.31 -17.23
C THR A 41 -24.38 -40.28 -16.52
N SER A 42 -23.69 -41.42 -16.49
CA SER A 42 -22.29 -41.48 -16.04
C SER A 42 -21.40 -40.94 -17.15
N GLY A 43 -21.02 -39.66 -17.05
CA GLY A 43 -20.07 -39.06 -17.99
C GLY A 43 -18.65 -39.58 -17.77
N VAL A 44 -17.83 -39.51 -18.81
CA VAL A 44 -16.48 -40.07 -18.82
C VAL A 44 -15.49 -39.09 -19.41
N ILE A 45 -14.26 -39.13 -18.89
CA ILE A 45 -13.11 -38.40 -19.43
C ILE A 45 -12.11 -39.43 -19.95
N LEU A 46 -11.77 -39.34 -21.24
CA LEU A 46 -10.79 -40.19 -21.90
C LEU A 46 -9.49 -39.39 -22.07
N LEU A 47 -8.39 -40.00 -21.66
CA LEU A 47 -7.05 -39.42 -21.68
C LEU A 47 -6.09 -40.46 -22.24
N ASP A 48 -4.97 -40.03 -22.79
CA ASP A 48 -3.85 -40.92 -23.07
C ASP A 48 -3.10 -41.24 -21.76
N SER A 49 -2.71 -42.49 -21.53
CA SER A 49 -1.88 -42.85 -20.38
C SER A 49 -0.47 -42.28 -20.48
N ASP A 50 -0.02 -41.99 -21.69
CA ASP A 50 1.30 -41.43 -21.99
C ASP A 50 1.29 -39.89 -21.97
N ASP A 51 0.18 -39.20 -21.67
CA ASP A 51 0.15 -37.73 -21.52
C ASP A 51 0.87 -37.27 -20.24
N TRP A 52 1.02 -35.96 -20.06
CA TRP A 52 1.66 -35.39 -18.87
C TRP A 52 0.89 -35.78 -17.58
N PRO A 53 1.59 -36.21 -16.52
CA PRO A 53 0.96 -36.53 -15.24
C PRO A 53 0.08 -35.40 -14.68
N GLY A 54 0.52 -34.14 -14.82
CA GLY A 54 -0.26 -32.96 -14.44
C GLY A 54 -1.60 -32.79 -15.17
N VAL A 55 -1.66 -33.17 -16.45
CA VAL A 55 -2.90 -33.14 -17.26
C VAL A 55 -3.85 -34.24 -16.77
N ILE A 56 -3.31 -35.43 -16.53
CA ILE A 56 -4.05 -36.57 -16.00
C ILE A 56 -4.64 -36.26 -14.61
N ARG A 57 -3.87 -35.55 -13.77
CA ARG A 57 -4.27 -35.05 -12.46
C ARG A 57 -5.40 -34.01 -12.56
N ALA A 58 -5.23 -32.98 -13.39
CA ALA A 58 -6.26 -31.94 -13.60
C ALA A 58 -7.58 -32.49 -14.14
N ALA A 59 -7.54 -33.55 -14.95
CA ALA A 59 -8.75 -34.24 -15.39
C ALA A 59 -9.48 -34.95 -14.23
N GLY A 60 -8.74 -35.39 -13.20
CA GLY A 60 -9.30 -35.86 -11.94
C GLY A 60 -10.04 -34.76 -11.18
N ASP A 61 -9.47 -33.55 -11.15
CA ASP A 61 -10.12 -32.38 -10.54
C ASP A 61 -11.42 -32.03 -11.27
N LEU A 62 -11.40 -31.98 -12.61
CA LEU A 62 -12.62 -31.76 -13.41
C LEU A 62 -13.68 -32.83 -13.14
N ALA A 63 -13.28 -34.10 -13.01
CA ALA A 63 -14.21 -35.18 -12.68
C ALA A 63 -14.85 -34.98 -11.29
N ALA A 64 -14.08 -34.52 -10.31
CA ALA A 64 -14.58 -34.19 -8.98
C ALA A 64 -15.46 -32.92 -8.99
N ASP A 65 -15.14 -31.93 -9.84
CA ASP A 65 -15.90 -30.69 -10.01
C ASP A 65 -17.30 -30.95 -10.58
N PHE A 66 -17.42 -31.86 -11.55
CA PHE A 66 -18.74 -32.39 -11.96
C PHE A 66 -19.50 -33.00 -10.78
N GLY A 67 -18.81 -33.71 -9.90
CA GLY A 67 -19.35 -34.20 -8.63
C GLY A 67 -19.90 -33.10 -7.74
N ARG A 68 -19.15 -32.00 -7.59
CA ARG A 68 -19.55 -30.83 -6.79
C ARG A 68 -20.78 -30.14 -7.35
N VAL A 69 -20.98 -30.14 -8.67
CA VAL A 69 -22.09 -29.45 -9.33
C VAL A 69 -23.32 -30.35 -9.49
N THR A 70 -23.13 -31.63 -9.83
CA THR A 70 -24.23 -32.54 -10.20
C THR A 70 -24.50 -33.65 -9.17
N GLY A 71 -23.68 -33.78 -8.13
CA GLY A 71 -23.74 -34.86 -7.15
C GLY A 71 -23.23 -36.21 -7.66
N THR A 72 -22.54 -36.25 -8.80
CA THR A 72 -21.98 -37.49 -9.37
C THR A 72 -20.70 -37.17 -10.14
N ASN A 73 -19.58 -37.77 -9.71
CA ASN A 73 -18.29 -37.57 -10.38
C ASN A 73 -18.29 -38.17 -11.78
N LEU A 74 -17.47 -37.62 -12.67
CA LEU A 74 -17.14 -38.32 -13.92
C LEU A 74 -16.15 -39.47 -13.64
N THR A 75 -16.12 -40.44 -14.54
CA THR A 75 -15.09 -41.51 -14.50
C THR A 75 -13.99 -41.21 -15.49
N ARG A 76 -12.74 -41.18 -15.02
CA ARG A 76 -11.54 -41.03 -15.87
C ARG A 76 -11.09 -42.38 -16.40
N HIS A 77 -10.73 -42.47 -17.68
CA HIS A 77 -10.16 -43.65 -18.31
C HIS A 77 -8.86 -43.28 -19.02
N LEU A 78 -7.80 -44.02 -18.73
CA LEU A 78 -6.52 -43.91 -19.41
C LEU A 78 -6.47 -44.93 -20.54
N LEU A 79 -6.32 -44.44 -21.76
CA LEU A 79 -6.22 -45.23 -22.97
C LEU A 79 -4.75 -45.37 -23.37
N ASN A 80 -4.40 -46.52 -23.96
CA ASN A 80 -3.11 -46.80 -24.57
C ASN A 80 -3.30 -47.65 -25.82
N ASP A 81 -2.21 -47.97 -26.53
CA ASP A 81 -2.22 -48.74 -27.77
C ASP A 81 -2.91 -50.13 -27.67
N LYS A 82 -3.11 -50.66 -26.44
CA LYS A 82 -3.79 -51.94 -26.18
C LYS A 82 -5.27 -51.79 -25.81
N THR A 83 -5.69 -50.65 -25.29
CA THR A 83 -7.07 -50.37 -24.84
C THR A 83 -7.86 -49.49 -25.81
N SER A 84 -7.21 -48.96 -26.85
CA SER A 84 -7.76 -48.02 -27.84
C SER A 84 -8.84 -48.57 -28.78
N ASN A 85 -8.99 -49.90 -28.90
CA ASN A 85 -9.79 -50.50 -29.98
C ASN A 85 -11.29 -50.71 -29.70
N SER A 86 -11.83 -50.42 -28.51
CA SER A 86 -13.29 -50.36 -28.30
C SER A 86 -13.67 -49.75 -26.95
N TYR A 87 -13.89 -48.43 -26.88
CA TYR A 87 -14.55 -47.80 -25.73
C TYR A 87 -15.95 -47.36 -26.11
N HIS A 88 -16.97 -47.85 -25.41
CA HIS A 88 -18.37 -47.56 -25.75
C HIS A 88 -18.96 -46.48 -24.83
N ALA A 89 -19.18 -45.29 -25.38
CA ALA A 89 -19.91 -44.22 -24.69
C ALA A 89 -20.74 -43.38 -25.68
N LYS A 90 -21.91 -42.91 -25.22
CA LYS A 90 -22.72 -41.97 -26.02
C LYS A 90 -22.06 -40.59 -26.12
N THR A 91 -21.42 -40.16 -25.03
CA THR A 91 -20.66 -38.92 -24.94
C THR A 91 -19.42 -39.14 -24.11
N ALA A 92 -18.30 -38.50 -24.46
CA ALA A 92 -17.12 -38.37 -23.63
C ALA A 92 -16.59 -36.93 -23.58
N ILE A 93 -15.69 -36.66 -22.64
CA ILE A 93 -14.71 -35.57 -22.75
C ILE A 93 -13.39 -36.25 -23.16
N ILE A 94 -12.72 -35.75 -24.20
CA ILE A 94 -11.36 -36.19 -24.57
C ILE A 94 -10.45 -35.00 -24.30
N ALA A 95 -9.40 -35.19 -23.51
CA ALA A 95 -8.43 -34.13 -23.24
C ALA A 95 -7.02 -34.65 -23.48
N GLY A 96 -6.14 -33.77 -23.96
CA GLY A 96 -4.73 -34.08 -24.02
C GLY A 96 -3.86 -32.96 -24.58
N THR A 97 -2.56 -33.25 -24.63
CA THR A 97 -1.53 -32.32 -25.11
C THR A 97 -1.09 -32.70 -26.53
N ILE A 98 -1.06 -31.72 -27.43
CA ILE A 98 -0.64 -31.91 -28.83
C ILE A 98 0.80 -32.43 -28.87
N GLY A 99 1.04 -33.50 -29.63
CA GLY A 99 2.37 -34.13 -29.76
C GLY A 99 2.80 -35.00 -28.59
N HIS A 100 1.97 -35.13 -27.54
CA HIS A 100 2.23 -35.99 -26.38
C HIS A 100 1.09 -37.00 -26.13
N SER A 101 -0.13 -36.69 -26.57
CA SER A 101 -1.30 -37.56 -26.52
C SER A 101 -1.51 -38.22 -27.87
N LYS A 102 -1.18 -39.51 -28.01
CA LYS A 102 -1.45 -40.28 -29.24
C LYS A 102 -2.95 -40.33 -29.54
N LEU A 103 -3.78 -40.37 -28.50
CA LEU A 103 -5.23 -40.26 -28.64
C LEU A 103 -5.62 -38.97 -29.37
N LEU A 104 -5.12 -37.82 -28.93
CA LEU A 104 -5.41 -36.53 -29.56
C LEU A 104 -4.78 -36.44 -30.96
N ASP A 105 -3.53 -36.87 -31.11
CA ASP A 105 -2.79 -36.82 -32.37
C ASP A 105 -3.49 -37.66 -33.46
N SER A 106 -4.12 -38.78 -33.09
CA SER A 106 -4.93 -39.56 -34.04
C SER A 106 -6.15 -38.79 -34.58
N LEU A 107 -6.74 -37.91 -33.77
CA LEU A 107 -7.85 -37.04 -34.19
C LEU A 107 -7.34 -35.94 -35.15
N ILE A 108 -6.14 -35.42 -34.90
CA ILE A 108 -5.48 -34.43 -35.76
C ILE A 108 -5.13 -35.07 -37.11
N GLN A 109 -4.44 -36.22 -37.09
CA GLN A 109 -4.01 -36.94 -38.30
C GLN A 109 -5.19 -37.40 -39.17
N SER A 110 -6.33 -37.76 -38.55
CA SER A 110 -7.54 -38.13 -39.28
C SER A 110 -8.38 -36.93 -39.76
N GLY A 111 -7.92 -35.69 -39.53
CA GLY A 111 -8.60 -34.46 -39.94
C GLY A 111 -9.91 -34.20 -39.19
N LYS A 112 -10.12 -34.82 -38.03
CA LYS A 112 -11.32 -34.63 -37.21
C LYS A 112 -11.27 -33.35 -36.38
N ILE A 113 -10.08 -32.86 -36.07
CA ILE A 113 -9.84 -31.55 -35.44
C ILE A 113 -8.70 -30.82 -36.16
N ASP A 114 -8.78 -29.50 -36.22
CA ASP A 114 -7.73 -28.62 -36.72
C ASP A 114 -7.15 -27.81 -35.56
N VAL A 115 -5.83 -27.96 -35.32
CA VAL A 115 -5.12 -27.35 -34.18
C VAL A 115 -4.11 -26.27 -34.60
N ASN A 116 -4.07 -25.87 -35.87
CA ASN A 116 -3.10 -24.88 -36.39
C ASN A 116 -3.10 -23.55 -35.61
N SER A 117 -4.24 -23.17 -35.02
CA SER A 117 -4.36 -21.95 -34.21
C SER A 117 -3.78 -22.07 -32.80
N THR A 118 -3.36 -23.26 -32.37
CA THR A 118 -3.02 -23.63 -30.99
C THR A 118 -1.63 -24.29 -30.91
N GLU A 119 -1.31 -25.17 -31.85
CA GLU A 119 -0.05 -25.91 -31.91
C GLU A 119 1.19 -24.99 -31.84
N GLY A 120 2.18 -25.38 -31.03
CA GLY A 120 3.45 -24.66 -30.85
C GLY A 120 3.35 -23.32 -30.10
N LYS A 121 2.16 -22.92 -29.63
CA LYS A 121 1.97 -21.67 -28.90
C LYS A 121 2.08 -21.88 -27.38
N TRP A 122 2.59 -20.87 -26.66
CA TRP A 122 2.69 -20.92 -25.20
C TRP A 122 1.32 -20.94 -24.52
N GLU A 123 1.04 -21.98 -23.74
CA GLU A 123 -0.14 -22.13 -22.86
C GLU A 123 -1.50 -21.95 -23.54
N ALA A 124 -1.57 -22.22 -24.84
CA ALA A 124 -2.79 -22.10 -25.63
C ALA A 124 -3.63 -23.38 -25.55
N PHE A 125 -4.93 -23.25 -25.76
CA PHE A 125 -5.81 -24.41 -25.91
C PHE A 125 -6.99 -24.13 -26.82
N GLN A 126 -7.64 -25.20 -27.26
CA GLN A 126 -8.92 -25.12 -27.93
C GLN A 126 -9.88 -26.20 -27.45
N THR A 127 -11.18 -25.90 -27.53
CA THR A 127 -12.25 -26.85 -27.24
C THR A 127 -13.26 -26.90 -28.38
N GLU A 128 -13.67 -28.10 -28.79
CA GLU A 128 -14.72 -28.29 -29.79
C GLU A 128 -15.44 -29.63 -29.67
N ILE A 129 -16.69 -29.70 -30.15
CA ILE A 129 -17.44 -30.96 -30.20
C ILE A 129 -17.10 -31.73 -31.47
N VAL A 130 -16.62 -32.96 -31.31
CA VAL A 130 -16.30 -33.88 -32.41
C VAL A 130 -17.29 -35.05 -32.42
N LYS A 131 -17.81 -35.37 -33.61
CA LYS A 131 -18.66 -36.55 -33.83
C LYS A 131 -17.82 -37.75 -34.20
N ASN A 132 -18.17 -38.91 -33.66
CA ASN A 132 -17.43 -40.17 -33.86
C ASN A 132 -15.91 -40.00 -33.72
N PRO A 133 -15.41 -39.41 -32.61
CA PRO A 133 -13.99 -39.11 -32.44
C PRO A 133 -13.14 -40.38 -32.50
N ILE A 134 -13.56 -41.42 -31.79
CA ILE A 134 -12.96 -42.76 -31.81
C ILE A 134 -14.07 -43.81 -31.92
N ASP A 135 -13.69 -45.03 -32.28
CA ASP A 135 -14.65 -46.13 -32.41
C ASP A 135 -15.37 -46.40 -31.08
N GLY A 136 -16.70 -46.46 -31.15
CA GLY A 136 -17.57 -46.68 -29.99
C GLY A 136 -17.99 -45.41 -29.22
N VAL A 137 -17.42 -44.24 -29.52
CA VAL A 137 -17.82 -42.95 -28.94
C VAL A 137 -18.61 -42.11 -29.95
N ALA A 138 -19.87 -41.78 -29.67
CA ALA A 138 -20.70 -41.06 -30.65
C ALA A 138 -20.39 -39.55 -30.73
N ASN A 139 -20.12 -38.90 -29.59
CA ASN A 139 -19.73 -37.49 -29.53
C ASN A 139 -18.68 -37.30 -28.43
N ALA A 140 -17.75 -36.36 -28.61
CA ALA A 140 -16.92 -35.88 -27.51
C ALA A 140 -16.75 -34.36 -27.53
N LEU A 141 -16.64 -33.76 -26.34
CA LEU A 141 -15.98 -32.47 -26.20
C LEU A 141 -14.47 -32.74 -26.16
N VAL A 142 -13.75 -32.30 -27.18
CA VAL A 142 -12.29 -32.44 -27.28
C VAL A 142 -11.65 -31.17 -26.72
N ILE A 143 -10.66 -31.35 -25.85
CA ILE A 143 -9.83 -30.29 -25.25
C ILE A 143 -8.39 -30.56 -25.71
N ALA A 144 -7.85 -29.69 -26.54
CA ALA A 144 -6.50 -29.80 -27.09
C ALA A 144 -5.63 -28.66 -26.56
N GLY A 145 -4.64 -29.00 -25.73
CA GLY A 145 -3.64 -28.05 -25.23
C GLY A 145 -2.38 -28.05 -26.08
N SER A 146 -1.78 -26.88 -26.29
CA SER A 146 -0.50 -26.75 -27.00
C SER A 146 0.70 -27.29 -26.21
N ASP A 147 0.60 -27.25 -24.89
CA ASP A 147 1.58 -27.75 -23.92
C ASP A 147 0.86 -28.24 -22.65
N LYS A 148 1.63 -28.72 -21.66
CA LYS A 148 1.14 -29.23 -20.37
C LYS A 148 0.15 -28.27 -19.72
N ARG A 149 0.46 -26.98 -19.65
CA ARG A 149 -0.38 -25.97 -18.98
C ARG A 149 -1.58 -25.57 -19.84
N GLY A 150 -1.44 -25.48 -21.17
CA GLY A 150 -2.55 -25.25 -22.08
C GLY A 150 -3.65 -26.31 -21.91
N ALA A 151 -3.28 -27.60 -21.83
CA ALA A 151 -4.24 -28.69 -21.60
C ALA A 151 -4.93 -28.57 -20.22
N ILE A 152 -4.17 -28.25 -19.16
CA ILE A 152 -4.70 -28.01 -17.82
C ILE A 152 -5.68 -26.81 -17.79
N TYR A 153 -5.33 -25.69 -18.43
CA TYR A 153 -6.21 -24.52 -18.51
C TYR A 153 -7.48 -24.81 -19.29
N GLY A 154 -7.42 -25.63 -20.35
CA GLY A 154 -8.60 -26.09 -21.06
C GLY A 154 -9.53 -26.94 -20.20
N LEU A 155 -8.99 -27.77 -19.31
CA LEU A 155 -9.77 -28.55 -18.33
C LEU A 155 -10.44 -27.63 -17.29
N TYR A 156 -9.68 -26.70 -16.70
CA TYR A 156 -10.23 -25.76 -15.71
C TYR A 156 -11.17 -24.71 -16.31
N ASP A 157 -11.08 -24.41 -17.61
CA ASP A 157 -12.07 -23.60 -18.34
C ASP A 157 -13.46 -24.24 -18.25
N ILE A 158 -13.54 -25.58 -18.32
CA ILE A 158 -14.80 -26.30 -18.12
C ILE A 158 -15.24 -26.24 -16.67
N SER A 159 -14.33 -26.45 -15.70
CA SER A 159 -14.63 -26.32 -14.26
C SER A 159 -15.22 -24.95 -13.89
N GLU A 160 -14.62 -23.88 -14.42
CA GLU A 160 -15.09 -22.50 -14.23
C GLU A 160 -16.50 -22.32 -14.81
N GLN A 161 -16.72 -22.77 -16.05
CA GLN A 161 -18.01 -22.62 -16.72
C GLN A 161 -19.15 -23.46 -16.12
N ILE A 162 -18.85 -24.60 -15.47
CA ILE A 162 -19.86 -25.37 -14.73
C ILE A 162 -20.18 -24.75 -13.35
N GLY A 163 -19.46 -23.68 -12.96
CA GLY A 163 -19.73 -22.89 -11.75
C GLY A 163 -18.84 -23.23 -10.56
N VAL A 164 -17.72 -23.94 -10.75
CA VAL A 164 -16.72 -24.15 -9.70
C VAL A 164 -15.71 -23.00 -9.71
N SER A 165 -15.77 -22.17 -8.68
CA SER A 165 -14.85 -21.05 -8.49
C SER A 165 -13.42 -21.53 -8.27
N PRO A 166 -12.38 -20.82 -8.77
CA PRO A 166 -10.99 -21.03 -8.35
C PRO A 166 -10.82 -21.02 -6.83
N TRP A 167 -11.67 -20.27 -6.12
CA TRP A 167 -11.65 -20.07 -4.68
C TRP A 167 -12.50 -21.08 -3.90
N TYR A 168 -12.96 -22.19 -4.51
CA TYR A 168 -13.86 -23.13 -3.83
C TYR A 168 -13.27 -23.68 -2.52
N TRP A 169 -11.94 -23.85 -2.45
CA TRP A 169 -11.26 -24.33 -1.26
C TRP A 169 -10.67 -23.19 -0.41
N PHE A 170 -10.00 -22.21 -1.01
CA PHE A 170 -9.36 -21.11 -0.28
C PHE A 170 -10.34 -20.07 0.28
N ALA A 171 -11.54 -19.96 -0.28
CA ALA A 171 -12.58 -19.06 0.21
C ALA A 171 -13.97 -19.74 0.23
N ASP A 172 -13.99 -21.06 0.47
CA ASP A 172 -15.20 -21.86 0.75
C ASP A 172 -16.38 -21.64 -0.22
N SER A 173 -16.07 -21.25 -1.46
CA SER A 173 -17.04 -20.85 -2.46
C SER A 173 -17.76 -22.08 -3.01
N ALA A 174 -18.85 -22.45 -2.37
CA ALA A 174 -19.67 -23.59 -2.77
C ALA A 174 -20.31 -23.39 -4.17
N PRO A 175 -20.10 -24.31 -5.12
CA PRO A 175 -20.69 -24.20 -6.45
C PRO A 175 -22.21 -24.35 -6.43
N ALA A 176 -22.87 -23.69 -7.38
CA ALA A 176 -24.29 -23.88 -7.61
C ALA A 176 -24.56 -25.32 -8.09
N GLN A 177 -25.64 -25.92 -7.58
CA GLN A 177 -26.03 -27.29 -7.94
C GLN A 177 -26.86 -27.28 -9.22
N HIS A 178 -26.48 -28.12 -10.19
CA HIS A 178 -27.19 -28.31 -11.44
C HIS A 178 -27.33 -29.80 -11.75
N PRO A 179 -28.51 -30.29 -12.18
CA PRO A 179 -28.73 -31.72 -12.35
C PRO A 179 -27.99 -32.31 -13.56
N GLN A 180 -27.62 -31.49 -14.53
CA GLN A 180 -27.08 -31.89 -15.83
C GLN A 180 -26.16 -30.80 -16.39
N ILE A 181 -25.16 -31.22 -17.15
CA ILE A 181 -24.19 -30.35 -17.83
C ILE A 181 -24.09 -30.76 -19.30
N TYR A 182 -24.09 -29.77 -20.20
CA TYR A 182 -24.05 -29.92 -21.65
C TYR A 182 -22.93 -29.08 -22.25
N ALA A 183 -22.20 -29.63 -23.23
CA ALA A 183 -21.35 -28.86 -24.12
C ALA A 183 -22.19 -28.25 -25.24
N LEU A 184 -21.94 -26.98 -25.55
CA LEU A 184 -22.52 -26.28 -26.70
C LEU A 184 -21.67 -26.53 -27.93
N LYS A 185 -22.30 -26.66 -29.10
CA LYS A 185 -21.61 -26.84 -30.39
C LYS A 185 -20.93 -25.54 -30.85
N LYS A 186 -19.87 -25.17 -30.14
CA LYS A 186 -19.03 -23.99 -30.37
C LYS A 186 -17.57 -24.39 -30.26
N LYS A 187 -16.75 -23.92 -31.20
CA LYS A 187 -15.30 -24.03 -31.12
C LYS A 187 -14.77 -22.79 -30.38
N LYS A 188 -14.03 -23.01 -29.30
CA LYS A 188 -13.32 -21.95 -28.57
C LYS A 188 -11.83 -22.14 -28.76
N ILE A 189 -11.13 -21.05 -29.07
CA ILE A 189 -9.66 -21.02 -29.16
C ILE A 189 -9.20 -19.96 -28.16
N GLN A 190 -8.37 -20.38 -27.22
CA GLN A 190 -7.66 -19.50 -26.30
C GLN A 190 -6.20 -19.43 -26.77
N GLY A 191 -5.79 -18.27 -27.28
CA GLY A 191 -4.40 -18.01 -27.63
C GLY A 191 -3.49 -17.84 -26.40
N PRO A 192 -2.19 -17.58 -26.62
CA PRO A 192 -1.24 -17.34 -25.55
C PRO A 192 -1.69 -16.23 -24.59
N PRO A 193 -1.37 -16.36 -23.30
CA PRO A 193 -1.60 -15.29 -22.34
C PRO A 193 -0.77 -14.07 -22.71
N SER A 194 -1.32 -12.88 -22.42
CA SER A 194 -0.65 -11.62 -22.78
C SER A 194 0.56 -11.30 -21.90
N VAL A 195 0.74 -12.01 -20.79
CA VAL A 195 1.91 -11.97 -19.90
C VAL A 195 2.42 -13.40 -19.70
N LYS A 196 3.71 -13.66 -19.88
CA LYS A 196 4.27 -15.02 -19.98
C LYS A 196 4.34 -15.77 -18.63
N TYR A 197 4.90 -15.15 -17.60
CA TYR A 197 4.96 -15.66 -16.23
C TYR A 197 4.05 -14.82 -15.34
N ARG A 198 3.10 -15.47 -14.66
CA ARG A 198 2.01 -14.83 -13.90
C ARG A 198 1.92 -15.52 -12.56
N GLY A 199 2.12 -14.79 -11.48
CA GLY A 199 2.29 -15.43 -10.18
C GLY A 199 2.05 -14.57 -8.97
N ILE A 200 2.25 -15.21 -7.83
CA ILE A 200 2.18 -14.58 -6.51
C ILE A 200 3.48 -14.86 -5.75
N PHE A 201 3.73 -14.04 -4.74
CA PHE A 201 4.71 -14.27 -3.70
C PHE A 201 3.96 -14.41 -2.36
N ILE A 202 4.11 -15.57 -1.71
CA ILE A 202 3.71 -15.76 -0.32
C ILE A 202 4.85 -15.20 0.52
N ASN A 203 4.61 -14.08 1.18
CA ASN A 203 5.59 -13.34 1.96
C ASN A 203 4.90 -12.79 3.21
N ASP A 204 5.66 -12.17 4.10
CA ASP A 204 5.12 -11.49 5.28
C ASP A 204 4.26 -12.45 6.14
N GLU A 205 4.54 -13.76 6.02
CA GLU A 205 3.65 -14.89 6.31
C GLU A 205 3.47 -15.19 7.81
N GLN A 206 4.02 -14.33 8.66
CA GLN A 206 3.99 -14.44 10.11
C GLN A 206 3.27 -13.24 10.73
N PRO A 207 2.34 -13.45 11.69
CA PRO A 207 2.04 -14.74 12.33
C PRO A 207 0.97 -15.58 11.61
N ALA A 208 0.15 -15.00 10.73
CA ALA A 208 -1.13 -15.57 10.33
C ALA A 208 -1.06 -16.93 9.62
N ILE A 209 -0.63 -16.99 8.34
CA ILE A 209 -0.61 -18.27 7.62
C ILE A 209 0.41 -19.24 8.22
N THR A 210 1.53 -18.75 8.78
CA THR A 210 2.50 -19.61 9.47
C THR A 210 1.90 -20.35 10.67
N ASN A 211 1.12 -19.67 11.52
CA ASN A 211 0.44 -20.33 12.64
C ASN A 211 -0.63 -21.31 12.14
N TRP A 212 -1.36 -20.95 11.08
CA TRP A 212 -2.30 -21.86 10.44
C TRP A 212 -1.59 -23.11 9.90
N ILE A 213 -0.40 -22.97 9.29
CA ILE A 213 0.41 -24.10 8.84
C ILE A 213 0.83 -24.98 10.01
N ASN A 214 1.35 -24.39 11.09
CA ASN A 214 1.77 -25.13 12.28
C ASN A 214 0.61 -25.90 12.93
N ALA A 215 -0.61 -25.39 12.83
CA ALA A 215 -1.81 -26.06 13.35
C ALA A 215 -2.31 -27.21 12.45
N ASN A 216 -2.01 -27.20 11.15
CA ASN A 216 -2.61 -28.11 10.17
C ASN A 216 -1.62 -29.10 9.54
N TYR A 217 -0.32 -28.84 9.59
CA TYR A 217 0.71 -29.64 8.96
C TYR A 217 1.88 -29.92 9.92
N PRO A 218 2.57 -31.07 9.75
CA PRO A 218 3.75 -31.38 10.56
C PRO A 218 4.87 -30.36 10.28
N GLU A 219 5.58 -29.97 11.34
CA GLU A 219 6.75 -29.09 11.25
C GLU A 219 7.82 -29.67 10.29
N ALA A 220 8.43 -28.81 9.49
CA ALA A 220 9.51 -29.18 8.60
C ALA A 220 10.86 -29.14 9.32
N LYS A 221 11.88 -29.76 8.72
CA LYS A 221 13.22 -29.81 9.32
C LYS A 221 13.81 -28.43 9.61
N TYR A 222 13.51 -27.45 8.75
CA TYR A 222 14.08 -26.11 8.84
C TYR A 222 13.05 -25.05 9.16
N GLY A 223 11.81 -25.36 9.56
CA GLY A 223 10.82 -24.31 9.88
C GLY A 223 9.38 -24.81 9.86
N PRO A 224 8.41 -23.88 9.72
CA PRO A 224 7.00 -24.22 9.59
C PRO A 224 6.73 -25.23 8.47
N GLY A 225 5.73 -26.08 8.64
CA GLY A 225 5.41 -27.22 7.77
C GLY A 225 4.85 -26.91 6.38
N PHE A 226 5.38 -25.92 5.65
CA PHE A 226 4.99 -25.60 4.27
C PHE A 226 5.43 -26.73 3.30
N ASN A 227 4.65 -27.81 3.30
CA ASN A 227 4.96 -29.05 2.62
C ASN A 227 4.16 -29.23 1.32
N ALA A 228 4.38 -30.35 0.62
CA ALA A 228 3.78 -30.55 -0.70
C ALA A 228 2.26 -30.69 -0.67
N ASP A 229 1.68 -31.08 0.47
CA ASP A 229 0.25 -31.23 0.64
C ASP A 229 -0.42 -29.84 0.74
N PHE A 230 0.18 -28.90 1.48
CA PHE A 230 -0.23 -27.49 1.46
C PHE A 230 -0.03 -26.86 0.09
N TYR A 231 1.17 -26.98 -0.47
CA TYR A 231 1.51 -26.34 -1.74
C TYR A 231 0.68 -26.88 -2.91
N SER A 232 0.23 -28.14 -2.87
CA SER A 232 -0.71 -28.67 -3.87
C SER A 232 -1.99 -27.84 -3.97
N HIS A 233 -2.53 -27.35 -2.85
CA HIS A 233 -3.67 -26.44 -2.86
C HIS A 233 -3.31 -25.11 -3.52
N VAL A 234 -2.15 -24.53 -3.20
CA VAL A 234 -1.66 -23.28 -3.80
C VAL A 234 -1.47 -23.44 -5.32
N PHE A 235 -0.88 -24.54 -5.76
CA PHE A 235 -0.66 -24.84 -7.17
C PHE A 235 -1.99 -25.01 -7.92
N GLU A 236 -2.97 -25.72 -7.32
CA GLU A 236 -4.31 -25.84 -7.89
C GLU A 236 -4.98 -24.46 -8.04
N LEU A 237 -4.89 -23.60 -7.01
CA LEU A 237 -5.43 -22.24 -7.05
C LEU A 237 -4.80 -21.43 -8.20
N LEU A 238 -3.47 -21.43 -8.31
CA LEU A 238 -2.76 -20.72 -9.37
C LEU A 238 -3.21 -21.18 -10.75
N LEU A 239 -3.27 -22.49 -10.99
CA LEU A 239 -3.69 -23.03 -12.29
C LEU A 239 -5.16 -22.69 -12.61
N ARG A 240 -6.06 -22.74 -11.62
CA ARG A 240 -7.47 -22.32 -11.80
C ARG A 240 -7.61 -20.83 -12.09
N LEU A 241 -6.69 -20.00 -11.57
CA LEU A 241 -6.57 -18.58 -11.91
C LEU A 241 -5.81 -18.32 -13.24
N ARG A 242 -5.38 -19.38 -13.94
CA ARG A 242 -4.55 -19.34 -15.15
C ARG A 242 -3.18 -18.67 -14.93
N ALA A 243 -2.66 -18.77 -13.70
CA ALA A 243 -1.31 -18.42 -13.30
C ALA A 243 -0.37 -19.63 -13.44
N ASN A 244 0.94 -19.39 -13.43
CA ASN A 244 1.97 -20.41 -13.66
C ASN A 244 3.26 -20.18 -12.86
N TYR A 245 3.37 -19.12 -12.06
CA TYR A 245 4.60 -18.73 -11.38
C TYR A 245 4.38 -18.56 -9.87
N LEU A 246 5.36 -18.95 -9.06
CA LEU A 246 5.30 -18.82 -7.60
C LEU A 246 6.66 -18.46 -7.00
N TRP A 247 6.67 -17.47 -6.12
CA TRP A 247 7.67 -17.34 -5.06
C TRP A 247 7.07 -17.91 -3.76
N PRO A 248 7.63 -19.00 -3.19
CA PRO A 248 7.10 -19.63 -2.00
C PRO A 248 7.43 -18.83 -0.73
N ALA A 249 6.80 -19.19 0.40
CA ALA A 249 7.14 -18.66 1.72
C ALA A 249 8.64 -18.82 2.02
N SER A 250 9.28 -17.77 2.55
CA SER A 250 10.74 -17.68 2.61
C SER A 250 11.31 -17.06 3.88
N TRP A 251 10.51 -16.48 4.78
CA TRP A 251 11.03 -15.83 6.00
C TRP A 251 11.74 -16.81 6.92
N ASN A 252 11.13 -17.97 7.16
CA ASN A 252 11.69 -18.99 8.04
C ASN A 252 11.67 -20.39 7.40
N ASN A 253 11.61 -20.44 6.07
CA ASN A 253 11.37 -21.64 5.28
C ASN A 253 12.36 -21.80 4.13
N ILE A 254 12.52 -23.04 3.66
CA ILE A 254 13.35 -23.41 2.51
C ILE A 254 12.56 -24.41 1.67
N PHE A 255 11.84 -23.93 0.66
CA PHE A 255 10.90 -24.73 -0.12
C PHE A 255 11.47 -26.08 -0.62
N HIS A 256 12.69 -26.12 -1.16
CA HIS A 256 13.30 -27.36 -1.67
C HIS A 256 13.76 -28.33 -0.58
N LEU A 257 13.96 -27.89 0.66
CA LEU A 257 14.56 -28.69 1.74
C LEU A 257 13.57 -29.01 2.86
N ASP A 258 12.50 -28.22 3.01
CA ASP A 258 11.46 -28.45 4.02
C ASP A 258 10.65 -29.72 3.73
N ASP A 259 10.36 -29.99 2.45
CA ASP A 259 9.79 -31.25 1.98
C ASP A 259 10.39 -31.62 0.61
N PRO A 260 11.07 -32.77 0.46
CA PRO A 260 11.64 -33.19 -0.82
C PRO A 260 10.60 -33.44 -1.93
N ARG A 261 9.30 -33.54 -1.58
CA ARG A 261 8.19 -33.64 -2.52
C ARG A 261 7.81 -32.30 -3.15
N ASN A 262 8.21 -31.16 -2.58
CA ASN A 262 7.80 -29.83 -3.03
C ASN A 262 8.15 -29.57 -4.51
N SER A 263 9.42 -29.74 -4.91
CA SER A 263 9.85 -29.47 -6.29
C SER A 263 9.22 -30.42 -7.32
N PRO A 264 9.22 -31.75 -7.10
CA PRO A 264 8.54 -32.67 -8.01
C PRO A 264 7.04 -32.36 -8.16
N THR A 265 6.37 -31.99 -7.06
CA THR A 265 4.94 -31.65 -7.10
C THR A 265 4.69 -30.36 -7.88
N ALA A 266 5.52 -29.33 -7.68
CA ALA A 266 5.42 -28.09 -8.47
C ALA A 266 5.58 -28.37 -9.97
N ASP A 267 6.59 -29.15 -10.36
CA ASP A 267 6.84 -29.53 -11.75
C ASP A 267 5.70 -30.38 -12.35
N GLU A 268 5.16 -31.33 -11.58
CA GLU A 268 3.99 -32.13 -11.98
C GLU A 268 2.79 -31.22 -12.29
N TYR A 269 2.49 -30.26 -11.42
CA TYR A 269 1.43 -29.27 -11.63
C TYR A 269 1.74 -28.31 -12.78
N GLY A 270 3.01 -28.18 -13.15
CA GLY A 270 3.49 -27.21 -14.14
C GLY A 270 3.63 -25.80 -13.57
N ILE A 271 3.85 -25.65 -12.26
CA ILE A 271 4.19 -24.36 -11.65
C ILE A 271 5.68 -24.10 -11.83
N VAL A 272 6.00 -23.02 -12.53
CA VAL A 272 7.35 -22.50 -12.64
C VAL A 272 7.74 -21.94 -11.28
N MET A 273 8.80 -22.48 -10.69
CA MET A 273 9.29 -21.98 -9.42
C MET A 273 10.24 -20.79 -9.64
N GLY A 274 10.18 -19.82 -8.75
CA GLY A 274 11.16 -18.75 -8.63
C GLY A 274 11.44 -18.44 -7.17
N THR A 275 12.33 -17.49 -6.95
CA THR A 275 12.71 -16.99 -5.64
C THR A 275 12.68 -15.47 -5.64
N SER A 276 12.55 -14.86 -4.46
CA SER A 276 12.53 -13.40 -4.36
C SER A 276 13.85 -12.80 -4.83
N HIS A 277 13.87 -11.49 -5.08
CA HIS A 277 15.02 -10.80 -5.65
C HIS A 277 16.29 -10.75 -4.77
N THR A 278 16.23 -11.30 -3.55
CA THR A 278 17.36 -11.41 -2.62
C THR A 278 17.94 -12.83 -2.57
N GLU A 279 17.35 -13.76 -3.34
CA GLU A 279 17.55 -15.21 -3.24
C GLU A 279 18.03 -15.80 -4.57
N PRO A 280 19.24 -15.43 -5.03
CA PRO A 280 19.69 -15.80 -6.36
C PRO A 280 19.94 -17.30 -6.49
N MET A 281 19.85 -17.81 -7.74
CA MET A 281 20.26 -19.16 -8.11
C MET A 281 19.53 -20.29 -7.36
N MET A 282 18.24 -20.10 -7.05
CA MET A 282 17.39 -21.06 -6.32
C MET A 282 17.91 -21.40 -4.92
N ARG A 283 18.41 -20.36 -4.24
CA ARG A 283 18.92 -20.43 -2.86
C ARG A 283 18.21 -19.41 -1.97
N TRP A 284 17.52 -19.90 -0.95
CA TRP A 284 16.77 -19.06 -0.02
C TRP A 284 17.69 -18.26 0.90
N THR A 285 17.19 -17.12 1.39
CA THR A 285 17.91 -16.27 2.34
C THR A 285 18.37 -17.07 3.56
N LYS A 286 17.51 -17.97 4.04
CA LYS A 286 17.82 -18.87 5.16
C LYS A 286 18.95 -19.86 4.86
N GLU A 287 19.11 -20.31 3.61
CA GLU A 287 20.25 -21.16 3.23
C GLU A 287 21.58 -20.40 3.30
N GLN A 288 21.59 -19.08 3.09
CA GLN A 288 22.82 -18.28 3.12
C GLN A 288 23.49 -18.34 4.50
N GLY A 289 22.71 -18.34 5.60
CA GLY A 289 23.26 -18.47 6.95
C GLY A 289 23.50 -19.91 7.41
N LEU A 290 22.86 -20.90 6.78
CA LEU A 290 22.90 -22.30 7.21
C LEU A 290 23.87 -23.18 6.44
N LEU A 291 24.00 -22.95 5.14
CA LEU A 291 24.66 -23.88 4.21
C LEU A 291 25.86 -23.26 3.47
N LEU A 292 25.95 -21.92 3.41
CA LEU A 292 27.14 -21.27 2.86
C LEU A 292 28.32 -21.47 3.80
N ASN A 293 29.46 -21.86 3.23
CA ASN A 293 30.72 -21.84 3.96
C ASN A 293 31.32 -20.42 3.93
N GLY A 294 31.40 -19.76 5.09
CA GLY A 294 31.88 -18.38 5.22
C GLY A 294 30.79 -17.32 5.01
N ASP A 295 31.18 -16.05 4.99
CA ASP A 295 30.23 -14.93 4.94
C ASP A 295 29.55 -14.78 3.58
N TRP A 296 28.33 -14.26 3.58
CA TRP A 296 27.63 -13.81 2.36
C TRP A 296 28.27 -12.52 1.81
N ASN A 297 29.43 -12.67 1.18
CA ASN A 297 30.24 -11.56 0.68
C ASN A 297 30.99 -11.96 -0.59
N TRP A 298 30.77 -11.23 -1.68
CA TRP A 298 31.38 -11.54 -2.97
C TRP A 298 32.89 -11.26 -3.04
N ASP A 299 33.36 -10.25 -2.34
CA ASP A 299 34.76 -9.81 -2.46
C ASP A 299 35.70 -10.67 -1.61
N THR A 300 35.23 -11.16 -0.47
CA THR A 300 36.03 -11.96 0.47
C THR A 300 35.73 -13.45 0.46
N ASN A 301 34.61 -13.89 -0.12
CA ASN A 301 34.17 -15.29 -0.06
C ASN A 301 33.66 -15.82 -1.43
N ARG A 302 34.23 -15.33 -2.53
CA ARG A 302 33.77 -15.59 -3.90
C ARG A 302 33.64 -17.07 -4.25
N GLU A 303 34.65 -17.86 -3.93
CA GLU A 303 34.71 -19.27 -4.32
C GLU A 303 33.58 -20.08 -3.67
N ASN A 304 33.37 -19.89 -2.36
CA ASN A 304 32.31 -20.57 -1.64
C ASN A 304 30.92 -20.09 -2.08
N VAL A 305 30.74 -18.78 -2.35
CA VAL A 305 29.48 -18.25 -2.89
C VAL A 305 29.20 -18.83 -4.28
N THR A 306 30.22 -19.01 -5.13
CA THR A 306 30.07 -19.62 -6.46
C THR A 306 29.67 -21.09 -6.36
N VAL A 307 30.28 -21.87 -5.45
CA VAL A 307 29.87 -23.24 -5.16
C VAL A 307 28.42 -23.27 -4.66
N PHE A 308 28.07 -22.35 -3.77
CA PHE A 308 26.72 -22.23 -3.22
C PHE A 308 25.68 -21.97 -4.32
N PHE A 309 25.96 -21.12 -5.30
CA PHE A 309 25.12 -20.92 -6.49
C PHE A 309 24.99 -22.18 -7.35
N ARG A 310 26.11 -22.88 -7.60
CA ARG A 310 26.13 -24.10 -8.39
C ARG A 310 25.26 -25.20 -7.79
N GLU A 311 25.34 -25.42 -6.49
CA GLU A 311 24.52 -26.41 -5.79
C GLU A 311 23.01 -26.13 -5.92
N GLY A 312 22.59 -24.85 -5.89
CA GLY A 312 21.20 -24.45 -6.10
C GLY A 312 20.70 -24.76 -7.52
N ALA A 313 21.52 -24.46 -8.54
CA ALA A 313 21.24 -24.79 -9.93
C ALA A 313 21.20 -26.32 -10.16
N GLU A 314 22.17 -27.06 -9.63
CA GLU A 314 22.23 -28.53 -9.77
C GLU A 314 21.03 -29.23 -9.14
N ARG A 315 20.57 -28.74 -7.98
CA ARG A 315 19.38 -29.26 -7.29
C ARG A 315 18.08 -29.05 -8.08
N THR A 316 18.03 -28.03 -8.92
CA THR A 316 16.82 -27.58 -9.61
C THR A 316 16.80 -27.85 -11.12
N LYS A 317 17.92 -28.28 -11.71
CA LYS A 317 18.08 -28.43 -13.17
C LYS A 317 17.06 -29.32 -13.89
N ASN A 318 16.38 -30.20 -13.16
CA ASN A 318 15.37 -31.12 -13.72
C ASN A 318 13.93 -30.61 -13.55
N PHE A 319 13.73 -29.42 -12.99
CA PHE A 319 12.43 -28.83 -12.73
C PHE A 319 12.29 -27.48 -13.42
N GLU A 320 11.08 -27.13 -13.84
CA GLU A 320 10.83 -25.84 -14.49
C GLU A 320 11.05 -24.66 -13.51
N SER A 321 12.08 -23.88 -13.82
CA SER A 321 12.69 -22.91 -12.89
C SER A 321 12.97 -21.59 -13.60
N LEU A 322 12.70 -20.47 -12.93
CA LEU A 322 13.11 -19.13 -13.36
C LEU A 322 14.15 -18.60 -12.38
N TYR A 323 15.39 -18.49 -12.84
CA TYR A 323 16.54 -18.17 -12.00
C TYR A 323 16.64 -16.66 -11.71
N THR A 324 16.56 -16.32 -10.43
CA THR A 324 16.90 -15.00 -9.93
C THR A 324 18.41 -14.80 -10.00
N LEU A 325 18.84 -13.69 -10.62
CA LEU A 325 20.24 -13.28 -10.72
C LEU A 325 20.53 -12.03 -9.90
N GLY A 326 21.82 -11.70 -9.82
CA GLY A 326 22.34 -10.62 -8.98
C GLY A 326 22.62 -11.09 -7.56
N MET A 327 22.94 -10.14 -6.68
CA MET A 327 23.20 -10.39 -5.27
C MET A 327 22.96 -9.09 -4.49
N ARG A 328 22.30 -9.18 -3.34
CA ARG A 328 22.13 -8.08 -2.38
C ARG A 328 22.69 -8.49 -1.02
N GLY A 329 22.60 -7.62 -0.02
CA GLY A 329 22.95 -7.99 1.35
C GLY A 329 22.00 -9.06 1.91
N LEU A 330 22.38 -9.62 3.06
CA LEU A 330 21.61 -10.68 3.73
C LEU A 330 20.28 -10.13 4.28
N GLY A 331 19.15 -10.78 3.99
CA GLY A 331 17.86 -10.42 4.59
C GLY A 331 17.22 -9.13 4.07
N ASP A 332 17.23 -8.92 2.75
CA ASP A 332 16.63 -7.74 2.07
C ASP A 332 17.28 -6.39 2.38
N VAL A 333 18.54 -6.40 2.85
CA VAL A 333 19.32 -5.18 3.08
C VAL A 333 20.26 -4.89 1.90
N ALA A 334 20.56 -3.61 1.67
CA ALA A 334 21.64 -3.22 0.77
C ALA A 334 22.99 -3.74 1.33
N SER A 335 23.83 -4.29 0.46
CA SER A 335 25.18 -4.69 0.88
C SER A 335 26.11 -3.47 0.90
N PRO A 336 26.94 -3.30 1.94
CA PRO A 336 27.91 -2.20 1.99
C PRO A 336 29.10 -2.41 1.04
N THR A 337 29.33 -3.62 0.55
CA THR A 337 30.50 -3.96 -0.29
C THR A 337 30.17 -4.15 -1.76
N ILE A 338 28.92 -4.47 -2.09
CA ILE A 338 28.51 -4.71 -3.47
C ILE A 338 28.43 -3.39 -4.23
N THR A 339 29.12 -3.33 -5.38
CA THR A 339 29.11 -2.18 -6.29
C THR A 339 28.52 -2.58 -7.65
N ALA A 340 28.20 -1.61 -8.50
CA ALA A 340 27.79 -1.87 -9.88
C ALA A 340 28.80 -2.77 -10.65
N LYS A 341 30.10 -2.59 -10.42
CA LYS A 341 31.14 -3.43 -11.04
C LYS A 341 31.07 -4.87 -10.51
N SER A 342 31.01 -5.03 -9.18
CA SER A 342 30.93 -6.36 -8.57
C SER A 342 29.67 -7.10 -9.01
N LEU A 343 28.53 -6.41 -9.17
CA LEU A 343 27.29 -6.99 -9.70
C LEU A 343 27.45 -7.54 -11.12
N GLY A 344 28.18 -6.84 -12.00
CA GLY A 344 28.51 -7.36 -13.32
C GLY A 344 29.30 -8.67 -13.24
N ASP A 345 30.33 -8.73 -12.39
CA ASP A 345 31.14 -9.94 -12.19
C ASP A 345 30.32 -11.11 -11.59
N ILE A 346 29.41 -10.81 -10.65
CA ILE A 346 28.50 -11.78 -10.04
C ILE A 346 27.59 -12.40 -11.10
N VAL A 347 26.91 -11.57 -11.88
CA VAL A 347 25.96 -12.05 -12.91
C VAL A 347 26.67 -12.86 -13.98
N ASN A 348 27.85 -12.42 -14.42
CA ASN A 348 28.66 -13.21 -15.36
C ASN A 348 29.01 -14.60 -14.78
N THR A 349 29.36 -14.66 -13.50
CA THR A 349 29.66 -15.94 -12.83
C THR A 349 28.41 -16.82 -12.72
N GLN A 350 27.26 -16.24 -12.40
CA GLN A 350 25.99 -16.96 -12.33
C GLN A 350 25.59 -17.53 -13.70
N GLN A 351 25.72 -16.76 -14.78
CA GLN A 351 25.48 -17.26 -16.15
C GLN A 351 26.45 -18.39 -16.53
N GLN A 352 27.73 -18.29 -16.15
CA GLN A 352 28.69 -19.39 -16.36
C GLN A 352 28.28 -20.65 -15.59
N VAL A 353 27.86 -20.51 -14.33
CA VAL A 353 27.35 -21.64 -13.53
C VAL A 353 26.14 -22.29 -14.21
N LEU A 354 25.18 -21.49 -14.70
CA LEU A 354 24.02 -22.02 -15.44
C LEU A 354 24.46 -22.75 -16.73
N SER A 355 25.33 -22.14 -17.53
CA SER A 355 25.89 -22.76 -18.74
C SER A 355 26.54 -24.13 -18.44
N ASP A 356 27.35 -24.21 -17.39
CA ASP A 356 28.04 -25.43 -16.98
C ASP A 356 27.06 -26.51 -16.49
N VAL A 357 26.13 -26.14 -15.62
CA VAL A 357 25.20 -27.10 -14.97
C VAL A 357 24.23 -27.71 -15.98
N PHE A 358 23.74 -26.90 -16.91
CA PHE A 358 22.82 -27.33 -17.98
C PHE A 358 23.56 -27.85 -19.22
N ASN A 359 24.88 -27.71 -19.28
CA ASN A 359 25.72 -28.09 -20.41
C ASN A 359 25.23 -27.48 -21.74
N VAL A 360 24.97 -26.17 -21.71
CA VAL A 360 24.53 -25.37 -22.87
C VAL A 360 25.49 -24.22 -23.11
N SER A 361 25.81 -23.94 -24.37
CA SER A 361 26.62 -22.78 -24.75
C SER A 361 25.80 -21.49 -24.82
N ASP A 362 24.48 -21.61 -25.00
CA ASP A 362 23.55 -20.50 -25.09
C ASP A 362 22.68 -20.47 -23.82
N VAL A 363 23.00 -19.53 -22.93
CA VAL A 363 22.30 -19.37 -21.65
C VAL A 363 20.91 -18.76 -21.81
N SER A 364 20.59 -18.15 -22.96
CA SER A 364 19.28 -17.54 -23.22
C SER A 364 18.12 -18.56 -23.21
N SER A 365 18.42 -19.86 -23.39
CA SER A 365 17.42 -20.92 -23.26
C SER A 365 17.00 -21.19 -21.81
N ILE A 366 17.74 -20.66 -20.82
CA ILE A 366 17.48 -20.81 -19.39
C ILE A 366 16.78 -19.52 -18.91
N PRO A 367 15.53 -19.60 -18.39
CA PRO A 367 14.81 -18.41 -17.93
C PRO A 367 15.53 -17.72 -16.77
N GLN A 368 15.84 -16.44 -16.96
CA GLN A 368 16.58 -15.61 -16.01
C GLN A 368 15.84 -14.29 -15.78
N MET A 369 15.88 -13.79 -14.54
CA MET A 369 15.45 -12.43 -14.21
C MET A 369 16.48 -11.72 -13.35
N TRP A 370 16.50 -10.39 -13.43
CA TRP A 370 17.16 -9.54 -12.45
C TRP A 370 16.24 -8.39 -12.04
N CYS A 371 15.92 -8.32 -10.75
CA CYS A 371 15.10 -7.27 -10.18
C CYS A 371 15.95 -6.05 -9.83
N LEU A 372 15.61 -4.91 -10.42
CA LEU A 372 16.32 -3.65 -10.22
C LEU A 372 15.74 -2.92 -9.00
N TYR A 373 15.80 -3.59 -7.85
CA TYR A 373 15.14 -3.16 -6.62
C TYR A 373 15.99 -2.17 -5.82
N LYS A 374 15.38 -1.08 -5.33
CA LYS A 374 16.01 -0.06 -4.49
C LYS A 374 17.37 0.38 -5.05
N GLU A 375 18.47 0.20 -4.32
CA GLU A 375 19.80 0.69 -4.68
C GLU A 375 20.31 0.13 -6.02
N VAL A 376 19.86 -1.07 -6.42
CA VAL A 376 20.26 -1.69 -7.71
C VAL A 376 19.71 -0.88 -8.89
N GLY A 377 18.54 -0.27 -8.74
CA GLY A 377 18.01 0.67 -9.71
C GLY A 377 18.93 1.88 -9.91
N GLY A 378 19.51 2.41 -8.83
CA GLY A 378 20.51 3.47 -8.89
C GLY A 378 21.75 3.05 -9.68
N TYR A 379 22.27 1.84 -9.43
CA TYR A 379 23.39 1.30 -10.20
C TYR A 379 23.08 1.15 -11.70
N PHE A 380 21.86 0.71 -12.03
CA PHE A 380 21.39 0.64 -13.42
C PHE A 380 21.39 2.01 -14.08
N GLN A 381 20.83 3.02 -13.40
CA GLN A 381 20.86 4.41 -13.88
C GLN A 381 22.29 4.93 -14.07
N ASP A 382 23.21 4.58 -13.17
CA ASP A 382 24.61 5.01 -13.20
C ASP A 382 25.50 4.21 -14.18
N GLY A 383 24.92 3.25 -14.90
CA GLY A 383 25.57 2.61 -16.04
C GLY A 383 25.84 1.12 -15.91
N LEU A 384 25.33 0.44 -14.87
CA LEU A 384 25.30 -1.03 -14.82
C LEU A 384 24.59 -1.56 -16.07
N ARG A 385 25.24 -2.47 -16.79
CA ARG A 385 24.69 -3.09 -18.00
C ARG A 385 24.16 -4.47 -17.65
N VAL A 386 22.94 -4.74 -18.09
CA VAL A 386 22.29 -6.05 -17.92
C VAL A 386 22.27 -6.77 -19.27
N PRO A 387 22.84 -7.99 -19.37
CA PRO A 387 22.75 -8.84 -20.57
C PRO A 387 21.33 -8.93 -21.13
N ASP A 388 21.19 -8.93 -22.46
CA ASP A 388 19.88 -8.79 -23.16
C ASP A 388 18.96 -10.01 -23.00
N ASP A 389 19.54 -11.16 -22.65
CA ASP A 389 18.89 -12.43 -22.36
C ASP A 389 18.35 -12.54 -20.92
N ILE A 390 18.52 -11.49 -20.11
CA ILE A 390 17.98 -11.41 -18.74
C ILE A 390 16.74 -10.50 -18.71
N THR A 391 15.64 -11.03 -18.17
CA THR A 391 14.40 -10.25 -17.97
C THR A 391 14.64 -9.16 -16.93
N LEU A 392 14.34 -7.90 -17.27
CA LEU A 392 14.36 -6.81 -16.30
C LEU A 392 13.08 -6.81 -15.47
N LEU A 393 13.18 -7.08 -14.17
CA LEU A 393 12.02 -7.01 -13.27
C LEU A 393 12.01 -5.66 -12.56
N TRP A 394 11.01 -4.84 -12.87
CA TRP A 394 10.79 -3.54 -12.22
C TRP A 394 9.92 -3.70 -10.99
N SER A 395 10.20 -3.00 -9.90
CA SER A 395 9.32 -3.00 -8.73
C SER A 395 8.44 -1.76 -8.67
N ASP A 396 7.32 -1.89 -7.98
CA ASP A 396 6.67 -0.73 -7.38
C ASP A 396 7.47 -0.19 -6.18
N ASP A 397 6.92 0.84 -5.56
CA ASP A 397 7.43 1.48 -4.34
C ASP A 397 6.99 0.75 -3.06
N ASN A 398 6.58 -0.52 -3.18
CA ASN A 398 5.94 -1.32 -2.13
C ASN A 398 4.54 -0.85 -1.71
N TRP A 399 3.96 0.14 -2.38
CA TRP A 399 2.61 0.68 -2.09
C TRP A 399 1.73 0.72 -3.35
N GLY A 400 2.08 -0.10 -4.35
CA GLY A 400 1.37 -0.19 -5.61
C GLY A 400 1.58 1.00 -6.54
N ASN A 401 2.67 1.76 -6.43
CA ASN A 401 3.04 2.76 -7.43
C ASN A 401 4.31 2.34 -8.14
N ILE A 402 4.22 2.02 -9.43
CA ILE A 402 5.38 1.52 -10.20
C ILE A 402 6.44 2.62 -10.27
N GLN A 403 7.69 2.30 -9.87
CA GLN A 403 8.77 3.30 -9.82
C GLN A 403 9.31 3.62 -11.22
N ARG A 404 9.46 2.60 -12.06
CA ARG A 404 10.07 2.69 -13.39
C ARG A 404 9.49 1.61 -14.29
N LEU A 405 9.31 1.95 -15.56
CA LEU A 405 8.90 1.01 -16.62
C LEU A 405 9.75 1.22 -17.85
N PRO A 406 9.91 0.20 -18.73
CA PRO A 406 10.78 0.31 -19.90
C PRO A 406 10.61 1.64 -20.65
N VAL A 407 11.74 2.25 -21.00
CA VAL A 407 11.81 3.46 -21.85
C VAL A 407 12.62 3.18 -23.09
N ASP A 408 12.32 3.91 -24.17
CA ASP A 408 13.08 3.88 -25.43
C ASP A 408 13.38 2.45 -25.93
N ASN A 409 14.67 2.10 -26.07
CA ASN A 409 15.14 0.82 -26.59
C ASN A 409 14.96 -0.37 -25.62
N GLU A 410 14.67 -0.14 -24.35
CA GLU A 410 14.48 -1.20 -23.36
C GLU A 410 13.26 -2.08 -23.68
N THR A 411 12.27 -1.52 -24.38
CA THR A 411 11.09 -2.26 -24.87
C THR A 411 11.42 -3.28 -25.96
N SER A 412 12.63 -3.24 -26.53
CA SER A 412 13.07 -4.14 -27.61
C SER A 412 14.06 -5.20 -27.15
N ARG A 413 14.36 -5.28 -25.85
CA ARG A 413 15.25 -6.30 -25.28
C ARG A 413 14.70 -7.70 -25.50
N GLU A 414 15.59 -8.65 -25.83
CA GLU A 414 15.22 -10.03 -26.16
C GLU A 414 14.41 -10.71 -25.05
N ALA A 415 14.90 -10.65 -23.81
CA ALA A 415 14.22 -11.23 -22.65
C ALA A 415 13.13 -10.32 -22.06
N GLY A 416 12.87 -9.14 -22.64
CA GLY A 416 11.84 -8.19 -22.22
C GLY A 416 11.94 -7.73 -20.75
N ALA A 417 10.78 -7.36 -20.19
CA ALA A 417 10.67 -6.85 -18.82
C ALA A 417 9.41 -7.34 -18.09
N GLY A 418 9.38 -7.17 -16.77
CA GLY A 418 8.27 -7.53 -15.91
C GLY A 418 8.04 -6.53 -14.77
N VAL A 419 7.07 -6.83 -13.91
CA VAL A 419 6.71 -6.06 -12.72
C VAL A 419 6.59 -6.96 -11.49
N TYR A 420 7.24 -6.55 -10.40
CA TYR A 420 6.98 -6.98 -9.03
C TYR A 420 6.13 -5.93 -8.32
N TYR A 421 4.93 -6.31 -7.86
CA TYR A 421 3.93 -5.43 -7.27
C TYR A 421 3.57 -5.85 -5.85
N HIS A 422 3.03 -4.96 -5.02
CA HIS A 422 2.66 -5.27 -3.64
C HIS A 422 1.16 -5.11 -3.35
N PHE A 423 0.59 -6.11 -2.68
CA PHE A 423 -0.71 -6.06 -2.01
C PHE A 423 -0.62 -6.28 -0.49
N ASP A 424 0.58 -6.62 -0.02
CA ASP A 424 1.00 -6.71 1.37
C ASP A 424 2.45 -6.21 1.44
N TYR A 425 2.87 -5.65 2.58
CA TYR A 425 4.24 -5.18 2.75
C TYR A 425 4.62 -5.00 4.22
N VAL A 426 5.85 -5.41 4.54
CA VAL A 426 6.55 -5.15 5.81
C VAL A 426 7.62 -4.08 5.60
N GLY A 427 7.34 -2.86 6.07
CA GLY A 427 8.30 -1.76 6.01
C GLY A 427 7.64 -0.39 6.11
N ASP A 428 8.41 0.65 5.76
CA ASP A 428 7.98 2.04 5.86
C ASP A 428 6.84 2.40 4.88
N PRO A 429 6.06 3.45 5.19
CA PRO A 429 6.00 4.15 6.49
C PRO A 429 5.27 3.37 7.60
N ARG A 430 4.51 2.33 7.23
CA ARG A 430 3.80 1.42 8.13
C ARG A 430 3.48 0.14 7.37
N ASP A 431 3.70 -1.01 7.99
CA ASP A 431 3.31 -2.27 7.38
C ASP A 431 1.78 -2.35 7.19
N TYR A 432 1.35 -3.14 6.22
CA TYR A 432 -0.07 -3.37 5.97
C TYR A 432 -0.33 -4.85 5.68
N LYS A 433 -0.66 -5.59 6.76
CA LYS A 433 -0.62 -7.06 6.76
C LYS A 433 -1.92 -7.78 7.12
N TRP A 434 -2.95 -7.04 7.56
CA TRP A 434 -4.08 -7.64 8.29
C TRP A 434 -5.25 -8.04 7.38
N ILE A 435 -5.77 -7.09 6.62
CA ILE A 435 -6.78 -7.29 5.58
C ILE A 435 -6.30 -6.54 4.32
N ASN A 436 -6.79 -6.81 3.09
CA ASN A 436 -6.22 -6.11 1.90
C ASN A 436 -6.41 -4.61 1.95
N THR A 437 -5.72 -3.91 1.05
CA THR A 437 -5.65 -2.44 0.97
C THR A 437 -5.93 -1.94 -0.44
N ILE A 438 -6.31 -2.85 -1.34
CA ILE A 438 -6.12 -2.77 -2.78
C ILE A 438 -7.30 -2.05 -3.42
N SER A 439 -6.99 -0.99 -4.17
CA SER A 439 -7.91 -0.42 -5.15
C SER A 439 -7.70 -1.11 -6.50
N LEU A 440 -8.71 -1.85 -6.97
CA LEU A 440 -8.65 -2.50 -8.29
C LEU A 440 -8.47 -1.47 -9.42
N GLN A 441 -9.03 -0.27 -9.26
CA GLN A 441 -8.88 0.84 -10.19
C GLN A 441 -7.43 1.33 -10.25
N LYS A 442 -6.77 1.47 -9.09
CA LYS A 442 -5.35 1.81 -9.01
C LYS A 442 -4.49 0.72 -9.64
N THR A 443 -4.72 -0.55 -9.28
CA THR A 443 -4.01 -1.68 -9.88
C THR A 443 -4.19 -1.71 -11.39
N TRP A 444 -5.42 -1.51 -11.90
CA TRP A 444 -5.66 -1.45 -13.34
C TRP A 444 -4.87 -0.31 -13.99
N GLU A 445 -4.91 0.90 -13.43
CA GLU A 445 -4.22 2.05 -14.02
C GLU A 445 -2.70 1.83 -14.10
N GLN A 446 -2.08 1.34 -13.02
CA GLN A 446 -0.65 1.03 -12.96
C GLN A 446 -0.27 -0.14 -13.88
N MET A 447 -0.99 -1.25 -13.81
CA MET A 447 -0.68 -2.46 -14.58
C MET A 447 -1.07 -2.34 -16.06
N HIS A 448 -2.00 -1.45 -16.41
CA HIS A 448 -2.27 -1.09 -17.80
C HIS A 448 -1.09 -0.32 -18.39
N LEU A 449 -0.52 0.65 -17.67
CA LEU A 449 0.74 1.31 -18.09
C LEU A 449 1.89 0.28 -18.19
N ALA A 450 1.96 -0.62 -17.20
CA ALA A 450 2.57 -1.95 -17.24
C ALA A 450 2.65 -2.59 -18.62
N TYR A 451 1.46 -2.96 -19.04
CA TYR A 451 1.19 -3.66 -20.26
C TYR A 451 1.57 -2.84 -21.49
N GLU A 452 1.20 -1.56 -21.55
CA GLU A 452 1.49 -0.71 -22.70
C GLU A 452 3.00 -0.48 -22.89
N ARG A 453 3.79 -0.45 -21.81
CA ARG A 453 5.26 -0.34 -21.83
C ARG A 453 6.00 -1.66 -22.04
N ASP A 454 5.30 -2.69 -22.52
CA ASP A 454 5.84 -4.01 -22.87
C ASP A 454 6.55 -4.75 -21.71
N ALA A 455 6.23 -4.41 -20.47
CA ALA A 455 6.66 -5.18 -19.30
C ALA A 455 5.77 -6.42 -19.12
N ARG A 456 5.82 -7.35 -20.08
CA ARG A 456 4.88 -8.48 -20.24
C ARG A 456 5.50 -9.86 -19.99
N GLN A 457 6.73 -9.93 -19.49
CA GLN A 457 7.40 -11.20 -19.28
C GLN A 457 7.03 -11.81 -17.94
N ILE A 458 7.10 -11.04 -16.86
CA ILE A 458 6.82 -11.51 -15.50
C ILE A 458 5.90 -10.52 -14.81
N TRP A 459 4.71 -10.93 -14.37
CA TRP A 459 3.94 -10.21 -13.35
C TRP A 459 3.86 -11.08 -12.11
N ILE A 460 4.44 -10.60 -11.02
CA ILE A 460 4.38 -11.25 -9.71
C ILE A 460 3.97 -10.23 -8.66
N VAL A 461 3.11 -10.66 -7.75
CA VAL A 461 2.57 -9.78 -6.70
C VAL A 461 2.77 -10.39 -5.31
N ASN A 462 3.29 -9.60 -4.37
CA ASN A 462 3.30 -9.96 -2.95
C ASN A 462 1.86 -10.00 -2.45
N MET A 463 1.43 -11.18 -1.99
CA MET A 463 0.08 -11.48 -1.53
C MET A 463 -0.03 -11.66 -0.02
N GLY A 464 1.05 -11.41 0.73
CA GLY A 464 1.07 -11.66 2.17
C GLY A 464 0.72 -13.11 2.49
N ASP A 465 -0.23 -13.27 3.41
CA ASP A 465 -0.81 -14.54 3.87
C ASP A 465 -1.82 -15.19 2.90
N LEU A 466 -1.94 -14.72 1.64
CA LEU A 466 -2.87 -15.19 0.59
C LEU A 466 -4.38 -14.93 0.86
N LYS A 467 -4.83 -14.97 2.13
CA LYS A 467 -6.22 -14.72 2.58
C LYS A 467 -6.36 -13.37 3.29
N GLY A 468 -7.61 -12.92 3.51
CA GLY A 468 -7.92 -11.69 4.25
C GLY A 468 -8.06 -10.44 3.38
N LEU A 469 -8.01 -10.59 2.06
CA LEU A 469 -7.72 -9.47 1.20
C LEU A 469 -8.95 -8.58 0.84
N VAL A 470 -9.31 -7.53 1.64
CA VAL A 470 -10.12 -6.30 1.30
C VAL A 470 -9.76 -5.04 2.17
N ARG A 471 -9.66 -3.83 1.55
CA ARG A 471 -9.25 -2.44 1.97
C ARG A 471 -8.82 -2.12 3.45
N VAL A 472 -7.69 -1.41 3.61
CA VAL A 472 -6.99 -1.08 4.87
C VAL A 472 -7.19 0.35 5.34
N LEU A 473 -7.11 0.44 6.67
CA LEU A 473 -7.24 1.59 7.54
C LEU A 473 -6.02 1.70 8.47
N SER A 474 -4.89 1.09 8.11
CA SER A 474 -3.73 0.91 9.00
C SER A 474 -3.07 2.24 9.35
N CYS A 475 -3.15 3.25 8.48
CA CYS A 475 -2.65 4.61 8.75
C CYS A 475 -3.69 5.54 9.39
N LEU A 476 -4.80 5.01 9.92
CA LEU A 476 -5.75 5.82 10.69
C LEU A 476 -5.20 6.14 12.09
N ASP A 477 -5.59 7.31 12.57
CA ASP A 477 -5.51 7.76 13.95
C ASP A 477 -6.78 8.54 14.33
N GLY A 478 -6.87 8.98 15.59
CA GLY A 478 -8.04 9.70 16.09
C GLY A 478 -8.25 11.11 15.52
N VAL A 479 -7.30 11.64 14.73
CA VAL A 479 -7.37 12.97 14.11
C VAL A 479 -7.32 12.94 12.60
N THR A 480 -7.32 11.74 12.00
CA THR A 480 -7.23 11.56 10.55
C THR A 480 -8.38 12.27 9.86
N PHE A 481 -9.61 11.91 10.21
CA PHE A 481 -10.80 12.62 9.73
C PHE A 481 -11.16 13.77 10.66
N SER A 482 -11.53 14.92 10.08
CA SER A 482 -11.91 16.08 10.86
C SER A 482 -13.17 15.81 11.68
N LEU A 483 -13.06 16.06 12.99
CA LEU A 483 -14.16 15.93 13.94
C LEU A 483 -15.06 17.17 13.99
N ILE A 484 -14.57 18.31 13.47
CA ILE A 484 -15.20 19.63 13.59
C ILE A 484 -15.50 20.29 12.25
N ASN A 485 -14.80 19.91 11.17
CA ASN A 485 -14.99 20.48 9.84
C ASN A 485 -15.78 19.54 8.94
N TYR A 486 -16.76 20.10 8.21
CA TYR A 486 -17.49 19.44 7.13
C TYR A 486 -18.28 18.17 7.50
N ASN A 487 -18.42 17.88 8.80
CA ASN A 487 -18.93 16.60 9.31
C ASN A 487 -18.16 15.39 8.74
N GLU A 488 -16.86 15.55 8.44
CA GLU A 488 -16.08 14.55 7.71
C GLU A 488 -16.09 13.18 8.42
N ALA A 489 -15.70 13.14 9.70
CA ALA A 489 -15.68 11.90 10.48
C ALA A 489 -17.07 11.24 10.60
N ASP A 490 -18.12 12.05 10.81
CA ASP A 490 -19.50 11.55 10.90
C ASP A 490 -19.97 10.93 9.58
N ASN A 491 -19.66 11.58 8.46
CA ASN A 491 -20.02 11.09 7.13
C ASN A 491 -19.29 9.79 6.79
N VAL A 492 -17.98 9.71 7.07
CA VAL A 492 -17.18 8.50 6.83
C VAL A 492 -17.71 7.32 7.65
N LEU A 493 -18.04 7.53 8.93
CA LEU A 493 -18.65 6.47 9.74
C LEU A 493 -20.01 6.05 9.21
N GLN A 494 -20.84 7.00 8.77
CA GLN A 494 -22.15 6.68 8.21
C GLN A 494 -22.03 5.87 6.90
N GLU A 495 -21.07 6.20 6.03
CA GLU A 495 -20.82 5.45 4.80
C GLU A 495 -20.37 4.01 5.09
N TRP A 496 -19.49 3.81 6.08
CA TRP A 496 -19.12 2.46 6.53
C TRP A 496 -20.30 1.71 7.14
N ALA A 497 -21.11 2.37 7.97
CA ALA A 497 -22.29 1.76 8.58
C ALA A 497 -23.32 1.33 7.51
N ASP A 498 -23.54 2.15 6.48
CA ASP A 498 -24.42 1.84 5.36
C ASP A 498 -23.86 0.66 4.54
N LEU A 499 -22.54 0.61 4.31
CA LEU A 499 -21.88 -0.51 3.64
C LEU A 499 -22.04 -1.83 4.42
N VAL A 500 -21.81 -1.81 5.74
CA VAL A 500 -22.00 -2.98 6.61
C VAL A 500 -23.46 -3.44 6.57
N LYS A 501 -24.41 -2.51 6.66
CA LYS A 501 -25.84 -2.81 6.59
C LYS A 501 -26.23 -3.47 5.27
N ASP A 502 -25.73 -2.96 4.16
CA ASP A 502 -25.99 -3.54 2.83
C ASP A 502 -25.35 -4.93 2.67
N ALA A 503 -24.10 -5.09 3.11
CA ALA A 503 -23.40 -6.39 3.10
C ALA A 503 -24.12 -7.43 3.99
N GLN A 504 -24.54 -7.03 5.19
CA GLN A 504 -25.28 -7.90 6.13
C GLN A 504 -26.61 -8.34 5.52
N LYS A 505 -27.35 -7.42 4.89
CA LYS A 505 -28.61 -7.74 4.20
C LYS A 505 -28.41 -8.77 3.09
N VAL A 506 -27.30 -8.68 2.34
CA VAL A 506 -26.96 -9.70 1.34
C VAL A 506 -26.68 -11.03 2.03
N TYR A 507 -25.78 -11.05 3.03
CA TYR A 507 -25.42 -12.26 3.80
C TYR A 507 -26.65 -13.00 4.34
N ASP A 508 -27.60 -12.27 4.94
CA ASP A 508 -28.82 -12.86 5.52
C ASP A 508 -29.71 -13.53 4.46
N SER A 509 -29.72 -12.97 3.24
CA SER A 509 -30.47 -13.50 2.09
C SER A 509 -29.81 -14.72 1.42
N LEU A 510 -28.52 -14.99 1.69
CA LEU A 510 -27.80 -16.09 1.07
C LEU A 510 -28.20 -17.44 1.68
N ARG A 511 -28.16 -18.47 0.82
CA ARG A 511 -28.29 -19.87 1.24
C ARG A 511 -27.15 -20.23 2.21
N PRO A 512 -27.37 -21.12 3.20
CA PRO A 512 -26.35 -21.47 4.19
C PRO A 512 -24.99 -21.85 3.60
N ALA A 513 -24.97 -22.61 2.49
CA ALA A 513 -23.74 -23.03 1.82
C ALA A 513 -22.90 -21.89 1.22
N ALA A 514 -23.48 -20.71 0.97
CA ALA A 514 -22.76 -19.55 0.42
C ALA A 514 -22.35 -18.53 1.50
N ARG A 515 -22.83 -18.71 2.74
CA ARG A 515 -22.58 -17.77 3.84
C ARG A 515 -21.10 -17.73 4.28
N PRO A 516 -20.37 -18.86 4.44
CA PRO A 516 -18.95 -18.82 4.83
C PRO A 516 -18.11 -17.97 3.87
N ALA A 517 -18.17 -18.27 2.57
CA ALA A 517 -17.47 -17.53 1.52
C ALA A 517 -17.81 -16.04 1.51
N PHE A 518 -19.08 -15.69 1.63
CA PHE A 518 -19.48 -14.28 1.65
C PHE A 518 -19.04 -13.58 2.94
N PHE A 519 -19.06 -14.30 4.07
CA PHE A 519 -18.59 -13.73 5.32
C PHE A 519 -17.11 -13.41 5.25
N GLU A 520 -16.25 -14.35 4.88
CA GLU A 520 -14.80 -14.11 4.87
C GLU A 520 -14.36 -13.11 3.79
N MET A 521 -14.98 -13.12 2.60
CA MET A 521 -14.55 -12.29 1.46
C MET A 521 -15.20 -10.90 1.41
N VAL A 522 -16.36 -10.70 2.05
CA VAL A 522 -17.15 -9.47 1.89
C VAL A 522 -17.59 -8.90 3.24
N LEU A 523 -18.35 -9.65 4.03
CA LEU A 523 -18.97 -9.08 5.24
C LEU A 523 -17.95 -8.81 6.34
N HIS A 524 -17.05 -9.74 6.62
CA HIS A 524 -15.99 -9.58 7.61
C HIS A 524 -15.16 -8.32 7.36
N PRO A 525 -14.55 -8.09 6.18
CA PRO A 525 -13.77 -6.87 5.97
C PRO A 525 -14.61 -5.59 6.02
N CYS A 526 -15.89 -5.62 5.63
CA CYS A 526 -16.77 -4.46 5.83
C CYS A 526 -16.97 -4.14 7.32
N MET A 527 -17.22 -5.17 8.15
CA MET A 527 -17.41 -5.02 9.59
C MET A 527 -16.12 -4.60 10.29
N ALA A 528 -15.02 -5.30 10.02
CA ALA A 528 -13.70 -5.00 10.59
C ALA A 528 -13.25 -3.58 10.21
N GLY A 529 -13.47 -3.17 8.95
CA GLY A 529 -13.19 -1.81 8.50
C GLY A 529 -14.01 -0.75 9.23
N TYR A 530 -15.32 -0.97 9.38
CA TYR A 530 -16.17 -0.09 10.18
C TYR A 530 -15.69 0.01 11.64
N VAL A 531 -15.46 -1.13 12.30
CA VAL A 531 -15.07 -1.17 13.73
C VAL A 531 -13.75 -0.44 13.96
N VAL A 532 -12.71 -0.70 13.16
CA VAL A 532 -11.42 0.00 13.30
C VAL A 532 -11.54 1.50 13.02
N THR A 533 -12.35 1.90 12.04
CA THR A 533 -12.62 3.32 11.77
C THR A 533 -13.34 3.98 12.96
N ASP A 534 -14.34 3.30 13.54
CA ASP A 534 -15.10 3.81 14.68
C ASP A 534 -14.28 3.84 15.96
N ILE A 535 -13.36 2.90 16.19
CA ILE A 535 -12.40 2.95 17.31
C ILE A 535 -11.62 4.27 17.26
N HIS A 536 -11.01 4.59 16.11
CA HIS A 536 -10.19 5.79 15.97
C HIS A 536 -11.01 7.07 16.10
N ILE A 537 -12.14 7.17 15.40
CA ILE A 537 -13.00 8.37 15.48
C ILE A 537 -13.60 8.52 16.88
N THR A 538 -14.03 7.44 17.53
CA THR A 538 -14.55 7.46 18.91
C THR A 538 -13.48 7.90 19.89
N ALA A 539 -12.25 7.41 19.79
CA ALA A 539 -11.13 7.86 20.61
C ALA A 539 -10.78 9.34 20.35
N GLY A 540 -10.79 9.77 19.09
CA GLY A 540 -10.62 11.18 18.72
C GLY A 540 -11.66 12.09 19.37
N LYS A 541 -12.95 11.72 19.24
CA LYS A 541 -14.06 12.44 19.89
C LYS A 541 -13.95 12.41 21.40
N ASN A 542 -13.58 11.28 22.00
CA ASN A 542 -13.34 11.19 23.44
C ASN A 542 -12.31 12.22 23.91
N ASN A 543 -11.16 12.33 23.23
CA ASN A 543 -10.13 13.31 23.57
C ASN A 543 -10.60 14.76 23.37
N LEU A 544 -11.28 15.05 22.25
CA LEU A 544 -11.87 16.37 22.00
C LEU A 544 -12.87 16.74 23.12
N TYR A 545 -13.74 15.81 23.48
CA TYR A 545 -14.84 16.03 24.42
C TYR A 545 -14.32 16.16 25.86
N ALA A 546 -13.30 15.38 26.23
CA ALA A 546 -12.59 15.54 27.49
C ALA A 546 -11.88 16.90 27.55
N GLY A 547 -11.28 17.35 26.44
CA GLY A 547 -10.72 18.70 26.26
C GLY A 547 -11.75 19.80 26.57
N GLN A 548 -13.00 19.58 26.16
CA GLN A 548 -14.15 20.45 26.40
C GLN A 548 -14.86 20.20 27.76
N ARG A 549 -14.30 19.32 28.61
CA ARG A 549 -14.83 18.91 29.92
C ARG A 549 -16.25 18.33 29.87
N ARG A 550 -16.60 17.68 28.76
CA ARG A 550 -17.90 17.03 28.57
C ARG A 550 -18.01 15.78 29.45
N THR A 551 -19.16 15.57 30.09
CA THR A 551 -19.44 14.33 30.82
C THR A 551 -19.52 13.13 29.87
N SER A 552 -19.95 13.34 28.63
CA SER A 552 -20.04 12.31 27.58
C SER A 552 -18.71 11.77 27.08
N ALA A 553 -17.58 12.42 27.40
CA ALA A 553 -16.25 11.88 27.12
C ALA A 553 -16.11 10.46 27.70
N ASN A 554 -16.60 10.24 28.93
CA ASN A 554 -16.50 8.92 29.59
C ASN A 554 -17.35 7.85 28.90
N ALA A 555 -18.50 8.22 28.34
CA ALA A 555 -19.33 7.30 27.56
C ALA A 555 -18.64 6.92 26.24
N LEU A 556 -17.92 7.85 25.60
CA LEU A 556 -17.11 7.55 24.42
C LEU A 556 -15.90 6.67 24.75
N ALA A 557 -15.26 6.87 25.92
CA ALA A 557 -14.20 5.97 26.38
C ALA A 557 -14.72 4.53 26.56
N GLN A 558 -15.91 4.39 27.16
CA GLN A 558 -16.57 3.09 27.30
C GLN A 558 -16.95 2.49 25.93
N LYS A 559 -17.48 3.30 25.00
CA LYS A 559 -17.75 2.85 23.62
C LYS A 559 -16.48 2.35 22.92
N ALA A 560 -15.35 3.05 23.07
CA ALA A 560 -14.08 2.59 22.49
C ALA A 560 -13.64 1.23 23.03
N LEU A 561 -13.84 0.96 24.33
CA LEU A 561 -13.60 -0.35 24.94
C LEU A 561 -14.54 -1.44 24.38
N GLU A 562 -15.80 -1.10 24.12
CA GLU A 562 -16.77 -2.02 23.52
C GLU A 562 -16.43 -2.35 22.07
N LEU A 563 -16.06 -1.36 21.26
CA LEU A 563 -15.60 -1.56 19.88
C LEU A 563 -14.31 -2.39 19.83
N PHE A 564 -13.39 -2.16 20.77
CA PHE A 564 -12.17 -2.98 20.89
C PHE A 564 -12.47 -4.44 21.21
N LYS A 565 -13.51 -4.69 22.01
CA LYS A 565 -14.01 -6.05 22.25
C LYS A 565 -14.66 -6.63 20.99
N GLU A 566 -15.45 -5.83 20.25
CA GLU A 566 -16.08 -6.25 19.00
C GLU A 566 -15.06 -6.67 17.94
N ASP A 567 -13.95 -5.94 17.80
CA ASP A 567 -12.82 -6.29 16.93
C ASP A 567 -12.29 -7.71 17.23
N HIS A 568 -12.05 -8.01 18.51
CA HIS A 568 -11.65 -9.35 18.94
C HIS A 568 -12.72 -10.41 18.65
N GLU A 569 -13.99 -10.10 18.91
CA GLU A 569 -15.11 -11.02 18.63
C GLU A 569 -15.25 -11.32 17.13
N LEU A 570 -14.98 -10.34 16.25
CA LEU A 570 -14.94 -10.54 14.80
C LEU A 570 -13.80 -11.48 14.37
N THR A 571 -12.62 -11.30 14.95
CA THR A 571 -11.47 -12.21 14.76
C THR A 571 -11.86 -13.64 15.16
N GLN A 572 -12.47 -13.81 16.34
CA GLN A 572 -12.92 -15.12 16.81
C GLN A 572 -14.03 -15.71 15.93
N ARG A 573 -14.95 -14.88 15.42
CA ARG A 573 -15.99 -15.34 14.47
C ARG A 573 -15.36 -15.85 13.18
N TYR A 574 -14.31 -15.22 12.67
CA TYR A 574 -13.57 -15.69 11.50
C TYR A 574 -12.87 -17.02 11.78
N HIS A 575 -12.13 -17.13 12.89
CA HIS A 575 -11.43 -18.36 13.26
C HIS A 575 -12.39 -19.54 13.45
N ASN A 576 -13.59 -19.32 14.00
CA ASN A 576 -14.60 -20.37 14.24
C ASN A 576 -15.39 -20.81 12.98
N LEU A 577 -15.13 -20.23 11.80
CA LEU A 577 -15.78 -20.67 10.57
C LEU A 577 -15.42 -22.12 10.25
N LEU A 578 -16.43 -22.89 9.84
CA LEU A 578 -16.29 -24.26 9.34
C LEU A 578 -15.44 -25.13 10.28
N ASP A 579 -15.84 -25.18 11.54
CA ASP A 579 -15.18 -25.97 12.59
C ASP A 579 -13.70 -25.64 12.78
N GLY A 580 -13.33 -24.37 12.62
CA GLY A 580 -11.97 -23.91 12.87
C GLY A 580 -11.06 -23.91 11.64
N LYS A 581 -11.60 -24.13 10.43
CA LYS A 581 -10.80 -24.30 9.20
C LYS A 581 -9.75 -23.19 9.01
N TRP A 582 -10.07 -21.95 9.38
CA TRP A 582 -9.20 -20.78 9.20
C TRP A 582 -8.72 -20.15 10.51
N THR A 583 -8.63 -20.94 11.58
CA THR A 583 -7.99 -20.52 12.84
C THR A 583 -6.59 -19.97 12.56
N HIS A 584 -6.21 -18.86 13.20
CA HIS A 584 -4.96 -18.11 13.01
C HIS A 584 -4.86 -17.13 11.84
N ILE A 585 -5.70 -17.23 10.80
CA ILE A 585 -5.57 -16.34 9.63
C ILE A 585 -5.76 -14.85 9.96
N MET A 586 -6.51 -14.53 11.03
CA MET A 586 -6.69 -13.16 11.55
C MET A 586 -5.82 -12.84 12.78
N ASP A 587 -4.69 -13.52 13.01
CA ASP A 587 -3.81 -13.28 14.18
C ASP A 587 -2.97 -11.99 14.09
N GLN A 588 -2.90 -11.36 12.91
CA GLN A 588 -2.11 -10.15 12.70
C GLN A 588 -2.62 -8.99 13.57
N THR A 589 -1.73 -8.43 14.39
CA THR A 589 -2.00 -7.21 15.14
C THR A 589 -2.12 -6.02 14.19
N HIS A 590 -3.08 -5.14 14.48
CA HIS A 590 -3.48 -4.08 13.56
C HIS A 590 -3.90 -2.77 14.27
N LEU A 591 -3.85 -2.72 15.61
CA LEU A 591 -4.12 -1.52 16.41
C LEU A 591 -2.94 -1.21 17.34
N GLY A 592 -2.51 0.05 17.38
CA GLY A 592 -1.43 0.50 18.28
C GLY A 592 -0.05 0.59 17.65
N TYR A 593 0.04 0.93 16.36
CA TYR A 593 1.33 1.17 15.69
C TYR A 593 1.98 2.46 16.17
N ASP A 594 3.21 2.36 16.70
CA ASP A 594 4.04 3.50 17.12
C ASP A 594 5.13 3.87 16.07
N TYR A 595 5.44 2.96 15.16
CA TYR A 595 6.41 3.13 14.07
C TYR A 595 5.98 2.23 12.88
N TRP A 596 6.91 1.91 11.97
CA TRP A 596 6.58 1.16 10.76
C TRP A 596 6.11 -0.28 11.04
N GLN A 597 6.63 -0.94 12.08
CA GLN A 597 6.38 -2.35 12.36
C GLN A 597 5.16 -2.57 13.27
N GLN A 598 4.50 -3.71 13.11
CA GLN A 598 3.35 -4.10 13.93
C GLN A 598 3.64 -4.12 15.45
N PRO A 599 2.64 -3.77 16.28
CA PRO A 599 2.74 -3.94 17.73
C PRO A 599 2.64 -5.42 18.10
N MET A 600 3.23 -5.81 19.23
CA MET A 600 3.19 -7.22 19.69
C MET A 600 1.84 -7.62 20.30
N ARG A 601 0.91 -6.66 20.43
CA ARG A 601 -0.47 -6.85 20.88
C ARG A 601 -1.30 -5.64 20.46
N ASN A 602 -2.55 -5.85 20.08
CA ASN A 602 -3.47 -4.74 19.83
C ASN A 602 -3.61 -3.85 21.08
N THR A 603 -3.50 -2.54 20.90
CA THR A 603 -3.76 -1.53 21.93
C THR A 603 -4.69 -0.44 21.39
N LEU A 604 -5.56 0.07 22.27
CA LEU A 604 -6.43 1.20 21.94
C LEU A 604 -5.64 2.50 21.83
N PRO A 605 -6.08 3.46 20.99
CA PRO A 605 -5.61 4.84 21.09
C PRO A 605 -5.85 5.40 22.51
N PRO A 606 -5.04 6.37 22.97
CA PRO A 606 -5.20 6.96 24.30
C PRO A 606 -6.62 7.50 24.53
N LEU A 607 -7.18 7.19 25.70
CA LEU A 607 -8.50 7.66 26.13
C LEU A 607 -8.36 8.62 27.31
N ALA A 608 -9.22 9.64 27.33
CA ALA A 608 -9.31 10.65 28.39
C ALA A 608 -10.64 10.52 29.15
N TYR A 609 -10.62 10.85 30.44
CA TYR A 609 -11.81 10.83 31.30
C TYR A 609 -12.03 12.18 31.96
N THR A 610 -13.29 12.61 32.04
CA THR A 610 -13.75 13.78 32.77
C THR A 610 -14.21 13.38 34.17
N GLN A 611 -13.85 14.14 35.20
CA GLN A 611 -14.36 13.96 36.57
C GLN A 611 -15.86 14.30 36.60
N LEU A 612 -16.71 13.35 37.00
CA LEU A 612 -18.17 13.50 36.96
C LEU A 612 -18.79 13.94 38.29
N LEU A 613 -18.00 13.96 39.36
CA LEU A 613 -18.46 14.35 40.70
C LEU A 613 -18.16 15.81 41.05
N GLU A 614 -17.49 16.53 40.14
CA GLU A 614 -17.11 17.92 40.32
C GLU A 614 -17.75 18.76 39.23
N GLU A 615 -18.26 19.93 39.62
CA GLU A 615 -18.76 20.89 38.65
C GLU A 615 -17.60 21.62 37.98
N SER A 616 -17.74 21.90 36.68
CA SER A 616 -16.81 22.80 35.99
C SER A 616 -16.84 24.20 36.60
N LEU A 617 -15.70 24.90 36.60
CA LEU A 617 -15.62 26.31 37.03
C LEU A 617 -16.55 27.25 36.24
N ALA A 618 -16.97 26.82 35.05
CA ALA A 618 -17.91 27.54 34.18
C ALA A 618 -19.38 27.11 34.35
N GLY A 619 -19.68 26.35 35.40
CA GLY A 619 -21.03 25.83 35.67
C GLY A 619 -21.37 24.55 34.91
N ASN A 620 -22.62 24.11 34.98
CA ASN A 620 -23.08 22.84 34.42
C ASN A 620 -23.18 22.78 32.89
N MET A 621 -23.39 23.92 32.21
CA MET A 621 -23.61 23.97 30.76
C MET A 621 -22.31 24.22 29.99
N GLY A 622 -22.18 23.58 28.83
CA GLY A 622 -21.26 23.96 27.78
C GLY A 622 -21.91 24.10 26.41
N VAL A 623 -21.30 24.92 25.57
CA VAL A 623 -21.67 25.19 24.18
C VAL A 623 -20.41 25.14 23.33
N SER A 624 -20.45 24.39 22.24
CA SER A 624 -19.43 24.37 21.19
C SER A 624 -20.08 24.61 19.82
N VAL A 625 -19.26 24.93 18.82
CA VAL A 625 -19.72 25.28 17.48
C VAL A 625 -18.98 24.48 16.41
N GLU A 626 -19.62 24.25 15.27
CA GLU A 626 -18.97 23.70 14.08
C GLU A 626 -17.68 24.48 13.74
N GLY A 627 -16.63 23.77 13.32
CA GLY A 627 -15.38 24.36 12.86
C GLY A 627 -14.47 24.92 13.95
N SER A 628 -14.78 24.73 15.24
CA SER A 628 -13.94 25.20 16.35
C SER A 628 -13.80 24.17 17.47
N ASN A 629 -12.61 24.13 18.07
CA ASN A 629 -12.36 23.38 19.30
C ASN A 629 -12.84 24.12 20.56
N ALA A 630 -13.14 25.42 20.43
CA ALA A 630 -13.52 26.30 21.53
C ALA A 630 -14.85 25.92 22.18
N SER A 631 -14.97 26.27 23.46
CA SER A 631 -16.15 26.04 24.26
C SER A 631 -16.48 27.22 25.18
N VAL A 632 -17.76 27.50 25.37
CA VAL A 632 -18.26 28.55 26.28
C VAL A 632 -19.44 28.02 27.08
N PRO A 633 -19.79 28.57 28.26
CA PRO A 633 -19.04 29.58 28.99
C PRO A 633 -17.70 29.03 29.49
N GLY A 634 -16.77 29.90 29.87
CA GLY A 634 -15.44 29.50 30.37
C GLY A 634 -14.28 29.95 29.50
N ASP A 635 -13.06 29.65 29.95
CA ASP A 635 -11.82 29.95 29.25
C ASP A 635 -11.14 28.69 28.72
N ASP A 636 -10.78 28.71 27.45
CA ASP A 636 -9.86 27.75 26.83
C ASP A 636 -8.90 28.41 25.84
N ARG A 637 -7.96 27.64 25.29
CA ARG A 637 -6.90 28.14 24.39
C ARG A 637 -7.38 28.48 22.98
N TRP A 638 -8.65 28.26 22.66
CA TRP A 638 -9.19 28.36 21.30
C TRP A 638 -10.09 29.58 21.10
N HIS A 639 -10.27 30.41 22.13
CA HIS A 639 -10.91 31.72 22.04
C HIS A 639 -10.17 32.75 22.92
N SER A 640 -10.50 34.04 22.77
CA SER A 640 -9.90 35.10 23.59
C SER A 640 -10.26 34.95 25.07
N LEU A 641 -9.34 35.30 25.95
CA LEU A 641 -9.53 35.25 27.41
C LEU A 641 -10.80 36.00 27.84
N SER A 642 -11.57 35.37 28.72
CA SER A 642 -12.89 35.79 29.22
C SER A 642 -13.99 35.95 28.16
N SER A 643 -13.78 35.47 26.94
CA SER A 643 -14.82 35.50 25.90
C SER A 643 -15.89 34.47 26.19
N ASN A 644 -17.16 34.87 26.08
CA ASN A 644 -18.32 33.96 26.05
C ASN A 644 -19.00 33.96 24.68
N THR A 645 -18.26 34.34 23.63
CA THR A 645 -18.75 34.40 22.26
C THR A 645 -17.97 33.45 21.36
N LEU A 646 -18.69 32.60 20.63
CA LEU A 646 -18.13 31.74 19.58
C LEU A 646 -18.66 32.18 18.21
N THR A 647 -17.82 32.05 17.18
CA THR A 647 -18.20 32.38 15.80
C THR A 647 -18.23 31.12 14.95
N LEU A 648 -19.35 30.89 14.28
CA LEU A 648 -19.52 29.80 13.32
C LEU A 648 -18.90 30.13 11.96
N PRO A 649 -18.57 29.12 11.15
CA PRO A 649 -18.46 29.27 9.71
C PRO A 649 -19.63 30.05 9.10
N PRO A 650 -19.40 30.90 8.08
CA PRO A 650 -20.47 31.61 7.40
C PRO A 650 -21.50 30.64 6.80
N ILE A 651 -22.76 31.03 6.76
CA ILE A 651 -23.83 30.32 6.04
C ILE A 651 -24.29 31.14 4.85
N ASP A 652 -24.57 30.47 3.73
CA ASP A 652 -25.03 31.06 2.48
C ASP A 652 -26.05 30.14 1.77
N PRO A 653 -26.81 30.61 0.76
CA PRO A 653 -27.86 29.82 0.12
C PRO A 653 -27.42 28.54 -0.60
N TYR A 654 -26.12 28.34 -0.80
CA TYR A 654 -25.53 27.23 -1.57
C TYR A 654 -24.79 26.23 -0.68
N GLY A 655 -24.55 26.59 0.59
CA GLY A 655 -23.88 25.76 1.59
C GLY A 655 -24.83 24.94 2.47
N PRO A 656 -24.26 24.08 3.34
CA PRO A 656 -25.03 23.34 4.32
C PRO A 656 -25.51 24.23 5.48
N ASP A 657 -26.53 23.76 6.18
CA ASP A 657 -26.89 24.28 7.51
C ASP A 657 -25.71 24.15 8.49
N ARG A 658 -25.71 24.98 9.54
CA ARG A 658 -24.68 24.98 10.60
C ARG A 658 -25.18 24.30 11.85
N TRP A 659 -24.28 23.93 12.76
CA TRP A 659 -24.68 23.38 14.04
C TRP A 659 -23.89 23.92 15.23
N ILE A 660 -24.56 23.92 16.38
CA ILE A 660 -23.94 24.07 17.70
C ILE A 660 -24.28 22.84 18.54
N GLU A 661 -23.47 22.55 19.55
CA GLU A 661 -23.80 21.52 20.54
C GLU A 661 -23.92 22.14 21.92
N VAL A 662 -25.01 21.83 22.61
CA VAL A 662 -25.20 22.14 24.03
C VAL A 662 -25.02 20.87 24.83
N TYR A 663 -24.20 20.89 25.88
CA TYR A 663 -23.77 19.69 26.57
C TYR A 663 -23.52 19.89 28.07
N SER A 664 -23.49 18.80 28.82
CA SER A 664 -23.16 18.79 30.23
C SER A 664 -21.65 18.75 30.49
N ARG A 665 -21.22 19.54 31.46
CA ARG A 665 -19.86 19.59 32.03
C ARG A 665 -19.85 19.68 33.56
N GLY A 666 -20.98 19.36 34.19
CA GLY A 666 -21.17 19.46 35.64
C GLY A 666 -22.02 18.33 36.19
N THR A 667 -22.43 18.47 37.44
CA THR A 667 -23.08 17.41 38.23
C THR A 667 -24.60 17.46 38.18
N GLU A 668 -25.18 18.56 37.68
CA GLU A 668 -26.63 18.77 37.62
C GLU A 668 -27.15 18.88 36.18
N GLY A 669 -28.44 18.54 36.00
CA GLY A 669 -29.13 18.68 34.72
C GLY A 669 -29.73 20.08 34.56
N PHE A 670 -29.81 20.56 33.33
CA PHE A 670 -30.35 21.89 33.03
C PHE A 670 -31.21 21.90 31.76
N GLN A 671 -32.24 22.74 31.77
CA GLN A 671 -33.03 23.03 30.58
C GLN A 671 -32.41 24.23 29.87
N PHE A 672 -32.11 24.08 28.57
CA PHE A 672 -31.58 25.17 27.75
C PHE A 672 -32.60 25.65 26.71
N THR A 673 -32.42 26.90 26.27
CA THR A 673 -33.10 27.49 25.11
C THR A 673 -32.10 28.17 24.19
N VAL A 674 -32.18 27.91 22.90
CA VAL A 674 -31.40 28.57 21.84
C VAL A 674 -32.31 29.59 21.17
N SER A 675 -31.97 30.86 21.34
CA SER A 675 -32.77 32.01 20.90
C SER A 675 -32.02 32.85 19.88
N PRO A 676 -32.19 32.60 18.57
CA PRO A 676 -31.75 33.54 17.54
C PRO A 676 -32.47 34.88 17.70
N HIS A 677 -31.75 36.00 17.62
CA HIS A 677 -32.33 37.35 17.70
C HIS A 677 -33.17 37.65 16.45
N ASP A 678 -32.74 37.08 15.33
CA ASP A 678 -33.35 37.25 14.03
C ASP A 678 -34.37 36.14 13.73
N SER A 679 -35.62 36.54 13.44
CA SER A 679 -36.72 35.59 13.13
C SER A 679 -36.51 34.73 11.87
N TRP A 680 -35.51 35.08 11.06
CA TRP A 680 -35.13 34.36 9.84
C TRP A 680 -34.02 33.32 10.09
N VAL A 681 -33.44 33.25 11.29
CA VAL A 681 -32.59 32.13 11.73
C VAL A 681 -33.42 31.18 12.57
N LYS A 682 -33.32 29.88 12.30
CA LYS A 682 -34.07 28.83 13.01
C LYS A 682 -33.12 27.85 13.67
N ALA A 683 -33.32 27.61 14.96
CA ALA A 683 -32.64 26.58 15.74
C ALA A 683 -33.54 25.35 15.91
N THR A 684 -33.04 24.16 15.59
CA THR A 684 -33.80 22.90 15.71
C THR A 684 -32.96 21.79 16.36
N PRO A 685 -33.34 21.28 17.54
CA PRO A 685 -34.39 21.82 18.43
C PRO A 685 -33.97 23.18 19.02
N SER A 686 -34.92 24.08 19.28
CA SER A 686 -34.65 25.39 19.90
C SER A 686 -34.57 25.34 21.43
N SER A 687 -34.83 24.19 22.05
CA SER A 687 -34.74 23.98 23.49
C SER A 687 -34.59 22.50 23.78
N GLY A 688 -34.00 22.16 24.92
CA GLY A 688 -33.81 20.76 25.31
C GLY A 688 -33.49 20.61 26.79
N MET A 689 -33.53 19.37 27.26
CA MET A 689 -33.17 19.00 28.62
C MET A 689 -31.86 18.22 28.58
N ILE A 690 -30.81 18.75 29.23
CA ILE A 690 -29.52 18.10 29.36
C ILE A 690 -29.42 17.42 30.74
N SER A 691 -28.95 16.18 30.75
CA SER A 691 -28.67 15.40 31.95
C SER A 691 -27.15 15.31 32.17
N PRO A 692 -26.65 15.26 33.41
CA PRO A 692 -25.23 15.07 33.69
C PRO A 692 -24.74 13.65 33.35
N SER A 693 -25.66 12.71 33.11
CA SER A 693 -25.36 11.33 32.73
C SER A 693 -26.47 10.71 31.88
N GLY A 694 -26.20 9.54 31.30
CA GLY A 694 -27.15 8.80 30.46
C GLY A 694 -27.16 9.27 29.01
N ALA A 695 -28.30 9.11 28.33
CA ALA A 695 -28.39 9.31 26.87
C ALA A 695 -28.51 10.78 26.41
N ASN A 696 -28.85 11.70 27.32
CA ASN A 696 -29.14 13.10 26.98
C ASN A 696 -28.09 14.06 27.57
N THR A 697 -26.81 13.70 27.51
CA THR A 697 -25.70 14.54 27.99
C THR A 697 -25.33 15.65 27.02
N ASP A 698 -25.72 15.51 25.75
CA ASP A 698 -25.36 16.42 24.66
C ASP A 698 -26.50 16.48 23.65
N ILE A 699 -26.81 17.67 23.16
CA ILE A 699 -27.83 17.89 22.13
C ILE A 699 -27.22 18.77 21.04
N ARG A 700 -27.15 18.23 19.81
CA ARG A 700 -26.80 19.01 18.61
C ARG A 700 -28.01 19.79 18.12
N VAL A 701 -27.84 21.10 17.98
CA VAL A 701 -28.85 22.04 17.50
C VAL A 701 -28.46 22.50 16.10
N GLN A 702 -29.31 22.22 15.12
CA GLN A 702 -29.14 22.66 13.74
C GLN A 702 -29.62 24.11 13.59
N LEU A 703 -28.83 24.92 12.90
CA LEU A 703 -29.08 26.32 12.58
C LEU A 703 -29.27 26.47 11.07
N SER A 704 -30.47 26.90 10.68
CA SER A 704 -30.85 27.10 9.28
C SER A 704 -31.38 28.53 9.06
N VAL A 705 -31.36 28.98 7.81
CA VAL A 705 -31.80 30.34 7.43
C VAL A 705 -33.03 30.29 6.51
N ASP A 706 -34.04 31.07 6.84
CA ASP A 706 -35.17 31.41 5.97
C ASP A 706 -34.73 32.48 4.97
N TRP A 707 -34.16 32.03 3.85
CA TRP A 707 -33.56 32.90 2.84
C TRP A 707 -34.53 33.91 2.22
N ASP A 708 -35.85 33.67 2.25
CA ASP A 708 -36.84 34.63 1.75
C ASP A 708 -36.94 35.87 2.66
N LYS A 709 -36.59 35.73 3.95
CA LYS A 709 -36.67 36.80 4.96
C LYS A 709 -35.31 37.38 5.36
N ALA A 710 -34.22 36.64 5.14
CA ALA A 710 -32.88 37.10 5.47
C ALA A 710 -32.49 38.38 4.67
N PRO A 711 -31.75 39.32 5.28
CA PRO A 711 -31.29 40.54 4.63
C PRO A 711 -30.37 40.22 3.45
N ALA A 712 -30.36 41.07 2.42
CA ALA A 712 -29.44 40.92 1.28
C ALA A 712 -28.00 41.26 1.68
N GLY A 713 -27.02 40.56 1.08
CA GLY A 713 -25.61 40.78 1.36
C GLY A 713 -25.13 40.10 2.65
N SER A 714 -24.07 40.63 3.25
CA SER A 714 -23.46 40.12 4.48
C SER A 714 -24.13 40.70 5.72
N SER A 715 -24.42 39.84 6.68
CA SER A 715 -24.97 40.18 8.00
C SER A 715 -24.41 39.25 9.07
N MET A 716 -24.62 39.58 10.34
CA MET A 716 -24.23 38.75 11.47
C MET A 716 -25.47 38.50 12.33
N ALA A 717 -25.89 37.25 12.44
CA ALA A 717 -26.95 36.86 13.35
C ALA A 717 -26.37 36.54 14.73
N LEU A 718 -27.02 37.03 15.78
CA LEU A 718 -26.68 36.71 17.17
C LEU A 718 -27.66 35.68 17.72
N ILE A 719 -27.12 34.67 18.39
CA ILE A 719 -27.88 33.55 18.95
C ILE A 719 -27.49 33.39 20.40
N ASN A 720 -28.45 33.60 21.30
CA ASN A 720 -28.23 33.40 22.73
C ASN A 720 -28.52 31.94 23.10
N VAL A 721 -27.70 31.37 23.99
CA VAL A 721 -27.97 30.07 24.60
C VAL A 721 -28.20 30.29 26.09
N THR A 722 -29.45 30.14 26.53
CA THR A 722 -29.87 30.41 27.91
C THR A 722 -30.19 29.14 28.66
N VAL A 723 -30.06 29.19 29.99
CA VAL A 723 -30.53 28.15 30.92
C VAL A 723 -31.54 28.75 31.87
N ALA A 724 -32.52 27.97 32.33
CA ALA A 724 -33.61 28.49 33.16
C ALA A 724 -33.16 29.07 34.52
N SER A 725 -31.99 28.66 35.02
CA SER A 725 -31.39 29.15 36.26
C SER A 725 -30.64 30.47 36.11
N ASP A 726 -30.36 30.92 34.88
CA ASP A 726 -29.37 31.98 34.56
C ASP A 726 -27.99 31.75 35.20
N ASP A 727 -27.65 30.49 35.50
CA ASP A 727 -26.37 30.10 36.10
C ASP A 727 -25.36 29.70 35.03
N TYR A 728 -24.28 30.47 34.93
CA TYR A 728 -23.16 30.28 34.02
C TYR A 728 -21.83 30.22 34.78
N GLY A 729 -21.87 29.84 36.06
CA GLY A 729 -20.73 29.94 36.97
C GLY A 729 -20.21 31.38 37.08
N ASN A 730 -18.90 31.56 36.97
CA ASN A 730 -18.26 32.89 37.04
C ASN A 730 -18.25 33.65 35.70
N PHE A 731 -19.03 33.20 34.71
CA PHE A 731 -18.99 33.72 33.34
C PHE A 731 -20.33 34.32 32.92
N GLN A 732 -20.33 34.94 31.73
CA GLN A 732 -21.54 35.53 31.14
C GLN A 732 -22.26 34.52 30.25
N MET A 733 -23.52 34.81 29.93
CA MET A 733 -24.33 34.02 29.02
C MET A 733 -23.60 33.78 27.68
N PRO A 734 -23.51 32.52 27.20
CA PRO A 734 -23.00 32.19 25.89
C PRO A 734 -23.77 32.86 24.76
N THR A 735 -23.01 33.42 23.82
CA THR A 735 -23.52 33.98 22.56
C THR A 735 -22.82 33.31 21.39
N VAL A 736 -23.57 32.96 20.36
CA VAL A 736 -23.03 32.45 19.09
C VAL A 736 -23.26 33.49 18.00
N GLN A 737 -22.19 33.80 17.27
CA GLN A 737 -22.20 34.64 16.08
C GLN A 737 -22.26 33.74 14.85
N LEU A 738 -23.31 33.93 14.03
CA LEU A 738 -23.47 33.25 12.75
C LEU A 738 -23.33 34.30 11.63
N PRO A 739 -22.19 34.33 10.92
CA PRO A 739 -22.08 35.15 9.72
C PRO A 739 -23.02 34.61 8.64
N VAL A 740 -23.83 35.48 8.04
CA VAL A 740 -24.84 35.11 7.03
C VAL A 740 -24.62 35.93 5.78
N ASN A 741 -24.39 35.25 4.67
CA ASN A 741 -24.13 35.86 3.37
C ASN A 741 -25.23 35.46 2.38
N LYS A 742 -26.23 36.33 2.18
CA LYS A 742 -27.27 36.09 1.17
C LYS A 742 -26.77 36.50 -0.21
N THR A 743 -26.10 35.56 -0.87
CA THR A 743 -25.59 35.69 -2.25
C THR A 743 -26.52 35.02 -3.25
N SER A 744 -26.43 35.40 -4.53
CA SER A 744 -27.19 34.73 -5.59
C SER A 744 -26.44 34.77 -6.92
N ALA A 745 -26.18 33.60 -7.49
CA ALA A 745 -25.70 33.47 -8.86
C ALA A 745 -26.86 33.72 -9.84
N PRO A 746 -26.60 34.31 -11.03
CA PRO A 746 -27.61 34.50 -12.06
C PRO A 746 -28.32 33.19 -12.40
N ALA A 747 -29.63 33.24 -12.62
CA ALA A 747 -30.41 32.05 -12.96
C ALA A 747 -29.95 31.38 -14.28
N SER A 748 -29.26 32.13 -15.14
CA SER A 748 -28.64 31.65 -16.38
C SER A 748 -27.27 31.00 -16.20
N PHE A 749 -26.68 31.06 -15.00
CA PHE A 749 -25.37 30.49 -14.75
C PHE A 749 -25.47 28.97 -14.54
N HIS A 750 -24.59 28.23 -15.19
CA HIS A 750 -24.43 26.78 -15.05
C HIS A 750 -22.98 26.48 -14.68
N GLY A 751 -22.79 25.76 -13.57
CA GLY A 751 -21.48 25.48 -13.01
C GLY A 751 -21.53 25.43 -11.48
N PHE A 752 -20.35 25.37 -10.88
CA PHE A 752 -20.18 25.35 -9.43
C PHE A 752 -20.40 26.73 -8.83
N VAL A 753 -21.02 26.80 -7.66
CA VAL A 753 -21.24 28.07 -6.96
C VAL A 753 -20.42 28.08 -5.69
N GLU A 754 -19.70 29.17 -5.46
CA GLU A 754 -18.98 29.39 -4.21
C GLU A 754 -19.92 29.32 -3.02
N SER A 755 -19.48 28.61 -1.99
CA SER A 755 -20.06 28.62 -0.66
C SER A 755 -18.94 28.59 0.37
N ASP A 756 -19.12 29.31 1.49
CA ASP A 756 -18.16 29.28 2.61
C ASP A 756 -16.71 29.56 2.15
N GLY A 757 -16.53 30.57 1.30
CA GLY A 757 -15.22 30.97 0.76
C GLY A 757 -14.49 29.86 -0.01
N THR A 758 -15.23 28.89 -0.56
CA THR A 758 -14.67 27.66 -1.12
C THR A 758 -15.44 27.23 -2.38
N VAL A 759 -14.71 26.71 -3.38
CA VAL A 759 -15.27 25.90 -4.45
C VAL A 759 -14.54 24.56 -4.50
N SER A 760 -15.24 23.45 -4.32
CA SER A 760 -14.68 22.09 -4.34
C SER A 760 -15.34 21.28 -5.44
N ILE A 761 -14.56 20.56 -6.25
CA ILE A 761 -14.99 19.96 -7.52
C ILE A 761 -14.38 18.57 -7.67
N GLU A 762 -15.21 17.54 -7.85
CA GLU A 762 -14.73 16.21 -8.26
C GLU A 762 -14.30 16.26 -9.74
N ALA A 763 -13.17 15.65 -10.09
CA ALA A 763 -12.53 15.86 -11.40
C ALA A 763 -13.40 15.43 -12.60
N GLU A 764 -14.31 14.47 -12.43
CA GLU A 764 -15.20 14.05 -13.52
C GLU A 764 -16.31 15.07 -13.85
N HIS A 765 -16.67 15.95 -12.91
CA HIS A 765 -17.77 16.91 -13.06
C HIS A 765 -17.35 18.18 -13.82
N THR A 766 -16.72 17.98 -14.97
CA THR A 766 -16.30 19.06 -15.86
C THR A 766 -17.49 19.71 -16.57
N SER A 767 -17.42 21.03 -16.73
CA SER A 767 -18.37 21.77 -17.59
C SER A 767 -18.15 21.43 -19.07
N ARG A 768 -16.89 21.25 -19.48
CA ARG A 768 -16.48 20.92 -20.86
C ARG A 768 -15.19 20.10 -20.86
N ASN A 769 -15.18 18.99 -21.60
CA ASN A 769 -13.99 18.16 -21.85
C ASN A 769 -13.63 18.24 -23.33
N THR A 770 -12.39 18.65 -23.64
CA THR A 770 -11.91 18.78 -25.04
C THR A 770 -10.88 17.71 -25.36
N SER A 771 -10.85 17.28 -26.63
CA SER A 771 -9.87 16.33 -27.17
C SER A 771 -8.95 17.02 -28.18
N ALA A 772 -7.75 16.46 -28.40
CA ALA A 772 -6.82 16.92 -29.43
C ALA A 772 -6.26 15.73 -30.20
N GLY A 773 -6.48 15.66 -31.52
CA GLY A 773 -6.07 14.50 -32.30
C GLY A 773 -6.71 13.20 -31.79
N ASN A 774 -5.89 12.22 -31.42
CA ASN A 774 -6.32 10.94 -30.84
C ASN A 774 -6.20 10.88 -29.31
N THR A 775 -5.92 12.01 -28.64
CA THR A 775 -5.80 12.08 -27.18
C THR A 775 -7.02 12.74 -26.55
N SER A 776 -7.50 12.16 -25.45
CA SER A 776 -8.66 12.67 -24.70
C SER A 776 -8.64 12.22 -23.25
N TYR A 777 -9.21 13.02 -22.36
CA TYR A 777 -9.45 12.60 -20.98
C TYR A 777 -10.55 11.55 -20.88
N ALA A 778 -10.32 10.53 -20.05
CA ALA A 778 -11.27 9.50 -19.71
C ALA A 778 -11.43 9.38 -18.18
N VAL A 779 -12.64 9.03 -17.75
CA VAL A 779 -12.97 8.79 -16.34
C VAL A 779 -12.65 7.36 -15.96
N VAL A 780 -12.04 7.16 -14.79
CA VAL A 780 -11.81 5.88 -14.11
C VAL A 780 -12.72 5.83 -12.87
N PRO A 781 -13.90 5.18 -12.95
CA PRO A 781 -14.89 5.21 -11.88
C PRO A 781 -14.38 4.57 -10.58
N GLY A 782 -14.52 5.27 -9.45
CA GLY A 782 -14.09 4.79 -8.13
C GLY A 782 -12.57 4.78 -7.93
N TYR A 783 -11.78 5.41 -8.80
CA TYR A 783 -10.36 5.63 -8.56
C TYR A 783 -10.15 6.71 -7.50
N GLY A 784 -9.15 6.53 -6.64
CA GLY A 784 -8.75 7.54 -5.66
C GLY A 784 -9.53 7.44 -4.35
N ARG A 785 -9.70 8.59 -3.70
CA ARG A 785 -10.21 8.68 -2.31
C ARG A 785 -11.69 9.02 -2.19
N THR A 786 -12.27 9.60 -3.25
CA THR A 786 -13.65 10.11 -3.30
C THR A 786 -14.43 9.48 -4.45
N LEU A 787 -14.78 10.24 -5.49
CA LEU A 787 -15.72 9.82 -6.54
C LEU A 787 -15.05 8.99 -7.66
N SER A 788 -14.01 9.54 -8.26
CA SER A 788 -13.34 8.94 -9.43
C SER A 788 -11.99 9.60 -9.72
N GLY A 789 -11.31 9.10 -10.76
CA GLY A 789 -10.11 9.70 -11.34
C GLY A 789 -10.31 10.05 -12.81
N VAL A 790 -9.62 11.06 -13.31
CA VAL A 790 -9.63 11.44 -14.73
C VAL A 790 -8.20 11.45 -15.27
N THR A 791 -7.94 10.64 -16.31
CA THR A 791 -6.60 10.44 -16.88
C THR A 791 -6.61 10.60 -18.41
N LEU A 792 -5.45 10.91 -18.99
CA LEU A 792 -5.28 11.04 -20.43
C LEU A 792 -5.13 9.65 -21.09
N LEU A 793 -5.89 9.39 -22.15
CA LEU A 793 -5.70 8.23 -23.02
C LEU A 793 -5.35 8.64 -24.46
N PRO A 794 -4.63 7.79 -25.21
CA PRO A 794 -4.01 6.52 -24.78
C PRO A 794 -2.84 6.72 -23.80
N ALA A 795 -2.52 5.70 -22.99
CA ALA A 795 -1.52 5.78 -21.91
C ALA A 795 -0.09 6.09 -22.39
N LEU A 796 0.20 5.86 -23.67
CA LEU A 796 1.49 6.16 -24.31
C LEU A 796 1.47 7.43 -25.16
N ALA A 797 0.52 8.33 -24.94
CA ALA A 797 0.49 9.60 -25.66
C ALA A 797 1.83 10.36 -25.55
N GLU A 798 2.21 11.06 -26.62
CA GLU A 798 3.36 11.97 -26.60
C GLU A 798 3.14 13.13 -25.62
N THR A 799 4.20 13.87 -25.28
CA THR A 799 4.05 15.08 -24.45
C THR A 799 3.14 16.08 -25.16
N GLN A 800 2.06 16.47 -24.49
CA GLN A 800 1.03 17.38 -25.01
C GLN A 800 1.45 18.84 -24.81
N GLN A 801 0.95 19.73 -25.68
CA GLN A 801 1.35 21.15 -25.72
C GLN A 801 0.15 22.08 -25.39
N PRO A 802 -0.02 22.53 -24.14
CA PRO A 802 -0.96 23.59 -23.80
C PRO A 802 -0.65 24.90 -24.57
N PRO A 803 -1.65 25.74 -24.88
CA PRO A 803 -3.07 25.60 -24.55
C PRO A 803 -3.86 24.70 -25.52
N SER A 804 -3.20 24.13 -26.54
CA SER A 804 -3.83 23.34 -27.61
C SER A 804 -4.12 21.88 -27.26
N SER A 805 -3.62 21.39 -26.12
CA SER A 805 -3.82 20.03 -25.63
C SER A 805 -5.24 19.78 -25.08
N PRO A 806 -5.64 18.50 -24.90
CA PRO A 806 -6.88 18.16 -24.21
C PRO A 806 -6.96 18.85 -22.85
N ARG A 807 -8.14 19.38 -22.52
CA ARG A 807 -8.36 20.07 -21.24
C ARG A 807 -9.74 19.83 -20.67
N LEU A 808 -9.81 19.80 -19.34
CA LEU A 808 -11.02 19.85 -18.54
C LEU A 808 -11.28 21.31 -18.16
N GLU A 809 -12.51 21.78 -18.34
CA GLU A 809 -12.93 23.13 -17.94
C GLU A 809 -14.02 23.07 -16.88
N TYR A 810 -13.93 23.95 -15.89
CA TYR A 810 -14.89 24.04 -14.79
C TYR A 810 -15.35 25.49 -14.65
N ASP A 811 -16.63 25.72 -14.96
CA ASP A 811 -17.29 26.99 -14.72
C ASP A 811 -17.65 27.12 -13.24
N MET A 812 -17.29 28.25 -12.65
CA MET A 812 -17.64 28.58 -11.28
C MET A 812 -18.10 30.03 -11.12
N TYR A 813 -18.95 30.29 -10.13
CA TYR A 813 -19.39 31.64 -9.77
C TYR A 813 -18.81 32.03 -8.40
N ILE A 814 -18.03 33.10 -8.38
CA ILE A 814 -17.27 33.55 -7.21
C ILE A 814 -17.87 34.86 -6.70
N PHE A 815 -18.40 34.85 -5.48
CA PHE A 815 -18.93 36.00 -4.74
C PHE A 815 -17.85 36.74 -3.96
N SER A 816 -16.87 36.03 -3.40
CA SER A 816 -15.81 36.63 -2.59
C SER A 816 -15.10 37.73 -3.37
N ASN A 817 -14.92 38.88 -2.73
CA ASN A 817 -14.27 40.04 -3.35
C ASN A 817 -12.74 39.94 -3.23
N VAL A 818 -12.19 38.84 -3.76
CA VAL A 818 -10.75 38.55 -3.81
C VAL A 818 -10.28 38.57 -5.26
N THR A 819 -9.05 39.01 -5.49
CA THR A 819 -8.44 39.06 -6.83
C THR A 819 -7.53 37.86 -7.10
N THR A 820 -7.25 37.05 -6.07
CA THR A 820 -6.42 35.86 -6.17
C THR A 820 -7.06 34.69 -5.43
N ALA A 821 -6.86 33.48 -5.94
CA ALA A 821 -7.31 32.24 -5.32
C ALA A 821 -6.15 31.23 -5.22
N LYS A 822 -6.10 30.49 -4.11
CA LYS A 822 -5.22 29.32 -4.00
C LYS A 822 -5.99 28.10 -4.50
N THR A 823 -5.44 27.39 -5.47
CA THR A 823 -6.07 26.22 -6.07
C THR A 823 -5.24 24.99 -5.79
N THR A 824 -5.80 24.03 -5.05
CA THR A 824 -5.20 22.74 -4.72
C THR A 824 -5.78 21.66 -5.64
N VAL A 825 -4.90 20.94 -6.33
CA VAL A 825 -5.25 19.80 -7.18
C VAL A 825 -4.83 18.52 -6.46
N TYR A 826 -5.76 17.57 -6.35
CA TYR A 826 -5.56 16.24 -5.77
C TYR A 826 -5.37 15.23 -6.90
N LEU A 827 -4.27 14.48 -6.84
CA LEU A 827 -3.74 13.68 -7.94
C LEU A 827 -3.47 12.23 -7.48
N GLY A 828 -3.60 11.26 -8.38
CA GLY A 828 -3.24 9.87 -8.14
C GLY A 828 -1.78 9.72 -7.69
N PRO A 829 -1.44 8.78 -6.78
CA PRO A 829 -0.13 8.65 -6.15
C PRO A 829 0.99 8.11 -7.06
N SER A 830 0.80 8.11 -8.38
CA SER A 830 1.76 7.62 -9.38
C SER A 830 3.12 8.31 -9.28
N LEU A 831 4.18 7.57 -9.64
CA LEU A 831 5.56 8.07 -9.69
C LEU A 831 6.00 8.37 -11.13
N ASN A 832 7.18 8.98 -11.27
CA ASN A 832 7.80 9.32 -12.55
C ASN A 832 8.36 8.06 -13.26
N THR A 833 7.47 7.18 -13.75
CA THR A 833 7.83 5.90 -14.41
C THR A 833 8.71 6.07 -15.64
N ASN A 834 8.71 7.25 -16.26
CA ASN A 834 9.70 7.67 -17.24
C ASN A 834 10.49 8.89 -16.71
N PRO A 835 11.75 8.72 -16.26
CA PRO A 835 12.56 9.82 -15.72
C PRO A 835 12.79 10.99 -16.69
N SER A 836 12.75 10.77 -18.01
CA SER A 836 12.90 11.84 -19.01
C SER A 836 11.62 12.65 -19.23
N ARG A 837 10.47 12.15 -18.76
CA ARG A 837 9.14 12.75 -18.89
C ARG A 837 8.42 12.76 -17.53
N PRO A 838 8.90 13.55 -16.54
CA PRO A 838 8.28 13.60 -15.22
C PRO A 838 6.86 14.15 -15.31
N LEU A 839 5.96 13.63 -14.46
CA LEU A 839 4.53 13.92 -14.48
C LEU A 839 4.24 15.41 -14.32
N LYS A 840 3.56 15.98 -15.31
CA LYS A 840 3.18 17.38 -15.39
C LYS A 840 1.74 17.54 -15.85
N TYR A 841 1.11 18.60 -15.37
CA TYR A 841 -0.13 19.15 -15.93
C TYR A 841 0.02 20.66 -16.12
N ALA A 842 -0.93 21.30 -16.80
CA ALA A 842 -1.01 22.75 -16.79
C ALA A 842 -2.37 23.25 -16.27
N ILE A 843 -2.36 24.42 -15.65
CA ILE A 843 -3.52 25.02 -14.98
C ILE A 843 -3.55 26.54 -15.17
N ALA A 844 -4.75 27.09 -15.37
CA ALA A 844 -5.00 28.52 -15.42
C ALA A 844 -6.49 28.82 -15.24
N PHE A 845 -6.78 30.07 -14.90
CA PHE A 845 -8.13 30.63 -14.88
C PHE A 845 -8.37 31.52 -16.08
N ASN A 846 -9.61 31.49 -16.59
CA ASN A 846 -10.09 32.35 -17.66
C ASN A 846 -9.14 32.30 -18.86
N ASP A 847 -8.65 33.46 -19.31
CA ASP A 847 -7.75 33.58 -20.46
C ASP A 847 -6.28 33.78 -20.07
N ALA A 848 -5.94 33.50 -18.81
CA ALA A 848 -4.54 33.53 -18.37
C ALA A 848 -3.71 32.42 -19.04
N GLU A 849 -2.41 32.69 -19.21
CA GLU A 849 -1.47 31.72 -19.76
C GLU A 849 -1.37 30.46 -18.88
N PRO A 850 -1.44 29.23 -19.46
CA PRO A 850 -1.34 27.99 -18.69
C PRO A 850 -0.02 27.87 -17.93
N LYS A 851 -0.10 27.71 -16.61
CA LYS A 851 1.05 27.41 -15.76
C LYS A 851 1.30 25.90 -15.74
N ILE A 852 2.47 25.46 -16.21
CA ILE A 852 2.90 24.06 -16.13
C ILE A 852 3.37 23.76 -14.70
N VAL A 853 2.91 22.64 -14.15
CA VAL A 853 3.19 22.17 -12.80
C VAL A 853 3.73 20.75 -12.87
N GLN A 854 4.95 20.55 -12.37
CA GLN A 854 5.47 19.24 -12.00
C GLN A 854 5.19 19.02 -10.51
N PHE A 855 4.42 17.99 -10.18
CA PHE A 855 3.99 17.74 -8.80
C PHE A 855 4.74 16.59 -8.12
N VAL A 856 5.34 15.67 -8.90
CA VAL A 856 6.20 14.61 -8.40
C VAL A 856 7.66 15.05 -8.56
N PRO A 857 8.42 15.24 -7.45
CA PRO A 857 9.84 15.53 -7.52
C PRO A 857 10.59 14.44 -8.30
N SER A 858 11.57 14.84 -9.11
CA SER A 858 12.46 13.89 -9.77
C SER A 858 13.49 13.38 -8.75
N THR A 859 13.61 12.06 -8.62
CA THR A 859 14.59 11.41 -7.75
C THR A 859 15.45 10.43 -8.56
N PRO A 860 16.72 10.20 -8.17
CA PRO A 860 17.48 9.07 -8.70
C PRO A 860 16.73 7.75 -8.50
N LEU A 861 16.82 6.84 -9.46
CA LEU A 861 16.21 5.53 -9.36
C LEU A 861 16.75 4.79 -8.12
N GLY A 862 15.86 4.14 -7.38
CA GLY A 862 16.19 3.54 -6.09
C GLY A 862 16.00 4.45 -4.88
N THR A 863 15.65 5.73 -5.11
CA THR A 863 15.28 6.67 -4.05
C THR A 863 13.88 7.23 -4.30
N LEU A 864 13.19 7.61 -3.22
CA LEU A 864 11.81 8.09 -3.25
C LEU A 864 11.77 9.59 -2.89
N PRO A 865 10.77 10.34 -3.39
CA PRO A 865 10.60 11.75 -3.02
C PRO A 865 10.50 11.96 -1.51
N SER A 866 10.96 13.12 -1.00
CA SER A 866 11.00 13.38 0.45
C SER A 866 9.63 13.31 1.14
N ASN A 867 8.55 13.62 0.44
CA ASN A 867 7.17 13.52 0.91
C ASN A 867 6.43 12.25 0.45
N TRP A 868 7.18 11.24 -0.01
CA TRP A 868 6.62 9.94 -0.44
C TRP A 868 5.82 9.27 0.67
N ALA A 869 6.37 9.18 1.89
CA ALA A 869 5.72 8.52 3.03
C ALA A 869 4.32 9.09 3.32
N GLN A 870 4.20 10.41 3.32
CA GLN A 870 2.91 11.09 3.48
C GLN A 870 1.98 10.82 2.28
N THR A 871 2.51 10.84 1.07
CA THR A 871 1.74 10.62 -0.16
C THR A 871 1.13 9.21 -0.21
N VAL A 872 1.92 8.17 0.08
CA VAL A 872 1.42 6.79 0.04
C VAL A 872 0.47 6.50 1.19
N SER A 873 0.74 7.03 2.38
CA SER A 873 -0.18 6.94 3.53
C SER A 873 -1.52 7.62 3.25
N ASN A 874 -1.50 8.73 2.52
CA ASN A 874 -2.69 9.49 2.17
C ASN A 874 -3.32 9.08 0.83
N ALA A 875 -2.69 8.18 0.07
CA ALA A 875 -3.06 7.77 -1.28
C ALA A 875 -3.29 8.94 -2.28
N VAL A 876 -2.55 10.05 -2.12
CA VAL A 876 -2.74 11.25 -2.95
C VAL A 876 -1.50 12.12 -3.00
N TRP A 877 -1.22 12.69 -4.18
CA TRP A 877 -0.38 13.88 -4.32
C TRP A 877 -1.26 15.13 -4.27
N THR A 878 -0.86 16.15 -3.51
CA THR A 878 -1.51 17.46 -3.51
C THR A 878 -0.55 18.54 -4.00
N ASN A 879 -1.03 19.41 -4.88
CA ASN A 879 -0.26 20.57 -5.33
C ASN A 879 -1.12 21.83 -5.32
N THR A 880 -0.63 22.90 -4.70
CA THR A 880 -1.33 24.18 -4.58
C THR A 880 -0.65 25.26 -5.42
N THR A 881 -1.43 25.99 -6.20
CA THR A 881 -0.97 27.12 -7.04
C THR A 881 -1.85 28.35 -6.83
N SER A 882 -1.27 29.55 -6.89
CA SER A 882 -2.02 30.80 -6.81
C SER A 882 -2.35 31.33 -8.21
N HIS A 883 -3.57 31.82 -8.40
CA HIS A 883 -4.08 32.33 -9.67
C HIS A 883 -4.83 33.63 -9.49
N GLU A 884 -4.74 34.53 -10.47
CA GLU A 884 -5.61 35.69 -10.55
C GLU A 884 -7.02 35.27 -11.00
N ILE A 885 -8.02 35.85 -10.36
CA ILE A 885 -9.44 35.57 -10.62
C ILE A 885 -10.26 36.86 -10.64
N SER A 886 -11.43 36.80 -11.26
CA SER A 886 -12.43 37.86 -11.18
C SER A 886 -13.38 37.58 -10.01
N GLY A 887 -13.09 38.11 -8.82
CA GLY A 887 -14.00 38.03 -7.67
C GLY A 887 -15.21 38.96 -7.76
N GLY A 888 -15.98 39.08 -6.68
CA GLY A 888 -17.03 40.09 -6.54
C GLY A 888 -18.33 39.78 -7.30
N GLY A 889 -18.68 38.50 -7.42
CA GLY A 889 -19.90 38.04 -8.09
C GLY A 889 -19.71 37.87 -9.59
N ASN A 890 -18.63 37.22 -10.02
CA ASN A 890 -18.31 37.01 -11.43
C ASN A 890 -18.11 35.51 -11.76
N LYS A 891 -18.37 35.17 -13.02
CA LYS A 891 -18.03 33.85 -13.57
C LYS A 891 -16.53 33.74 -13.75
N ASN A 892 -15.97 32.62 -13.33
CA ASN A 892 -14.61 32.20 -13.64
C ASN A 892 -14.61 30.81 -14.28
N THR A 893 -13.61 30.53 -15.11
CA THR A 893 -13.41 29.20 -15.70
C THR A 893 -12.04 28.67 -15.33
N LEU A 894 -11.96 27.63 -14.51
CA LEU A 894 -10.73 26.90 -14.27
C LEU A 894 -10.49 25.93 -15.43
N LYS A 895 -9.26 25.82 -15.91
CA LYS A 895 -8.86 24.90 -16.96
C LYS A 895 -7.68 24.04 -16.50
N LEU A 896 -7.78 22.73 -16.68
CA LEU A 896 -6.71 21.75 -16.46
C LEU A 896 -6.35 21.09 -17.78
N TRP A 897 -5.12 21.30 -18.26
CA TRP A 897 -4.63 20.74 -19.52
C TRP A 897 -3.74 19.53 -19.29
N ALA A 898 -3.80 18.62 -20.25
CA ALA A 898 -2.86 17.52 -20.35
C ALA A 898 -1.49 18.04 -20.76
N VAL A 899 -0.44 17.53 -20.11
CA VAL A 899 0.96 17.72 -20.51
C VAL A 899 1.61 16.35 -20.65
N GLU A 900 1.70 15.57 -19.56
CA GLU A 900 2.19 14.18 -19.62
C GLU A 900 1.07 13.17 -19.37
N PRO A 901 1.07 12.00 -20.07
CA PRO A 901 0.20 10.89 -19.73
C PRO A 901 0.61 10.28 -18.37
N GLY A 902 -0.31 9.58 -17.72
CA GLY A 902 -0.11 9.02 -16.37
C GLY A 902 -0.49 9.97 -15.23
N VAL A 903 -0.87 11.22 -15.53
CA VAL A 903 -1.49 12.11 -14.56
C VAL A 903 -2.96 11.74 -14.38
N VAL A 904 -3.35 11.45 -13.14
CA VAL A 904 -4.74 11.15 -12.77
C VAL A 904 -5.27 12.23 -11.82
N PHE A 905 -6.24 13.03 -12.27
CA PHE A 905 -6.92 14.02 -11.43
C PHE A 905 -8.03 13.37 -10.61
N GLN A 906 -8.08 13.61 -9.31
CA GLN A 906 -9.17 13.14 -8.44
C GLN A 906 -10.14 14.28 -8.13
N LYS A 907 -9.61 15.42 -7.70
CA LYS A 907 -10.40 16.53 -7.15
C LYS A 907 -9.65 17.86 -7.29
N VAL A 908 -10.38 18.97 -7.34
CA VAL A 908 -9.84 20.32 -7.28
C VAL A 908 -10.56 21.15 -6.22
N VAL A 909 -9.79 21.90 -5.43
CA VAL A 909 -10.32 22.83 -4.42
C VAL A 909 -9.75 24.22 -4.68
N VAL A 910 -10.64 25.20 -4.86
CA VAL A 910 -10.33 26.62 -4.98
C VAL A 910 -10.65 27.28 -3.65
N ASP A 911 -9.61 27.72 -2.96
CA ASP A 911 -9.65 28.42 -1.68
C ASP A 911 -9.68 29.94 -1.90
N LEU A 912 -10.76 30.54 -1.44
CA LEU A 912 -11.02 31.99 -1.46
C LEU A 912 -10.92 32.60 -0.06
N GLY A 913 -10.39 31.84 0.91
CA GLY A 913 -10.24 32.21 2.32
C GLY A 913 -11.10 31.40 3.29
N GLY A 914 -11.82 30.38 2.82
CA GLY A 914 -12.76 29.59 3.64
C GLY A 914 -12.46 28.09 3.74
N VAL A 915 -11.40 27.60 3.09
CA VAL A 915 -11.01 26.18 3.21
C VAL A 915 -10.46 25.90 4.61
N ARG A 916 -10.94 24.82 5.21
CA ARG A 916 -10.58 24.31 6.54
C ARG A 916 -9.93 22.93 6.43
N ASP A 917 -9.13 22.59 7.43
CA ASP A 917 -8.41 21.31 7.45
C ASP A 917 -9.35 20.10 7.50
N SER A 918 -9.11 19.15 6.59
CA SER A 918 -9.82 17.88 6.46
C SER A 918 -8.99 16.91 5.61
N TYR A 919 -9.22 15.61 5.76
CA TYR A 919 -8.42 14.57 5.10
C TYR A 919 -8.74 14.40 3.60
N LEU A 920 -10.04 14.38 3.30
CA LEU A 920 -10.62 14.21 1.97
C LEU A 920 -10.82 15.57 1.26
N GLY A 921 -10.60 16.68 1.97
CA GLY A 921 -10.94 18.02 1.52
C GLY A 921 -12.44 18.34 1.67
N PRO A 922 -12.85 19.58 1.38
CA PRO A 922 -14.24 20.00 1.49
C PRO A 922 -15.17 19.15 0.59
N PRO A 923 -16.42 18.87 1.01
CA PRO A 923 -17.45 18.29 0.15
C PRO A 923 -17.61 19.09 -1.14
N GLU A 924 -18.06 18.43 -2.21
CA GLU A 924 -18.26 19.09 -3.50
C GLU A 924 -19.28 20.23 -3.40
N SER A 925 -18.96 21.36 -4.03
CA SER A 925 -19.82 22.55 -4.06
C SER A 925 -21.06 22.31 -4.93
N GLN A 926 -22.17 22.99 -4.60
CA GLN A 926 -23.41 22.84 -5.34
C GLN A 926 -23.27 23.26 -6.82
N ILE A 927 -23.84 22.44 -7.72
CA ILE A 927 -23.95 22.74 -9.15
C ILE A 927 -25.30 23.41 -9.43
N ASN A 928 -25.29 24.60 -10.02
CA ASN A 928 -26.53 25.30 -10.41
C ASN A 928 -27.10 24.74 -11.73
N LEU A 929 -28.04 23.80 -11.62
CA LEU A 929 -28.79 23.22 -12.74
C LEU A 929 -30.16 23.91 -12.90
N LEU A 930 -30.71 23.95 -14.12
CA LEU A 930 -32.04 24.52 -14.41
C LEU A 930 -33.08 24.01 -13.40
N ARG A 931 -33.67 24.94 -12.63
CA ARG A 931 -34.68 24.68 -11.58
C ARG A 931 -35.83 23.82 -12.12
N SER A 932 -35.96 22.60 -11.64
CA SER A 932 -37.28 22.06 -11.29
C SER A 932 -37.40 22.12 -9.76
N ARG A 933 -38.34 22.94 -9.27
CA ARG A 933 -38.66 23.04 -7.84
C ARG A 933 -39.32 21.73 -7.42
N ALA A 934 -38.55 20.82 -6.84
CA ALA A 934 -39.03 19.80 -5.92
C ALA A 934 -38.24 19.95 -4.61
N PRO A 935 -38.86 19.79 -3.43
CA PRO A 935 -38.11 19.77 -2.18
C PRO A 935 -37.12 18.61 -2.25
N LEU A 936 -35.83 18.94 -2.21
CA LEU A 936 -34.74 17.98 -2.25
C LEU A 936 -34.80 17.15 -0.96
N LEU A 937 -35.52 16.03 -1.02
CA LEU A 937 -35.17 14.88 -0.21
C LEU A 937 -33.70 14.58 -0.53
N ARG A 938 -32.87 14.46 0.52
CA ARG A 938 -31.50 13.93 0.43
C ARG A 938 -31.52 12.81 -0.60
N TYR A 939 -30.78 12.99 -1.70
CA TYR A 939 -30.53 11.91 -2.62
C TYR A 939 -29.74 10.89 -1.80
N GLN A 940 -30.41 9.90 -1.21
CA GLN A 940 -29.84 8.58 -1.13
C GLN A 940 -29.60 8.20 -2.59
N GLN A 941 -28.39 8.51 -3.09
CA GLN A 941 -27.90 7.91 -4.31
C GLN A 941 -28.02 6.40 -4.09
N LYS A 942 -29.07 5.81 -4.66
CA LYS A 942 -29.09 4.38 -4.90
C LYS A 942 -27.91 4.14 -5.82
N ARG A 943 -26.79 3.75 -5.22
CA ARG A 943 -25.62 3.22 -5.91
C ARG A 943 -26.13 2.01 -6.67
N TRP A 944 -26.41 2.17 -7.95
CA TRP A 944 -26.45 1.03 -8.85
C TRP A 944 -24.99 0.61 -8.96
N ALA A 945 -24.58 -0.37 -8.16
CA ALA A 945 -23.37 -1.12 -8.42
C ALA A 945 -23.61 -1.90 -9.73
N GLN A 946 -23.49 -1.22 -10.86
CA GLN A 946 -23.27 -1.90 -12.11
C GLN A 946 -21.81 -2.30 -12.07
N VAL A 947 -21.56 -3.61 -11.97
CA VAL A 947 -20.22 -4.16 -12.18
C VAL A 947 -19.84 -3.81 -13.62
N HIS A 948 -19.11 -2.71 -13.80
CA HIS A 948 -18.44 -2.44 -15.05
C HIS A 948 -17.26 -3.39 -15.10
N ASP A 949 -17.38 -4.40 -15.97
CA ASP A 949 -16.32 -5.34 -16.23
C ASP A 949 -15.17 -4.60 -16.92
N VAL A 950 -14.04 -4.45 -16.22
CA VAL A 950 -12.83 -3.81 -16.73
C VAL A 950 -12.26 -4.57 -17.95
N ARG A 951 -12.66 -5.84 -18.16
CA ARG A 951 -12.33 -6.61 -19.37
C ARG A 951 -13.09 -6.12 -20.62
N PHE A 952 -14.21 -5.43 -20.45
CA PHE A 952 -15.03 -4.91 -21.56
C PHE A 952 -14.35 -3.76 -22.32
N LEU A 953 -13.50 -2.97 -21.64
CA LEU A 953 -12.66 -1.94 -22.26
C LEU A 953 -11.45 -2.53 -23.00
N ALA A 954 -10.98 -3.72 -22.63
CA ALA A 954 -9.75 -4.32 -23.17
C ALA A 954 -9.94 -5.13 -24.47
N THR A 955 -11.17 -5.50 -24.86
CA THR A 955 -11.41 -6.50 -25.92
C THR A 955 -11.83 -5.94 -27.28
N HIS A 956 -11.94 -4.62 -27.44
CA HIS A 956 -12.14 -4.01 -28.77
C HIS A 956 -10.80 -3.55 -29.36
N HIS A 957 -9.99 -4.51 -29.82
CA HIS A 957 -8.94 -4.21 -30.80
C HIS A 957 -9.47 -4.53 -32.19
N ASP A 958 -9.47 -3.55 -33.09
CA ASP A 958 -9.60 -3.79 -34.52
C ASP A 958 -8.29 -4.49 -34.98
N PRO A 959 -8.31 -5.77 -35.38
CA PRO A 959 -7.10 -6.47 -35.85
C PRO A 959 -6.47 -5.79 -37.07
N ASN A 960 -7.19 -4.91 -37.78
CA ASN A 960 -6.63 -4.11 -38.86
C ASN A 960 -5.63 -3.04 -38.37
N GLN A 961 -5.72 -2.59 -37.12
CA GLN A 961 -4.85 -1.53 -36.59
C GLN A 961 -3.39 -1.98 -36.44
N VAL A 962 -3.18 -3.26 -36.10
CA VAL A 962 -1.85 -3.88 -36.05
C VAL A 962 -1.29 -4.04 -37.46
N LEU A 963 -2.11 -4.53 -38.40
CA LEU A 963 -1.72 -4.69 -39.81
C LEU A 963 -1.42 -3.34 -40.47
N ASP A 964 -2.16 -2.28 -40.14
CA ASP A 964 -1.94 -0.93 -40.65
C ASP A 964 -0.67 -0.30 -40.05
N ARG A 965 -0.34 -0.60 -38.79
CA ARG A 965 0.95 -0.20 -38.19
C ARG A 965 2.13 -0.86 -38.90
N TYR A 966 2.04 -2.15 -39.23
CA TYR A 966 3.08 -2.84 -40.01
C TYR A 966 3.15 -2.34 -41.45
N ARG A 967 2.02 -2.10 -42.10
CA ARG A 967 1.95 -1.51 -43.44
C ARG A 967 2.61 -0.12 -43.46
N SER A 968 2.30 0.73 -42.48
CA SER A 968 2.92 2.06 -42.34
C SER A 968 4.43 1.99 -42.11
N LYS A 969 4.91 1.07 -41.25
CA LYS A 969 6.36 0.87 -41.04
C LYS A 969 7.07 0.36 -42.29
N LEU A 970 6.46 -0.55 -43.05
CA LEU A 970 7.01 -1.02 -44.32
C LEU A 970 7.07 0.10 -45.38
N HIS A 971 6.06 0.97 -45.45
CA HIS A 971 6.09 2.15 -46.31
C HIS A 971 7.16 3.16 -45.91
N GLN A 972 7.32 3.40 -44.60
CA GLN A 972 8.38 4.26 -44.08
C GLN A 972 9.77 3.70 -44.41
N LYS A 973 9.98 2.39 -44.18
CA LYS A 973 11.23 1.71 -44.50
C LYS A 973 11.54 1.71 -45.99
N ALA A 974 10.53 1.52 -46.84
CA ALA A 974 10.67 1.64 -48.28
C ALA A 974 11.13 3.06 -48.66
N LYS A 975 10.53 4.10 -48.05
CA LYS A 975 10.92 5.49 -48.30
C LYS A 975 12.33 5.83 -47.81
N GLU A 976 12.72 5.34 -46.64
CA GLU A 976 14.06 5.54 -46.06
C GLU A 976 15.16 4.87 -46.89
N GLU A 977 14.88 3.70 -47.48
CA GLU A 977 15.83 2.94 -48.30
C GLU A 977 15.71 3.23 -49.81
N GLY A 978 14.90 4.22 -50.20
CA GLY A 978 14.77 4.67 -51.60
C GLY A 978 14.00 3.71 -52.51
N HIS A 979 13.15 2.85 -51.95
CA HIS A 979 12.29 1.92 -52.67
C HIS A 979 10.93 2.55 -52.99
N GLU A 980 10.46 2.40 -54.23
CA GLU A 980 9.23 3.03 -54.73
C GLU A 980 7.94 2.42 -54.15
N SER A 981 8.03 1.20 -53.59
CA SER A 981 6.91 0.51 -52.94
C SER A 981 7.39 -0.52 -51.93
N VAL A 982 6.46 -1.01 -51.10
CA VAL A 982 6.71 -2.15 -50.18
C VAL A 982 7.05 -3.41 -50.98
N GLU A 983 6.52 -3.55 -52.19
CA GLU A 983 6.78 -4.66 -53.11
C GLU A 983 8.23 -4.63 -53.62
N SER A 984 8.77 -3.46 -53.99
CA SER A 984 10.19 -3.38 -54.39
C SER A 984 11.14 -3.57 -53.20
N LEU A 985 10.75 -3.13 -52.00
CA LEU A 985 11.46 -3.43 -50.76
C LEU A 985 11.46 -4.95 -50.48
N LYS A 986 10.32 -5.63 -50.63
CA LYS A 986 10.23 -7.10 -50.46
C LYS A 986 11.11 -7.84 -51.47
N GLU A 987 11.19 -7.36 -52.71
CA GLU A 987 12.06 -7.98 -53.72
C GLU A 987 13.54 -7.75 -53.39
N ALA A 988 13.92 -6.56 -52.92
CA ALA A 988 15.30 -6.27 -52.47
C ALA A 988 15.75 -7.14 -51.28
N TYR A 989 14.80 -7.57 -50.45
CA TYR A 989 15.05 -8.45 -49.29
C TYR A 989 14.66 -9.91 -49.55
N LYS A 990 14.34 -10.30 -50.78
CA LYS A 990 13.80 -11.62 -51.12
C LYS A 990 14.68 -12.78 -50.68
N ASP A 991 16.00 -12.64 -50.83
CA ASP A 991 16.95 -13.68 -50.42
C ASP A 991 17.00 -13.81 -48.90
N LYS A 992 16.95 -12.70 -48.17
CA LYS A 992 16.89 -12.67 -46.70
C LYS A 992 15.58 -13.24 -46.18
N ILE A 993 14.46 -12.92 -46.83
CA ILE A 993 13.13 -13.48 -46.55
C ILE A 993 13.12 -14.99 -46.80
N SER A 994 13.75 -15.44 -47.89
CA SER A 994 13.86 -16.85 -48.24
C SER A 994 14.78 -17.61 -47.29
N GLU A 995 15.87 -16.98 -46.83
CA GLU A 995 16.76 -17.51 -45.81
C GLU A 995 16.06 -17.67 -44.46
N PHE A 996 15.29 -16.66 -44.02
CA PHE A 996 14.48 -16.75 -42.80
C PHE A 996 13.39 -17.82 -42.93
N ARG A 997 12.76 -17.96 -44.10
CA ARG A 997 11.81 -19.06 -44.36
C ARG A 997 12.47 -20.43 -44.35
N ARG A 998 13.72 -20.55 -44.81
CA ARG A 998 14.49 -21.80 -44.81
C ARG A 998 15.00 -22.16 -43.41
N LYS A 999 15.38 -21.16 -42.60
CA LYS A 999 15.72 -21.32 -41.17
C LYS A 999 14.50 -21.71 -40.33
N ALA A 1000 13.29 -21.41 -40.81
CA ALA A 1000 12.04 -21.78 -40.18
C ALA A 1000 11.53 -23.20 -40.53
N THR A 1001 12.30 -24.02 -41.27
CA THR A 1001 11.92 -25.39 -41.62
C THR A 1001 12.87 -26.42 -41.02
N THR A 1002 12.39 -27.24 -40.07
CA THR A 1002 13.15 -28.37 -39.50
C THR A 1002 12.69 -29.71 -40.11
N PRO A 1003 13.58 -30.63 -40.51
CA PRO A 1003 13.23 -31.95 -41.05
C PRO A 1003 13.09 -33.07 -40.02
N ILE A 1004 12.45 -34.15 -40.49
CA ILE A 1004 11.95 -35.38 -39.85
C ILE A 1004 13.05 -36.30 -39.27
N THR A 1005 12.67 -37.00 -38.19
CA THR A 1005 13.34 -38.06 -37.39
C THR A 1005 13.86 -39.28 -38.17
N PRO A 1006 14.79 -40.06 -37.59
CA PRO A 1006 14.64 -41.52 -37.61
C PRO A 1006 14.72 -42.21 -36.21
N GLU A 1007 14.05 -43.35 -36.17
CA GLU A 1007 13.54 -44.17 -35.06
C GLU A 1007 14.55 -45.28 -34.58
N PRO A 1008 14.22 -46.23 -33.67
CA PRO A 1008 14.99 -46.49 -32.44
C PRO A 1008 15.61 -47.91 -32.34
N SER A 1009 16.43 -48.16 -31.31
CA SER A 1009 16.85 -49.51 -30.90
C SER A 1009 16.34 -49.89 -29.50
N SER A 1010 15.72 -51.08 -29.45
CA SER A 1010 14.93 -51.67 -28.37
C SER A 1010 15.71 -52.20 -27.13
N PRO A 1011 15.00 -52.55 -26.03
CA PRO A 1011 15.53 -52.68 -24.67
C PRO A 1011 15.65 -54.13 -24.15
N ALA A 1012 16.19 -54.31 -22.94
CA ALA A 1012 16.11 -55.57 -22.18
C ALA A 1012 16.31 -55.33 -20.65
N PRO A 1013 15.92 -56.27 -19.76
CA PRO A 1013 14.94 -56.10 -18.66
C PRO A 1013 15.60 -56.25 -17.26
N SER A 1014 14.97 -56.04 -16.09
CA SER A 1014 13.87 -56.82 -15.47
C SER A 1014 13.58 -56.34 -14.03
N GLN A 1015 12.30 -56.08 -13.71
CA GLN A 1015 11.42 -56.69 -12.67
C GLN A 1015 12.00 -57.39 -11.39
N PRO A 1016 11.18 -57.68 -10.35
CA PRO A 1016 10.19 -56.87 -9.60
C PRO A 1016 10.17 -57.26 -8.07
N GLN A 1017 9.06 -56.96 -7.37
CA GLN A 1017 8.63 -57.40 -6.01
C GLN A 1017 9.07 -56.46 -4.88
N GLY A 1018 8.21 -55.97 -3.97
CA GLY A 1018 6.92 -56.41 -3.44
C GLY A 1018 7.04 -56.20 -1.91
N THR A 1019 6.18 -55.47 -1.22
CA THR A 1019 5.03 -56.02 -0.48
C THR A 1019 4.49 -54.95 0.49
N THR A 1020 3.25 -55.18 0.91
CA THR A 1020 2.25 -54.40 1.67
C THR A 1020 2.63 -53.86 3.05
N PRO A 1021 1.88 -52.85 3.56
CA PRO A 1021 2.16 -52.15 4.82
C PRO A 1021 1.48 -52.78 6.05
N PRO A 1022 2.01 -52.61 7.29
CA PRO A 1022 1.29 -52.86 8.52
C PRO A 1022 0.65 -51.60 9.13
N PRO A 1023 -0.36 -51.76 10.02
CA PRO A 1023 -1.38 -50.76 10.37
C PRO A 1023 -0.99 -49.85 11.56
N PRO A 1024 -1.75 -48.75 11.80
CA PRO A 1024 -1.35 -47.69 12.74
C PRO A 1024 -1.66 -48.05 14.21
N PRO A 1025 -0.83 -47.63 15.18
CA PRO A 1025 -1.19 -47.68 16.59
C PRO A 1025 -1.95 -46.42 17.05
N LYS A 1026 -2.87 -46.67 17.98
CA LYS A 1026 -3.84 -45.74 18.59
C LYS A 1026 -3.19 -44.79 19.61
N PRO A 1027 -3.86 -43.66 19.92
CA PRO A 1027 -3.33 -42.62 20.80
C PRO A 1027 -3.47 -42.99 22.27
N GLN A 1028 -2.44 -42.68 23.06
CA GLN A 1028 -2.44 -42.82 24.50
C GLN A 1028 -2.38 -41.42 25.12
N ALA A 1029 -3.38 -41.12 25.94
CA ALA A 1029 -3.45 -39.93 26.77
C ALA A 1029 -2.61 -40.14 28.02
N ASP A 1030 -1.85 -39.13 28.44
CA ASP A 1030 -1.46 -38.96 29.83
C ASP A 1030 -1.42 -37.46 30.20
N ALA A 1031 -1.99 -37.19 31.36
CA ALA A 1031 -2.12 -35.89 31.99
C ALA A 1031 -0.88 -35.56 32.82
N PHE A 1032 -0.48 -34.29 32.90
CA PHE A 1032 0.29 -33.78 34.03
C PHE A 1032 -0.12 -32.35 34.42
N THR A 1033 -0.36 -32.22 35.72
CA THR A 1033 -0.78 -31.06 36.52
C THR A 1033 0.31 -29.97 36.68
N PRO A 1034 -0.07 -28.75 37.13
CA PRO A 1034 0.77 -27.56 37.08
C PRO A 1034 1.68 -27.42 38.31
N GLN A 1035 2.94 -27.01 38.10
CA GLN A 1035 3.80 -26.47 39.15
C GLN A 1035 4.46 -25.17 38.69
N ALA A 1036 4.17 -24.10 39.43
CA ALA A 1036 4.87 -22.83 39.37
C ALA A 1036 6.20 -22.92 40.14
N ARG A 1037 7.29 -22.43 39.55
CA ARG A 1037 8.32 -21.66 40.26
C ARG A 1037 9.35 -21.01 39.32
N ALA A 1038 9.55 -19.73 39.59
CA ALA A 1038 10.81 -18.98 39.58
C ALA A 1038 11.42 -18.57 38.23
N ALA A 1039 11.43 -17.24 38.06
CA ALA A 1039 12.27 -16.49 37.14
C ALA A 1039 13.76 -16.81 37.35
N ALA A 1040 14.47 -17.11 36.26
CA ALA A 1040 15.90 -16.90 36.11
C ALA A 1040 16.32 -16.94 34.62
N ALA A 1041 16.98 -15.85 34.21
CA ALA A 1041 17.97 -15.69 33.13
C ALA A 1041 17.56 -15.94 31.66
N ILE A 1042 17.35 -14.83 30.95
CA ILE A 1042 17.44 -14.71 29.48
C ILE A 1042 18.89 -14.34 29.11
N PRO A 1043 19.52 -14.89 28.06
CA PRO A 1043 20.81 -14.42 27.56
C PRO A 1043 20.65 -13.11 26.78
N GLU A 1044 21.45 -12.11 27.14
CA GLU A 1044 21.48 -10.75 26.55
C GLU A 1044 21.99 -10.73 25.10
N SER A 1045 21.27 -10.03 24.22
CA SER A 1045 21.87 -9.28 23.11
C SER A 1045 21.03 -8.03 22.81
N SER A 1046 21.14 -7.02 23.68
CA SER A 1046 20.66 -5.66 23.39
C SER A 1046 21.79 -4.87 22.75
N SER A 1047 21.81 -4.70 21.42
CA SER A 1047 22.72 -3.73 20.81
C SER A 1047 22.16 -2.31 21.04
N THR A 1048 22.89 -1.45 21.73
CA THR A 1048 22.48 -0.10 22.18
C THR A 1048 22.30 0.95 21.06
N GLY A 1049 22.37 0.55 19.78
CA GLY A 1049 22.29 1.48 18.63
C GLY A 1049 23.47 2.44 18.48
N ILE A 1050 24.45 2.40 19.39
CA ILE A 1050 25.64 3.26 19.40
C ILE A 1050 26.76 2.57 18.65
N LYS A 1051 27.29 3.22 17.59
CA LYS A 1051 28.43 2.72 16.83
C LYS A 1051 29.70 2.72 17.71
N PRO A 1052 30.45 1.60 17.83
CA PRO A 1052 31.71 1.57 18.57
C PRO A 1052 32.82 2.35 17.84
N LEU A 1053 33.93 2.67 18.51
CA LEU A 1053 35.05 3.38 17.88
C LEU A 1053 35.61 2.60 16.68
N SER A 1054 35.60 1.27 16.76
CA SER A 1054 36.01 0.35 15.69
C SER A 1054 35.21 0.52 14.38
N ALA A 1055 34.01 1.11 14.43
CA ALA A 1055 33.24 1.44 13.25
C ALA A 1055 33.77 2.68 12.49
N TYR A 1056 34.57 3.52 13.17
CA TYR A 1056 35.15 4.73 12.59
C TYR A 1056 36.63 4.58 12.25
N LEU A 1057 37.35 3.80 13.05
CA LEU A 1057 38.80 3.68 13.03
C LEU A 1057 39.25 2.26 13.38
N ASP A 1058 40.31 1.78 12.74
CA ASP A 1058 40.96 0.51 13.12
C ASP A 1058 41.73 0.71 14.44
N VAL A 1059 41.10 0.30 15.55
CA VAL A 1059 41.61 0.56 16.91
C VAL A 1059 42.98 -0.08 17.12
N GLU A 1060 43.20 -1.31 16.64
CA GLU A 1060 44.47 -2.01 16.79
C GLU A 1060 45.62 -1.28 16.08
N LYS A 1061 45.39 -0.77 14.87
CA LYS A 1061 46.40 0.02 14.15
C LYS A 1061 46.66 1.37 14.82
N ILE A 1062 45.62 2.02 15.33
CA ILE A 1062 45.74 3.36 15.93
C ILE A 1062 46.41 3.34 17.30
N LEU A 1063 46.28 2.25 18.07
CA LEU A 1063 47.02 2.05 19.31
C LEU A 1063 48.54 2.06 19.11
N SER A 1064 49.05 1.83 17.89
CA SER A 1064 50.48 1.97 17.59
C SER A 1064 50.95 3.42 17.37
N LEU A 1065 50.04 4.38 17.19
CA LEU A 1065 50.36 5.76 16.79
C LEU A 1065 50.53 6.70 18.00
N PRO A 1066 51.31 7.80 17.86
CA PRO A 1066 51.37 8.88 18.85
C PRO A 1066 50.04 9.66 18.96
N PRO A 1067 49.66 10.18 20.15
CA PRO A 1067 48.40 10.90 20.39
C PRO A 1067 48.09 12.03 19.38
N LYS A 1068 49.10 12.80 18.94
CA LYS A 1068 48.92 13.88 17.96
C LYS A 1068 48.55 13.38 16.56
N GLU A 1069 49.03 12.20 16.17
CA GLU A 1069 48.68 11.58 14.89
C GLU A 1069 47.25 11.03 14.94
N ILE A 1070 46.85 10.46 16.10
CA ILE A 1070 45.47 10.02 16.34
C ILE A 1070 44.48 11.19 16.25
N GLU A 1071 44.80 12.32 16.88
CA GLU A 1071 44.00 13.56 16.79
C GLU A 1071 43.87 14.06 15.35
N ALA A 1072 44.97 14.04 14.59
CA ALA A 1072 44.96 14.45 13.18
C ALA A 1072 44.10 13.52 12.32
N LEU A 1073 44.22 12.20 12.50
CA LEU A 1073 43.40 11.20 11.80
C LEU A 1073 41.92 11.33 12.16
N TRP A 1074 41.60 11.57 13.43
CA TRP A 1074 40.22 11.78 13.87
C TRP A 1074 39.61 13.03 13.24
N ARG A 1075 40.34 14.15 13.23
CA ARG A 1075 39.89 15.38 12.54
C ARG A 1075 39.72 15.17 11.04
N LEU A 1076 40.70 14.53 10.37
CA LEU A 1076 40.64 14.25 8.94
C LEU A 1076 39.45 13.35 8.56
N ARG A 1077 39.13 12.35 9.39
CA ARG A 1077 38.00 11.43 9.17
C ARG A 1077 36.66 12.14 9.05
N HIS A 1078 36.46 13.21 9.81
CA HIS A 1078 35.23 13.99 9.87
C HIS A 1078 35.28 15.31 9.09
N ALA A 1079 36.43 15.69 8.52
CA ALA A 1079 36.63 16.97 7.84
C ALA A 1079 35.73 17.21 6.62
N ASN A 1080 35.32 16.13 5.92
CA ASN A 1080 34.46 16.22 4.73
C ASN A 1080 32.95 16.14 5.06
N SER A 1081 32.56 16.08 6.33
CA SER A 1081 31.16 16.02 6.75
C SER A 1081 30.69 17.39 7.21
N ALA A 1082 29.77 18.01 6.47
CA ALA A 1082 29.19 19.31 6.82
C ALA A 1082 28.31 19.25 8.09
N THR A 1083 27.89 18.06 8.52
CA THR A 1083 26.97 17.82 9.64
C THR A 1083 27.63 17.14 10.84
N SER A 1084 28.94 16.94 10.83
CA SER A 1084 29.65 16.29 11.94
C SER A 1084 30.50 17.28 12.75
N ILE A 1085 30.60 17.01 14.06
CA ILE A 1085 31.45 17.71 15.01
C ILE A 1085 32.43 16.69 15.57
N CYS A 1086 33.70 17.01 15.74
CA CYS A 1086 34.67 16.09 16.33
C CYS A 1086 35.65 16.81 17.25
N ALA A 1087 36.07 16.14 18.32
CA ALA A 1087 37.14 16.60 19.21
C ALA A 1087 37.95 15.43 19.76
N ALA A 1088 39.19 15.71 20.17
CA ALA A 1088 39.99 14.81 21.01
C ALA A 1088 40.15 15.48 22.37
N ILE A 1089 39.70 14.80 23.43
CA ILE A 1089 39.59 15.35 24.78
C ILE A 1089 40.59 14.61 25.68
N PRO A 1090 41.46 15.31 26.42
CA PRO A 1090 42.32 14.66 27.42
C PRO A 1090 41.49 13.94 28.48
N VAL A 1091 41.88 12.72 28.85
CA VAL A 1091 41.13 11.85 29.77
C VAL A 1091 40.78 12.54 31.10
N ASP A 1092 41.72 13.29 31.68
CA ASP A 1092 41.49 14.02 32.95
C ASP A 1092 40.39 15.09 32.82
N THR A 1093 40.27 15.71 31.64
CA THR A 1093 39.25 16.73 31.38
C THR A 1093 37.89 16.08 31.18
N TYR A 1094 37.85 14.99 30.42
CA TYR A 1094 36.62 14.22 30.25
C TYR A 1094 36.12 13.66 31.59
N GLN A 1095 37.01 13.13 32.44
CA GLN A 1095 36.61 12.55 33.73
C GLN A 1095 35.95 13.60 34.64
N ARG A 1096 36.49 14.83 34.70
CA ARG A 1096 35.87 15.93 35.46
C ARG A 1096 34.47 16.28 34.94
N ILE A 1097 34.30 16.36 33.62
CA ILE A 1097 33.01 16.61 32.97
C ILE A 1097 32.03 15.46 33.26
N ALA A 1098 32.47 14.21 33.12
CA ALA A 1098 31.66 13.03 33.34
C ALA A 1098 31.22 12.89 34.80
N ASP A 1099 32.08 13.20 35.76
CA ASP A 1099 31.74 13.15 37.19
C ASP A 1099 30.70 14.22 37.56
N ALA A 1100 30.82 15.42 37.00
CA ALA A 1100 29.80 16.46 37.12
C ALA A 1100 28.48 16.03 36.46
N ALA A 1101 28.55 15.39 35.28
CA ALA A 1101 27.40 14.93 34.52
C ALA A 1101 26.65 13.78 35.20
N ARG A 1102 27.34 12.85 35.85
CA ARG A 1102 26.69 11.79 36.66
C ARG A 1102 25.87 12.35 37.81
N GLN A 1103 26.27 13.49 38.37
CA GLN A 1103 25.54 14.17 39.44
C GLN A 1103 24.47 15.13 38.91
N ASN A 1104 24.59 15.60 37.67
CA ASN A 1104 23.73 16.61 37.05
C ASN A 1104 23.39 16.20 35.59
N PRO A 1105 22.65 15.09 35.38
CA PRO A 1105 22.53 14.45 34.06
C PRO A 1105 21.69 15.24 33.05
N GLN A 1106 20.98 16.27 33.49
CA GLN A 1106 20.12 17.10 32.66
C GLN A 1106 20.39 18.58 32.92
N PHE A 1107 20.37 19.38 31.87
CA PHE A 1107 20.53 20.83 31.97
C PHE A 1107 19.87 21.54 30.79
N ILE A 1108 19.83 22.87 30.85
CA ILE A 1108 19.43 23.70 29.71
C ILE A 1108 20.57 24.63 29.33
N LEU A 1109 20.73 24.87 28.03
CA LEU A 1109 21.77 25.75 27.49
C LEU A 1109 21.17 26.76 26.52
N PRO A 1110 21.54 28.05 26.62
CA PRO A 1110 21.07 29.07 25.69
C PRO A 1110 21.93 29.10 24.41
N LEU A 1111 21.26 29.30 23.28
CA LEU A 1111 21.85 29.58 21.98
C LEU A 1111 21.42 30.99 21.53
N PRO A 1112 22.31 32.00 21.59
CA PRO A 1112 21.97 33.37 21.21
C PRO A 1112 21.56 33.50 19.73
N ARG A 1113 20.49 34.23 19.43
CA ARG A 1113 20.04 34.56 18.07
C ARG A 1113 20.26 36.04 17.79
N GLN A 1114 20.84 36.38 16.63
CA GLN A 1114 20.94 37.77 16.20
C GLN A 1114 19.63 38.22 15.55
N GLN A 1115 18.99 39.28 16.06
CA GLN A 1115 17.79 39.86 15.43
C GLN A 1115 18.15 40.46 14.06
N GLN A 1116 17.61 39.91 12.98
CA GLN A 1116 17.58 40.59 11.68
C GLN A 1116 16.51 41.70 11.71
N GLN A 1117 16.94 42.96 11.57
CA GLN A 1117 16.08 44.14 11.51
C GLN A 1117 15.15 44.07 10.27
N GLN A 1118 13.85 43.95 10.48
CA GLN A 1118 12.82 44.29 9.50
C GLN A 1118 12.59 45.81 9.50
N GLN A 1119 12.65 46.45 8.32
CA GLN A 1119 12.31 47.87 8.13
C GLN A 1119 10.78 48.08 8.25
N PRO A 1120 10.29 49.12 8.95
CA PRO A 1120 8.87 49.39 9.11
C PRO A 1120 8.35 50.40 8.07
N GLU A 1121 7.16 50.15 7.52
CA GLU A 1121 6.35 51.15 6.81
C GLU A 1121 5.45 51.92 7.81
N GLY A 1122 5.61 53.25 7.86
CA GLY A 1122 4.51 54.22 7.83
C GLY A 1122 3.66 54.50 9.09
N ASP A 1123 4.15 55.46 9.89
CA ASP A 1123 3.46 56.61 10.53
C ASP A 1123 2.16 56.47 11.37
N GLY A 1124 2.28 56.83 12.66
CA GLY A 1124 1.15 57.23 13.50
C GLY A 1124 1.39 57.20 15.01
N ALA A 1125 2.30 58.03 15.53
CA ALA A 1125 2.65 58.13 16.94
C ALA A 1125 1.52 58.71 17.83
N ALA A 1126 1.30 58.12 19.03
CA ALA A 1126 1.72 58.76 20.29
C ALA A 1126 1.41 57.92 21.55
N ALA A 1127 2.44 57.87 22.41
CA ALA A 1127 2.44 57.79 23.88
C ALA A 1127 2.76 56.43 24.54
N ALA A 1128 4.04 56.18 24.83
CA ALA A 1128 4.59 56.24 26.20
C ALA A 1128 6.07 55.78 26.19
N ALA A 1129 6.95 56.61 26.73
CA ALA A 1129 8.37 56.32 26.88
C ALA A 1129 8.65 55.61 28.22
N ALA A 1130 9.76 54.85 28.22
CA ALA A 1130 10.53 54.28 29.32
C ALA A 1130 10.21 52.83 29.73
N ASP A 1131 10.82 51.87 29.03
CA ASP A 1131 11.89 51.06 29.62
C ASP A 1131 12.82 50.53 28.52
N ALA A 1132 14.12 50.73 28.70
CA ALA A 1132 15.17 50.30 27.81
C ALA A 1132 15.86 49.09 28.42
N ASP A 1133 15.56 47.89 27.91
CA ASP A 1133 16.47 46.75 27.99
C ASP A 1133 16.30 45.89 26.72
N ALA A 1134 17.23 46.03 25.78
CA ALA A 1134 17.24 45.27 24.55
C ALA A 1134 17.87 43.90 24.82
N GLY A 1135 17.06 42.94 25.25
CA GLY A 1135 17.51 41.55 25.42
C GLY A 1135 17.79 40.87 24.08
N THR A 1136 19.00 40.35 23.91
CA THR A 1136 19.35 39.36 22.89
C THR A 1136 18.48 38.13 23.07
N GLY A 1137 17.58 37.82 22.14
CA GLY A 1137 16.79 36.59 22.19
C GLY A 1137 17.69 35.36 22.06
N ALA A 1138 17.52 34.35 22.92
CA ALA A 1138 18.23 33.07 22.81
C ALA A 1138 17.23 31.91 22.78
N ASP A 1139 17.50 30.92 21.93
CA ASP A 1139 16.79 29.65 21.96
C ASP A 1139 17.34 28.81 23.11
N ILE A 1140 16.46 28.17 23.88
CA ILE A 1140 16.87 27.29 24.98
C ILE A 1140 16.84 25.84 24.50
N HIS A 1141 17.93 25.13 24.74
CA HIS A 1141 18.11 23.74 24.35
C HIS A 1141 18.22 22.87 25.59
N PHE A 1142 17.49 21.77 25.61
CA PHE A 1142 17.54 20.75 26.65
C PHE A 1142 18.68 19.78 26.35
N LEU A 1143 19.54 19.58 27.35
CA LEU A 1143 20.69 18.69 27.31
C LEU A 1143 20.44 17.48 28.21
N GLN A 1144 20.71 16.29 27.68
CA GLN A 1144 20.62 15.03 28.43
C GLN A 1144 21.89 14.19 28.26
N TRP A 1145 22.48 13.76 29.38
CA TRP A 1145 23.57 12.79 29.42
C TRP A 1145 23.05 11.37 29.58
N ALA A 1146 23.65 10.43 28.86
CA ALA A 1146 23.50 9.00 29.09
C ALA A 1146 24.87 8.31 29.13
N PHE A 1147 25.02 7.33 30.02
CA PHE A 1147 26.23 6.54 30.19
C PHE A 1147 25.89 5.08 29.92
N HIS A 1148 26.56 4.50 28.93
CA HIS A 1148 26.23 3.19 28.37
C HIS A 1148 27.33 2.16 28.70
N PRO A 1149 26.98 0.89 28.93
CA PRO A 1149 27.94 -0.19 29.06
C PRO A 1149 28.66 -0.46 27.73
N ALA A 1150 29.79 -1.17 27.79
CA ALA A 1150 30.60 -1.53 26.63
C ALA A 1150 29.83 -2.35 25.59
N ALA A 1151 30.09 -2.11 24.30
CA ALA A 1151 29.73 -3.07 23.26
C ALA A 1151 30.62 -4.34 23.41
N PRO A 1152 30.06 -5.56 23.30
CA PRO A 1152 30.79 -6.79 23.60
C PRO A 1152 31.68 -7.24 22.43
N THR A 1153 32.71 -6.48 22.06
CA THR A 1153 33.74 -6.96 21.12
C THR A 1153 35.08 -6.21 21.26
N VAL A 1154 36.16 -6.98 21.41
CA VAL A 1154 37.59 -6.70 21.15
C VAL A 1154 38.38 -5.90 22.21
N THR A 1155 38.77 -6.56 23.30
CA THR A 1155 40.18 -6.85 23.69
C THR A 1155 40.22 -7.42 25.11
N SER A 1156 40.89 -8.56 25.29
CA SER A 1156 41.19 -9.15 26.59
C SER A 1156 42.39 -8.43 27.22
N GLY A 1157 42.13 -7.36 27.96
CA GLY A 1157 43.13 -6.64 28.75
C GLY A 1157 42.48 -5.85 29.89
N PRO A 1158 43.14 -5.67 31.05
CA PRO A 1158 42.58 -4.92 32.17
C PRO A 1158 42.76 -3.41 31.92
N LEU A 1159 41.89 -2.83 31.09
CA LEU A 1159 41.75 -1.38 30.94
C LEU A 1159 40.40 -1.00 31.56
N ALA A 1160 40.42 -0.04 32.47
CA ALA A 1160 39.40 0.23 33.47
C ALA A 1160 38.22 1.10 32.97
N THR A 1161 38.11 1.42 31.68
CA THR A 1161 37.08 2.36 31.20
C THR A 1161 36.39 2.00 29.86
N SER A 1162 35.74 0.84 29.76
CA SER A 1162 34.99 0.43 28.55
C SER A 1162 33.56 1.03 28.42
N HIS A 1163 33.30 2.24 28.95
CA HIS A 1163 31.97 2.85 28.88
C HIS A 1163 31.89 3.92 27.80
N THR A 1164 30.82 3.95 27.00
CA THR A 1164 30.53 5.05 26.07
C THR A 1164 29.56 6.02 26.73
N SER A 1165 29.75 7.33 26.57
CA SER A 1165 28.75 8.32 26.99
C SER A 1165 28.19 9.08 25.80
N THR A 1166 26.93 9.47 25.89
CA THR A 1166 26.27 10.29 24.88
C THR A 1166 25.64 11.53 25.49
N ILE A 1167 25.65 12.62 24.73
CA ILE A 1167 24.87 13.83 25.02
C ILE A 1167 23.84 14.01 23.92
N ILE A 1168 22.59 14.24 24.31
CA ILE A 1168 21.49 14.54 23.41
C ILE A 1168 21.08 15.99 23.62
N PHE A 1169 21.03 16.76 22.53
CA PHE A 1169 20.49 18.12 22.52
C PHE A 1169 19.17 18.15 21.77
N THR A 1170 18.16 18.70 22.43
CA THR A 1170 16.80 18.86 21.90
C THR A 1170 16.34 20.29 22.12
N ASN A 1171 15.62 20.88 21.17
CA ASN A 1171 15.04 22.21 21.40
C ASN A 1171 14.05 22.12 22.58
N LEU A 1172 14.17 23.00 23.59
CA LEU A 1172 13.36 22.91 24.81
C LEU A 1172 11.86 23.07 24.51
N ALA A 1173 11.49 23.88 23.51
CA ALA A 1173 10.09 24.01 23.10
C ALA A 1173 9.55 22.70 22.50
N ALA A 1174 10.35 22.04 21.66
CA ALA A 1174 10.01 20.72 21.11
C ALA A 1174 9.92 19.65 22.21
N TYR A 1175 10.84 19.67 23.18
CA TYR A 1175 10.82 18.76 24.32
C TYR A 1175 9.62 19.00 25.24
N LYS A 1176 9.23 20.26 25.48
CA LYS A 1176 8.00 20.58 26.23
C LYS A 1176 6.74 20.11 25.53
N LEU A 1177 6.73 20.10 24.20
CA LEU A 1177 5.57 19.68 23.39
C LEU A 1177 5.47 18.15 23.23
N HIS A 1178 6.60 17.46 23.08
CA HIS A 1178 6.65 16.04 22.70
C HIS A 1178 7.30 15.11 23.75
N GLY A 1179 7.80 15.65 24.87
CA GLY A 1179 8.42 14.87 25.95
C GLY A 1179 9.58 14.00 25.45
N ALA A 1180 9.64 12.75 25.90
CA ALA A 1180 10.67 11.79 25.51
C ALA A 1180 10.69 11.44 24.01
N PHE A 1181 9.65 11.82 23.24
CA PHE A 1181 9.55 11.59 21.80
C PHE A 1181 10.04 12.78 20.95
N ALA A 1182 10.50 13.86 21.59
CA ALA A 1182 11.06 15.00 20.89
C ALA A 1182 12.34 14.60 20.15
N GLN A 1183 12.37 14.80 18.83
CA GLN A 1183 13.53 14.48 18.00
C GLN A 1183 14.72 15.36 18.40
N PRO A 1184 15.88 14.78 18.73
CA PRO A 1184 17.06 15.55 19.04
C PRO A 1184 17.68 16.13 17.76
N HIS A 1185 18.13 17.38 17.84
CA HIS A 1185 18.82 18.01 16.71
C HIS A 1185 20.32 17.69 16.68
N THR A 1186 20.90 17.28 17.80
CA THR A 1186 22.33 16.94 17.88
C THR A 1186 22.58 15.83 18.90
N VAL A 1187 23.35 14.82 18.49
CA VAL A 1187 23.81 13.73 19.36
C VAL A 1187 25.33 13.70 19.38
N ILE A 1188 25.93 13.73 20.56
CA ILE A 1188 27.38 13.61 20.79
C ILE A 1188 27.66 12.26 21.44
N THR A 1189 28.71 11.58 20.98
CA THR A 1189 29.20 10.31 21.51
C THR A 1189 30.67 10.46 21.89
N HIS A 1190 31.04 9.99 23.09
CA HIS A 1190 32.42 9.94 23.56
C HIS A 1190 32.92 8.50 23.59
N HIS A 1191 33.97 8.23 22.82
CA HIS A 1191 34.66 6.96 22.74
C HIS A 1191 35.87 6.95 23.67
N LEU A 1192 35.82 6.08 24.68
CA LEU A 1192 36.83 5.96 25.75
C LEU A 1192 37.88 4.87 25.46
N ASP A 1193 37.79 4.22 24.32
CA ASP A 1193 38.62 3.07 23.92
C ASP A 1193 40.14 3.37 23.97
N LEU A 1194 40.54 4.65 23.91
CA LEU A 1194 41.93 5.11 23.95
C LEU A 1194 42.32 5.80 25.28
N ALA A 1195 41.40 5.87 26.25
CA ALA A 1195 41.56 6.66 27.47
C ALA A 1195 42.74 6.15 28.32
N ASP A 1196 42.85 4.85 28.51
CA ASP A 1196 43.83 4.25 29.42
C ASP A 1196 45.23 4.14 28.77
N GLU A 1197 45.33 3.82 27.47
CA GLU A 1197 46.63 3.65 26.78
C GLU A 1197 47.18 4.95 26.18
N LYS A 1198 46.32 5.89 25.79
CA LYS A 1198 46.71 7.13 25.08
C LYS A 1198 46.35 8.40 25.83
N GLY A 1199 45.60 8.31 26.94
CA GLY A 1199 45.15 9.49 27.68
C GLY A 1199 44.14 10.34 26.89
N LEU A 1200 43.47 9.76 25.89
CA LEU A 1200 42.59 10.48 24.96
C LEU A 1200 41.20 9.85 24.88
N VAL A 1201 40.19 10.72 24.85
CA VAL A 1201 38.79 10.39 24.56
C VAL A 1201 38.41 11.04 23.24
N LEU A 1202 37.89 10.26 22.30
CA LEU A 1202 37.50 10.75 20.98
C LEU A 1202 35.99 11.06 20.98
N MET A 1203 35.65 12.31 20.67
CA MET A 1203 34.27 12.80 20.60
C MET A 1203 33.82 12.87 19.15
N HIS A 1204 32.66 12.29 18.84
CA HIS A 1204 31.95 12.44 17.58
C HIS A 1204 30.55 12.98 17.82
N GLY A 1205 30.17 14.03 17.11
CA GLY A 1205 28.85 14.64 17.12
C GLY A 1205 28.21 14.60 15.75
N GLN A 1206 26.92 14.29 15.71
CA GLN A 1206 26.11 14.33 14.50
C GLN A 1206 24.98 15.34 14.68
N VAL A 1207 24.87 16.28 13.73
CA VAL A 1207 23.75 17.23 13.64
C VAL A 1207 22.75 16.73 12.62
N MET A 1208 21.47 16.73 12.96
CA MET A 1208 20.40 16.30 12.07
C MET A 1208 20.13 17.39 11.03
N PRO A 1209 20.07 17.06 9.73
CA PRO A 1209 19.64 18.00 8.69
C PRO A 1209 18.25 18.58 9.01
N ASP A 1210 18.05 19.85 8.65
CA ASP A 1210 16.77 20.57 8.79
C ASP A 1210 16.20 20.70 10.22
N ALA A 1211 16.99 20.40 11.27
CA ALA A 1211 16.57 20.46 12.67
C ALA A 1211 16.65 21.86 13.32
N GLY A 1212 16.79 22.93 12.52
CA GLY A 1212 16.80 24.33 12.98
C GLY A 1212 18.05 24.79 13.74
N VAL A 1213 19.12 23.97 13.74
CA VAL A 1213 20.42 24.25 14.36
C VAL A 1213 21.54 23.89 13.36
N SER A 1214 22.42 24.84 13.07
CA SER A 1214 23.60 24.63 12.23
C SER A 1214 24.74 23.92 12.98
N THR A 1215 25.70 23.34 12.25
CA THR A 1215 26.87 22.68 12.84
C THR A 1215 27.73 23.64 13.70
N SER A 1216 27.78 24.93 13.34
CA SER A 1216 28.43 25.96 14.15
C SER A 1216 27.69 26.24 15.47
N GLU A 1217 26.37 26.26 15.44
CA GLU A 1217 25.54 26.47 16.63
C GLU A 1217 25.54 25.23 17.55
N ALA A 1218 25.53 24.03 16.98
CA ALA A 1218 25.73 22.80 17.73
C ALA A 1218 27.14 22.75 18.36
N THR A 1219 28.18 23.23 17.66
CA THR A 1219 29.54 23.34 18.22
C THR A 1219 29.57 24.33 19.40
N TRP A 1220 28.82 25.43 19.32
CA TRP A 1220 28.64 26.36 20.43
C TRP A 1220 28.01 25.66 21.66
N LEU A 1221 26.90 24.94 21.48
CA LEU A 1221 26.24 24.20 22.55
C LEU A 1221 27.17 23.17 23.20
N VAL A 1222 27.96 22.44 22.40
CA VAL A 1222 28.96 21.49 22.90
C VAL A 1222 30.06 22.19 23.72
N SER A 1223 30.49 23.39 23.30
CA SER A 1223 31.45 24.18 24.07
C SER A 1223 30.90 24.63 25.42
N CYS A 1224 29.59 24.92 25.50
CA CYS A 1224 28.92 25.23 26.75
C CYS A 1224 28.90 24.03 27.70
N VAL A 1225 28.84 22.79 27.21
CA VAL A 1225 28.95 21.59 28.07
C VAL A 1225 30.27 21.60 28.83
N GLN A 1226 31.40 21.81 28.14
CA GLN A 1226 32.70 21.90 28.79
C GLN A 1226 32.73 23.05 29.83
N ARG A 1227 32.14 24.20 29.51
CA ARG A 1227 32.10 25.38 30.39
C ARG A 1227 31.28 25.20 31.66
N PHE A 1228 30.21 24.41 31.62
CA PHE A 1228 29.31 24.22 32.76
C PHE A 1228 29.58 22.93 33.55
N TYR A 1229 30.22 21.92 32.93
CA TYR A 1229 30.48 20.62 33.56
C TYR A 1229 31.94 20.40 33.99
N ASP A 1230 32.92 21.17 33.51
CA ASP A 1230 34.33 21.01 33.96
C ASP A 1230 34.60 21.74 35.29
N PHE A 1231 34.11 21.20 36.41
CA PHE A 1231 34.17 21.85 37.75
C PHE A 1231 35.59 22.11 38.27
N GLY A 1232 36.61 21.41 37.76
CA GLY A 1232 38.03 21.67 38.08
C GLY A 1232 38.75 22.55 37.05
N GLY A 1233 38.05 22.96 35.99
CA GLY A 1233 38.55 23.83 34.92
C GLY A 1233 37.62 25.04 34.73
N GLN A 1234 36.85 25.06 33.63
CA GLN A 1234 36.07 26.24 33.23
C GLN A 1234 34.76 26.47 34.00
N ALA A 1235 34.27 25.47 34.75
CA ALA A 1235 32.99 25.55 35.48
C ALA A 1235 33.13 25.94 36.96
N SER A 1236 34.13 26.76 37.29
CA SER A 1236 34.32 27.27 38.65
C SER A 1236 33.30 28.37 39.02
N GLY A 1237 32.96 28.48 40.30
CA GLY A 1237 32.08 29.53 40.81
C GLY A 1237 30.61 29.42 40.34
N ARG A 1238 30.07 30.50 39.76
CA ARG A 1238 28.63 30.64 39.46
C ARG A 1238 28.12 29.64 38.41
N LYS A 1239 28.94 29.28 37.41
CA LYS A 1239 28.59 28.33 36.33
C LYS A 1239 28.20 26.96 36.89
N GLY A 1240 29.04 26.39 37.75
CA GLY A 1240 28.74 25.10 38.38
C GLY A 1240 27.60 25.16 39.40
N GLU A 1241 27.38 26.32 40.04
CA GLU A 1241 26.24 26.49 40.95
C GLU A 1241 24.91 26.55 40.19
N LEU A 1242 24.85 27.21 39.03
CA LEU A 1242 23.66 27.22 38.18
C LEU A 1242 23.27 25.80 37.72
N LEU A 1243 24.25 24.97 37.37
CA LEU A 1243 24.03 23.56 37.03
C LEU A 1243 23.43 22.76 38.20
N ARG A 1244 23.94 22.97 39.42
CA ARG A 1244 23.42 22.31 40.63
C ARG A 1244 22.04 22.83 41.04
N MET A 1245 21.81 24.14 40.92
CA MET A 1245 20.51 24.77 41.17
C MET A 1245 19.43 24.19 40.25
N PHE A 1246 19.73 24.08 38.95
CA PHE A 1246 18.83 23.43 38.00
C PHE A 1246 18.55 21.98 38.37
N THR A 1247 19.58 21.20 38.69
CA THR A 1247 19.45 19.78 39.06
C THR A 1247 18.62 19.58 40.34
N ARG A 1248 18.72 20.51 41.30
CA ARG A 1248 17.92 20.49 42.54
C ARG A 1248 16.50 21.01 42.38
N GLY A 1249 16.15 21.58 41.22
CA GLY A 1249 14.87 22.24 41.00
C GLY A 1249 14.71 23.53 41.82
N ASP A 1250 15.79 24.28 42.04
CA ASP A 1250 15.78 25.55 42.78
C ASP A 1250 15.17 26.67 41.92
N VAL A 1251 13.84 26.77 41.95
CA VAL A 1251 13.04 27.72 41.17
C VAL A 1251 13.19 29.18 41.64
N GLU A 1252 13.66 29.42 42.87
CA GLU A 1252 13.86 30.77 43.41
C GLU A 1252 15.28 31.30 43.11
N GLY A 1253 16.28 30.41 43.13
CA GLY A 1253 17.68 30.75 42.91
C GLY A 1253 18.16 30.68 41.46
N PHE A 1254 17.54 29.83 40.62
CA PHE A 1254 17.92 29.66 39.21
C PHE A 1254 17.22 30.69 38.31
N LYS A 1255 18.00 31.58 37.71
CA LYS A 1255 17.51 32.60 36.77
C LYS A 1255 18.08 32.37 35.37
N ILE A 1256 17.23 32.41 34.35
CA ILE A 1256 17.65 32.20 32.96
C ILE A 1256 18.58 33.33 32.50
N GLU A 1257 18.38 34.54 33.03
CA GLU A 1257 19.20 35.71 32.76
C GLU A 1257 20.64 35.49 33.25
N ASP A 1258 20.82 34.85 34.42
CA ASP A 1258 22.13 34.49 34.95
C ASP A 1258 22.80 33.40 34.10
N LEU A 1259 22.02 32.44 33.59
CA LEU A 1259 22.49 31.40 32.68
C LEU A 1259 23.00 32.00 31.37
N MET A 1260 22.23 32.93 30.78
CA MET A 1260 22.61 33.64 29.55
C MET A 1260 23.88 34.47 29.78
N ALA A 1261 23.93 35.24 30.86
CA ALA A 1261 25.10 36.06 31.20
C ALA A 1261 26.37 35.21 31.41
N GLU A 1262 26.25 34.04 32.05
CA GLU A 1262 27.40 33.14 32.24
C GLU A 1262 27.80 32.36 30.97
N ALA A 1263 26.86 32.09 30.06
CA ALA A 1263 27.16 31.47 28.77
C ALA A 1263 27.91 32.43 27.83
N GLU A 1264 27.62 33.73 27.87
CA GLU A 1264 28.20 34.77 27.02
C GLU A 1264 29.54 35.34 27.52
N LYS A 1265 29.88 35.19 28.81
CA LYS A 1265 31.18 35.59 29.37
C LYS A 1265 32.32 34.73 28.80
N LEU A 1266 33.01 35.28 27.80
CA LEU A 1266 34.28 34.80 27.23
C LEU A 1266 35.45 34.96 28.19
#